data_AF-A0A815VLN9-F1
#
_entry.id   AF-A0A815VLN9-F1
#
_cell.length_a   1.000
_cell.length_b   1.000
_cell.length_c   1.000
_cell.angle_alpha   90.00
_cell.angle_beta   90.00
_cell.angle_gamma   90.00
#
_symmetry.space_group_name_H-M   'P 1'
#
loop_
_entity.id
_entity.type
_entity.pdbx_description
1 polymer ?
#
loop_
_entity_poly.entity_id
_entity_poly.type
_entity_poly.pdbx_seq_one_letter_code
_entity_poly.pdbx_strand_id
1 'polypeptide(L)'
;MTDNNDYKLSLFSGPRKNDWTRTVREGLDIRRRTCTTFIPEKSKGEDRNNRSEIRCGCKRLRREHSSENIVDGNETVWDKTKHTKAEDNNAYGYLPTTRAYFIRCDIETEPKVLAQFVFEAWRIKPPRLIMSIVGGAKYFKLSERLEREFIKGIIQAALKADGWIVTTGFKTGVVQLVGEAIHDHKVTNPRSHITAIGCSKWGAVRNREALILKTSMVNRCADVATKAEKGQQHLEPNHTHFLLLDDGTYYGYEIGDYRTRFVNEIAKYKDANVPNVTIVVEGGPDTLLTIYNDLCNNIPVVLIDGSGRVPNLLATFLKRTEGISSRKDDDSTNWDEIVDIGQSENLFDQYEDEIRLGLKDISKGSKSSEETINHLFKCFLFCLQPAIRCKIQVYSLDGDHDLDDTIFVAIIQTKQRESLKTKSGLNREQLLQLALAWDAIEVAKQHIIKDDLNDLSPETKEKLFFEALILDRPQFVHVFIKLNFNLRDMFYERQINNPWRLKWDKLARLYNDNEKKQKERLYLLEKCSGKAHVESEHDLDRVLRKLVGDYVKPMYTRDSLSFFERLKSCCQRPNVARVGDSRANLYVNNDSEIPDPEDAQKEVRELVFRDLFLWSILTNRIEISKVLLNHMETRICGLLIASKIFRSYLHFASDTESKEVLSNQAKQFEEYASECLKCCYNFDEEKACEIAIRRINVYGGVSCLQVAVDADDKNFVGQPCCDQLMNSIWFDKIVPFRSTLSDRLRFILAISTFGLLAQFIIPFRTEQELSKHDFEDHNQQKQLKINQEDDSKDEIKPSKPYRLNDYGINYSDHYVWHSDKHSQRYVTYFRHLKHFHESPIVKYSYNIISYIIFLLLFSYYLLFNFNIPTDNVPSIHWTEILVIIIITTMLFEEIRQFLCQDNRSMIGKLSNTFIINPFYNVIRVISYLLFYIGLILRFTNTSSDESFSAAKIILAYDLEVWFIRSLTFLSISQKMGPKLIIDLFFFTYIILIAMIAYGVVSRTMYTYNNETVLFNGRSIFRNIIYPVYYLMYGNVGDELTALDENQSAGTAIATHVLLAFHMLFVNILLINLLIAMFSFTFNSVQDQTDLVWRYERYSLIREYFDRPPLFPPLIIITHIIELVRLCHRHAKKRSNQTHAKIFKMIAAHRQVDKDWSEFESYSTNLYLRSLLTDQPLSASALLPSPVRTDQQSSSDASTNNAQYQTNASYLDFKAINDDMVSVRKTILDLRTCAQEMNRCMAWMMDAMDRVKMSKDPKPYVKSNNMNSSD
;
A
#
# COMPACT_ATOMS: atom_id res chain seq x y z
N MET A 1 -55.57 -10.00 -10.29
CA MET A 1 -54.88 -8.70 -10.30
C MET A 1 -53.44 -9.00 -9.85
N THR A 2 -52.54 -9.59 -10.65
CA THR A 2 -52.01 -9.15 -11.96
C THR A 2 -51.83 -7.63 -11.97
N ASP A 3 -50.65 -7.16 -11.55
CA ASP A 3 -49.70 -6.51 -12.47
C ASP A 3 -48.48 -5.93 -11.75
N ASN A 4 -47.36 -5.95 -12.49
CA ASN A 4 -46.16 -5.14 -12.36
C ASN A 4 -45.13 -5.47 -11.26
N ASN A 5 -44.27 -6.45 -11.57
CA ASN A 5 -42.88 -6.46 -11.11
C ASN A 5 -41.94 -6.55 -12.33
N ASP A 6 -41.79 -5.42 -13.02
CA ASP A 6 -40.87 -5.23 -14.16
C ASP A 6 -39.54 -4.60 -13.70
N TYR A 7 -38.93 -5.17 -12.65
CA TYR A 7 -37.59 -4.77 -12.18
C TYR A 7 -36.76 -6.01 -11.83
N LYS A 8 -36.22 -6.67 -12.86
CA LYS A 8 -34.94 -7.43 -12.88
C LYS A 8 -34.85 -8.29 -14.15
N LEU A 9 -34.60 -7.66 -15.31
CA LEU A 9 -34.26 -8.39 -16.54
C LEU A 9 -33.30 -7.62 -17.47
N SER A 10 -32.48 -6.73 -16.90
CA SER A 10 -31.47 -5.95 -17.64
C SER A 10 -30.04 -6.53 -17.63
N LEU A 11 -29.83 -7.75 -17.09
CA LEU A 11 -28.51 -8.39 -17.03
C LEU A 11 -28.23 -9.43 -18.15
N PHE A 12 -29.16 -9.62 -19.08
CA PHE A 12 -28.99 -10.56 -20.20
C PHE A 12 -29.42 -9.97 -21.56
N SER A 13 -29.10 -8.70 -21.80
CA SER A 13 -28.92 -8.26 -23.18
C SER A 13 -27.54 -8.72 -23.64
N GLY A 14 -27.47 -9.79 -24.44
CA GLY A 14 -26.30 -10.03 -25.30
C GLY A 14 -25.99 -8.75 -26.10
N PRO A 15 -24.74 -8.52 -26.54
CA PRO A 15 -24.34 -7.24 -27.14
C PRO A 15 -25.18 -6.95 -28.40
N ARG A 16 -26.26 -6.18 -28.23
CA ARG A 16 -27.01 -5.53 -29.31
C ARG A 16 -26.16 -4.38 -29.81
N LYS A 17 -25.15 -4.70 -30.62
CA LYS A 17 -24.36 -3.81 -31.48
C LYS A 17 -23.19 -4.66 -32.00
N ASN A 18 -23.37 -5.45 -33.06
CA ASN A 18 -22.30 -5.78 -34.00
C ASN A 18 -22.94 -6.44 -35.22
N ASP A 19 -22.99 -5.70 -36.32
CA ASP A 19 -23.44 -6.16 -37.63
C ASP A 19 -22.31 -6.96 -38.33
N TRP A 20 -21.52 -7.75 -37.58
CA TRP A 20 -20.40 -8.52 -38.14
C TRP A 20 -20.88 -9.65 -39.06
N THR A 21 -22.12 -10.09 -38.87
CA THR A 21 -22.84 -11.00 -39.78
C THR A 21 -23.03 -10.40 -41.16
N ARG A 22 -23.12 -9.06 -41.27
CA ARG A 22 -23.12 -8.35 -42.55
C ARG A 22 -21.74 -8.37 -43.20
N THR A 23 -20.66 -8.21 -42.43
CA THR A 23 -19.28 -8.33 -42.93
C THR A 23 -18.99 -9.72 -43.49
N VAL A 24 -19.56 -10.79 -42.92
CA VAL A 24 -19.47 -12.17 -43.46
C VAL A 24 -20.25 -12.33 -44.78
N ARG A 25 -21.34 -11.58 -44.98
CA ARG A 25 -22.15 -11.64 -46.22
C ARG A 25 -21.66 -10.72 -47.34
N GLU A 26 -21.10 -9.57 -46.99
CA GLU A 26 -20.84 -8.46 -47.93
C GLU A 26 -19.35 -8.06 -48.00
N GLY A 27 -18.49 -8.47 -47.06
CA GLY A 27 -17.12 -7.92 -46.90
C GLY A 27 -15.95 -8.89 -46.98
N LEU A 28 -16.11 -10.17 -46.64
CA LEU A 28 -15.05 -11.19 -46.65
C LEU A 28 -15.58 -12.50 -47.26
N ASP A 29 -14.91 -13.03 -48.30
CA ASP A 29 -15.31 -14.25 -49.04
C ASP A 29 -14.99 -15.55 -48.25
N ILE A 30 -15.62 -15.74 -47.09
CA ILE A 30 -15.47 -16.95 -46.27
C ILE A 30 -16.53 -17.96 -46.70
N ARG A 31 -16.12 -18.97 -47.46
CA ARG A 31 -16.99 -20.03 -48.02
C ARG A 31 -17.04 -21.28 -47.14
N ARG A 32 -17.92 -22.22 -47.48
CA ARG A 32 -17.97 -23.60 -46.96
C ARG A 32 -17.69 -24.59 -48.08
N ARG A 33 -17.38 -25.85 -47.75
CA ARG A 33 -17.09 -26.89 -48.73
C ARG A 33 -18.15 -28.00 -48.73
N THR A 34 -18.56 -28.45 -49.91
CA THR A 34 -19.54 -29.54 -50.08
C THR A 34 -19.05 -30.59 -51.06
N CYS A 35 -19.40 -31.85 -50.80
CA CYS A 35 -19.15 -32.94 -51.73
C CYS A 35 -20.20 -32.92 -52.85
N THR A 36 -19.76 -32.81 -54.10
CA THR A 36 -20.63 -32.71 -55.28
C THR A 36 -20.65 -34.01 -56.11
N THR A 37 -19.69 -34.91 -55.91
CA THR A 37 -19.64 -36.18 -56.65
C THR A 37 -19.71 -37.37 -55.71
N PHE A 38 -20.58 -38.33 -56.00
CA PHE A 38 -20.71 -39.56 -55.22
C PHE A 38 -19.75 -40.63 -55.76
N ILE A 39 -18.76 -41.01 -54.96
CA ILE A 39 -17.83 -42.10 -55.25
C ILE A 39 -18.02 -43.16 -54.16
N PRO A 40 -18.55 -44.36 -54.47
CA PRO A 40 -18.81 -45.38 -53.47
C PRO A 40 -17.50 -45.89 -52.84
N GLU A 41 -17.46 -45.94 -51.51
CA GLU A 41 -16.34 -46.54 -50.79
C GLU A 41 -16.38 -48.08 -50.93
N LYS A 42 -15.26 -48.71 -51.28
CA LYS A 42 -15.14 -50.18 -51.33
C LYS A 42 -15.22 -50.77 -49.91
N SER A 43 -16.42 -51.11 -49.42
CA SER A 43 -16.56 -51.91 -48.20
C SER A 43 -16.21 -53.37 -48.50
N LYS A 44 -15.32 -53.97 -47.69
CA LYS A 44 -15.08 -55.42 -47.72
C LYS A 44 -16.23 -56.13 -47.02
N GLY A 45 -17.20 -56.59 -47.81
CA GLY A 45 -18.23 -57.55 -47.39
C GLY A 45 -19.46 -56.92 -46.74
N GLU A 46 -20.44 -56.51 -47.55
CA GLU A 46 -21.84 -56.34 -47.14
C GLU A 46 -22.75 -56.44 -48.38
N ASP A 47 -23.96 -56.97 -48.18
CA ASP A 47 -24.87 -57.49 -49.21
C ASP A 47 -25.29 -56.45 -50.27
N ARG A 48 -25.31 -56.88 -51.54
CA ARG A 48 -25.61 -56.09 -52.74
C ARG A 48 -27.06 -55.55 -52.83
N ASN A 49 -27.91 -55.77 -51.83
CA ASN A 49 -29.34 -55.45 -51.90
C ASN A 49 -29.77 -54.13 -51.22
N ASN A 50 -28.88 -53.38 -50.56
CA ASN A 50 -29.24 -52.12 -49.87
C ASN A 50 -28.45 -50.91 -50.40
N ARG A 51 -28.86 -50.36 -51.57
CA ARG A 51 -28.22 -49.16 -52.17
C ARG A 51 -28.26 -47.90 -51.29
N SER A 52 -29.11 -47.86 -50.27
CA SER A 52 -29.30 -46.72 -49.36
C SER A 52 -28.24 -46.59 -48.25
N GLU A 53 -27.43 -47.64 -47.99
CA GLU A 53 -26.41 -47.64 -46.94
C GLU A 53 -24.97 -47.47 -47.48
N ILE A 54 -24.81 -47.33 -48.79
CA ILE A 54 -23.50 -47.12 -49.42
C ILE A 54 -23.00 -45.71 -49.07
N ARG A 55 -21.80 -45.65 -48.47
CA ARG A 55 -21.10 -44.41 -48.15
C ARG A 55 -20.29 -43.94 -49.36
N CYS A 56 -20.29 -42.63 -49.58
CA CYS A 56 -19.36 -41.98 -50.48
C CYS A 56 -17.94 -41.99 -49.88
N GLY A 57 -16.90 -41.75 -50.66
CA GLY A 57 -15.54 -41.53 -50.17
C GLY A 57 -15.41 -40.32 -49.23
N CYS A 58 -16.35 -39.37 -49.28
CA CYS A 58 -16.50 -38.32 -48.27
C CYS A 58 -17.18 -38.81 -46.97
N LYS A 59 -17.44 -40.12 -46.83
CA LYS A 59 -18.05 -40.83 -45.68
C LYS A 59 -19.53 -40.56 -45.39
N ARG A 60 -20.16 -39.67 -46.15
CA ARG A 60 -21.61 -39.40 -46.11
C ARG A 60 -22.40 -40.51 -46.81
N LEU A 61 -23.57 -40.83 -46.28
CA LEU A 61 -24.54 -41.67 -46.98
C LEU A 61 -25.10 -40.93 -48.20
N ARG A 62 -25.56 -41.68 -49.21
CA ARG A 62 -26.16 -41.07 -50.41
C ARG A 62 -27.38 -40.18 -50.11
N ARG A 63 -28.09 -40.43 -49.00
CA ARG A 63 -29.23 -39.61 -48.52
C ARG A 63 -28.84 -38.33 -47.77
N GLU A 64 -27.62 -38.23 -47.25
CA GLU A 64 -27.11 -37.08 -46.47
C GLU A 64 -26.51 -35.97 -47.34
N HIS A 65 -26.51 -36.24 -48.62
CA HIS A 65 -26.05 -35.43 -49.71
C HIS A 65 -27.25 -34.62 -50.22
N SER A 66 -27.09 -33.31 -50.51
CA SER A 66 -28.19 -32.51 -51.08
C SER A 66 -28.60 -33.10 -52.43
N SER A 67 -29.81 -33.66 -52.51
CA SER A 67 -30.29 -34.49 -53.63
C SER A 67 -30.30 -33.79 -54.98
N GLU A 68 -30.18 -32.46 -55.03
CA GLU A 68 -30.30 -31.66 -56.26
C GLU A 68 -28.97 -31.49 -57.03
N ASN A 69 -27.80 -31.79 -56.44
CA ASN A 69 -26.50 -31.36 -56.99
C ASN A 69 -25.43 -32.46 -57.16
N ILE A 70 -25.78 -33.76 -57.11
CA ILE A 70 -24.79 -34.83 -57.10
C ILE A 70 -24.70 -35.65 -58.37
N VAL A 71 -23.47 -35.74 -58.87
CA VAL A 71 -23.09 -36.54 -60.04
C VAL A 71 -22.41 -37.83 -59.58
N ASP A 72 -22.79 -38.98 -60.14
CA ASP A 72 -22.08 -40.24 -59.90
C ASP A 72 -20.73 -40.23 -60.63
N GLY A 73 -19.63 -40.40 -59.88
CA GLY A 73 -18.28 -40.42 -60.43
C GLY A 73 -17.85 -41.82 -60.86
N ASN A 74 -17.12 -41.93 -61.97
CA ASN A 74 -16.55 -43.19 -62.46
C ASN A 74 -15.19 -43.55 -61.79
N GLU A 75 -14.62 -42.65 -60.99
CA GLU A 75 -13.33 -42.85 -60.32
C GLU A 75 -13.42 -43.80 -59.13
N THR A 76 -12.31 -44.47 -58.80
CA THR A 76 -12.25 -45.45 -57.70
C THR A 76 -11.72 -44.89 -56.38
N VAL A 77 -11.13 -43.68 -56.40
CA VAL A 77 -10.53 -43.02 -55.24
C VAL A 77 -11.12 -41.62 -55.12
N TRP A 78 -11.63 -41.29 -53.94
CA TRP A 78 -12.18 -39.97 -53.65
C TRP A 78 -11.08 -39.00 -53.24
N ASP A 79 -10.95 -37.92 -54.00
CA ASP A 79 -10.06 -36.78 -53.74
C ASP A 79 -10.86 -35.51 -53.38
N LYS A 80 -10.46 -34.81 -52.30
CA LYS A 80 -11.07 -33.56 -51.86
C LYS A 80 -11.06 -32.47 -52.94
N THR A 81 -9.99 -32.37 -53.73
CA THR A 81 -9.80 -31.24 -54.66
C THR A 81 -10.71 -31.33 -55.89
N LYS A 82 -10.99 -32.55 -56.33
CA LYS A 82 -11.79 -32.83 -57.54
C LYS A 82 -13.28 -33.02 -57.25
N HIS A 83 -13.61 -33.55 -56.08
CA HIS A 83 -14.95 -34.05 -55.76
C HIS A 83 -15.74 -33.15 -54.80
N THR A 84 -15.17 -31.99 -54.45
CA THR A 84 -15.83 -30.99 -53.61
C THR A 84 -15.83 -29.61 -54.27
N LYS A 85 -16.77 -28.75 -53.84
CA LYS A 85 -16.89 -27.37 -54.32
C LYS A 85 -17.09 -26.41 -53.14
N ALA A 86 -16.56 -25.20 -53.27
CA ALA A 86 -16.80 -24.11 -52.33
C ALA A 86 -18.14 -23.42 -52.62
N GLU A 87 -18.96 -23.24 -51.59
CA GLU A 87 -20.30 -22.64 -51.60
C GLU A 87 -20.43 -21.56 -50.53
N ASP A 88 -21.49 -20.75 -50.58
CA ASP A 88 -21.76 -19.71 -49.59
C ASP A 88 -21.98 -20.29 -48.19
N ASN A 89 -21.45 -19.58 -47.19
CA ASN A 89 -21.48 -20.02 -45.81
C ASN A 89 -22.88 -19.96 -45.20
N ASN A 90 -23.29 -21.05 -44.56
CA ASN A 90 -24.61 -21.23 -43.96
C ASN A 90 -24.58 -21.46 -42.44
N ALA A 91 -23.41 -21.41 -41.81
CA ALA A 91 -23.24 -21.71 -40.38
C ALA A 91 -22.25 -20.73 -39.72
N TYR A 92 -22.79 -19.70 -39.07
CA TYR A 92 -22.06 -18.74 -38.27
C TYR A 92 -23.00 -18.12 -37.24
N GLY A 93 -22.48 -17.70 -36.08
CA GLY A 93 -23.30 -17.03 -35.09
C GLY A 93 -22.74 -17.09 -33.66
N TYR A 94 -23.65 -17.02 -32.70
CA TYR A 94 -23.35 -17.08 -31.27
C TYR A 94 -24.08 -18.26 -30.64
N LEU A 95 -23.36 -19.06 -29.88
CA LEU A 95 -23.88 -20.21 -29.13
C LEU A 95 -24.33 -19.75 -27.75
N PRO A 96 -25.65 -19.72 -27.44
CA PRO A 96 -26.13 -19.23 -26.15
C PRO A 96 -25.76 -20.15 -24.98
N THR A 97 -25.63 -21.46 -25.22
CA THR A 97 -25.29 -22.47 -24.20
C THR A 97 -23.85 -22.34 -23.72
N THR A 98 -22.90 -22.18 -24.65
CA THR A 98 -21.46 -22.06 -24.36
C THR A 98 -21.00 -20.60 -24.28
N ARG A 99 -21.87 -19.65 -24.62
CA ARG A 99 -21.57 -18.22 -24.75
C ARG A 99 -20.43 -17.92 -25.73
N ALA A 100 -20.24 -18.77 -26.75
CA ALA A 100 -19.13 -18.71 -27.70
C ALA A 100 -19.56 -18.20 -29.09
N TYR A 101 -18.68 -17.48 -29.79
CA TYR A 101 -18.88 -17.18 -31.21
C TYR A 101 -18.37 -18.33 -32.08
N PHE A 102 -19.00 -18.61 -33.22
CA PHE A 102 -18.53 -19.63 -34.16
C PHE A 102 -18.70 -19.22 -35.61
N ILE A 103 -17.83 -19.75 -36.47
CA ILE A 103 -17.93 -19.63 -37.92
C ILE A 103 -17.45 -20.92 -38.59
N ARG A 104 -18.20 -21.39 -39.58
CA ARG A 104 -17.79 -22.45 -40.51
C ARG A 104 -16.95 -21.84 -41.63
N CYS A 105 -15.84 -22.46 -42.00
CA CYS A 105 -14.98 -21.99 -43.08
C CYS A 105 -14.40 -23.15 -43.89
N ASP A 106 -14.19 -22.93 -45.18
CA ASP A 106 -13.49 -23.87 -46.06
C ASP A 106 -12.03 -24.02 -45.62
N ILE A 107 -11.54 -25.27 -45.54
CA ILE A 107 -10.16 -25.58 -45.18
C ILE A 107 -9.12 -25.00 -46.16
N GLU A 108 -9.52 -24.65 -47.39
CA GLU A 108 -8.64 -23.98 -48.37
C GLU A 108 -8.67 -22.45 -48.25
N THR A 109 -9.49 -21.88 -47.38
CA THR A 109 -9.51 -20.43 -47.14
C THR A 109 -8.13 -19.97 -46.66
N GLU A 110 -7.59 -18.89 -47.23
CA GLU A 110 -6.30 -18.35 -46.79
C GLU A 110 -6.34 -17.95 -45.30
N PRO A 111 -5.39 -18.39 -44.46
CA PRO A 111 -5.44 -18.09 -43.02
C PRO A 111 -5.34 -16.58 -42.72
N LYS A 112 -4.78 -15.78 -43.63
CA LYS A 112 -4.73 -14.31 -43.55
C LYS A 112 -6.13 -13.68 -43.52
N VAL A 113 -7.07 -14.21 -44.31
CA VAL A 113 -8.48 -13.75 -44.34
C VAL A 113 -9.16 -14.04 -43.01
N LEU A 114 -8.90 -15.22 -42.42
CA LEU A 114 -9.41 -15.57 -41.10
C LEU A 114 -8.79 -14.73 -39.99
N ALA A 115 -7.49 -14.40 -40.08
CA ALA A 115 -6.84 -13.52 -39.12
C ALA A 115 -7.47 -12.10 -39.13
N GLN A 116 -7.71 -11.54 -40.33
CA GLN A 116 -8.43 -10.27 -40.48
C GLN A 116 -9.84 -10.33 -39.87
N PHE A 117 -10.57 -11.41 -40.12
CA PHE A 117 -11.89 -11.63 -39.56
C PHE A 117 -11.88 -11.63 -38.02
N VAL A 118 -10.93 -12.32 -37.38
CA VAL A 118 -10.80 -12.37 -35.92
C VAL A 118 -10.57 -10.98 -35.32
N PHE A 119 -9.73 -10.15 -35.93
CA PHE A 119 -9.39 -8.83 -35.38
C PHE A 119 -10.41 -7.74 -35.73
N GLU A 120 -11.00 -7.78 -36.92
CA GLU A 120 -11.87 -6.69 -37.41
C GLU A 120 -13.35 -6.98 -37.14
N ALA A 121 -13.79 -8.21 -37.40
CA ALA A 121 -15.19 -8.60 -37.27
C ALA A 121 -15.51 -9.06 -35.84
N TRP A 122 -14.71 -9.96 -35.26
CA TRP A 122 -14.87 -10.37 -33.86
C TRP A 122 -14.31 -9.35 -32.86
N ARG A 123 -13.48 -8.40 -33.30
CA ARG A 123 -12.91 -7.32 -32.46
C ARG A 123 -12.16 -7.85 -31.24
N ILE A 124 -11.50 -9.00 -31.37
CA ILE A 124 -10.67 -9.55 -30.30
C ILE A 124 -9.40 -8.71 -30.18
N LYS A 125 -9.01 -8.36 -28.94
CA LYS A 125 -7.75 -7.64 -28.68
C LYS A 125 -6.55 -8.51 -29.06
N PRO A 126 -5.51 -7.98 -29.71
CA PRO A 126 -4.29 -8.74 -30.02
C PRO A 126 -3.64 -9.32 -28.75
N PRO A 127 -3.25 -10.61 -28.76
CA PRO A 127 -2.57 -11.25 -27.64
C PRO A 127 -1.11 -10.82 -27.55
N ARG A 128 -0.48 -11.00 -26.38
CA ARG A 128 1.00 -10.92 -26.25
C ARG A 128 1.69 -12.29 -26.26
N LEU A 129 0.91 -13.37 -26.26
CA LEU A 129 1.38 -14.76 -26.38
C LEU A 129 0.28 -15.64 -26.99
N ILE A 130 0.63 -16.57 -27.87
CA ILE A 130 -0.30 -17.58 -28.39
C ILE A 130 0.19 -18.97 -27.97
N MET A 131 -0.63 -19.70 -27.22
CA MET A 131 -0.33 -21.07 -26.77
C MET A 131 -1.20 -22.06 -27.55
N SER A 132 -0.57 -22.85 -28.42
CA SER A 132 -1.21 -23.95 -29.15
C SER A 132 -1.10 -25.23 -28.34
N ILE A 133 -2.21 -25.70 -27.77
CA ILE A 133 -2.23 -26.94 -26.99
C ILE A 133 -2.56 -28.11 -27.92
N VAL A 134 -1.70 -29.12 -27.89
CA VAL A 134 -1.80 -30.32 -28.73
C VAL A 134 -1.68 -31.54 -27.85
N GLY A 135 -2.45 -32.57 -28.16
CA GLY A 135 -2.33 -33.81 -27.41
C GLY A 135 -3.33 -34.88 -27.79
N GLY A 136 -3.53 -35.83 -26.87
CA GLY A 136 -4.42 -36.97 -27.07
C GLY A 136 -5.87 -36.57 -27.34
N ALA A 137 -6.42 -37.01 -28.48
CA ALA A 137 -7.83 -36.82 -28.82
C ALA A 137 -8.79 -37.79 -28.08
N LYS A 138 -8.23 -38.85 -27.48
CA LYS A 138 -8.95 -39.84 -26.67
C LYS A 138 -8.86 -39.47 -25.19
N TYR A 139 -9.73 -40.04 -24.37
CA TYR A 139 -9.62 -39.93 -22.92
C TYR A 139 -8.33 -40.58 -22.42
N PHE A 140 -7.58 -39.87 -21.59
CA PHE A 140 -6.40 -40.33 -20.87
C PHE A 140 -6.41 -39.68 -19.48
N LYS A 141 -5.66 -40.24 -18.53
CA LYS A 141 -5.57 -39.74 -17.16
C LYS A 141 -4.11 -39.40 -16.85
N LEU A 142 -3.85 -38.16 -16.43
CA LEU A 142 -2.54 -37.74 -15.92
C LEU A 142 -2.42 -38.13 -14.44
N SER A 143 -1.20 -38.08 -13.91
CA SER A 143 -1.03 -38.14 -12.45
C SER A 143 -1.62 -36.87 -11.82
N GLU A 144 -2.23 -36.97 -10.64
CA GLU A 144 -2.92 -35.82 -10.01
C GLU A 144 -1.98 -34.64 -9.72
N ARG A 145 -0.68 -34.92 -9.49
CA ARG A 145 0.33 -33.87 -9.34
C ARG A 145 0.63 -33.18 -10.68
N LEU A 146 0.85 -33.94 -11.74
CA LEU A 146 1.13 -33.40 -13.08
C LEU A 146 -0.07 -32.60 -13.61
N GLU A 147 -1.28 -33.10 -13.41
CA GLU A 147 -2.52 -32.44 -13.85
C GLU A 147 -2.68 -31.07 -13.18
N ARG A 148 -2.46 -30.98 -11.86
CA ARG A 148 -2.55 -29.73 -11.12
C ARG A 148 -1.51 -28.71 -11.56
N GLU A 149 -0.24 -29.10 -11.68
CA GLU A 149 0.82 -28.18 -12.14
C GLU A 149 0.62 -27.77 -13.60
N PHE A 150 0.15 -28.68 -14.45
CA PHE A 150 -0.18 -28.37 -15.84
C PHE A 150 -1.32 -27.33 -15.95
N ILE A 151 -2.42 -27.55 -15.23
CA ILE A 151 -3.57 -26.63 -15.19
C ILE A 151 -3.15 -25.26 -14.67
N LYS A 152 -2.45 -25.24 -13.53
CA LYS A 152 -1.95 -24.02 -12.90
C LYS A 152 -1.03 -23.25 -13.84
N GLY A 153 -0.05 -23.92 -14.45
CA GLY A 153 0.93 -23.30 -15.34
C GLY A 153 0.32 -22.66 -16.59
N ILE A 154 -0.62 -23.33 -17.27
CA ILE A 154 -1.27 -22.76 -18.46
C ILE A 154 -2.12 -21.53 -18.12
N ILE A 155 -2.92 -21.62 -17.04
CA ILE A 155 -3.75 -20.49 -16.63
C ILE A 155 -2.87 -19.31 -16.20
N GLN A 156 -1.79 -19.55 -15.45
CA GLN A 156 -0.85 -18.50 -15.06
C GLN A 156 -0.13 -17.88 -16.26
N ALA A 157 0.35 -18.67 -17.21
CA ALA A 157 0.96 -18.17 -18.45
C ALA A 157 -0.02 -17.32 -19.27
N ALA A 158 -1.27 -17.76 -19.40
CA ALA A 158 -2.32 -17.02 -20.11
C ALA A 158 -2.63 -15.67 -19.45
N LEU A 159 -2.67 -15.61 -18.11
CA LEU A 159 -2.95 -14.38 -17.37
C LEU A 159 -1.76 -13.42 -17.36
N LYS A 160 -0.55 -13.93 -17.14
CA LYS A 160 0.70 -13.14 -17.14
C LYS A 160 0.92 -12.43 -18.48
N ALA A 161 0.69 -13.14 -19.58
CA ALA A 161 0.92 -12.66 -20.93
C ALA A 161 -0.32 -12.11 -21.66
N ASP A 162 -1.50 -12.06 -21.03
CA ASP A 162 -2.77 -11.72 -21.72
C ASP A 162 -2.92 -12.60 -23.00
N GLY A 163 -2.61 -13.89 -22.86
CA GLY A 163 -2.36 -14.83 -23.93
C GLY A 163 -3.61 -15.55 -24.44
N TRP A 164 -3.57 -16.00 -25.69
CA TRP A 164 -4.61 -16.83 -26.29
C TRP A 164 -4.28 -18.31 -26.14
N ILE A 165 -5.31 -19.11 -25.85
CA ILE A 165 -5.22 -20.56 -25.85
C ILE A 165 -5.90 -21.08 -27.12
N VAL A 166 -5.14 -21.78 -27.97
CA VAL A 166 -5.64 -22.38 -29.21
C VAL A 166 -5.63 -23.90 -29.06
N THR A 167 -6.80 -24.54 -29.21
CA THR A 167 -6.94 -26.00 -29.09
C THR A 167 -7.73 -26.58 -30.26
N THR A 168 -7.95 -27.90 -30.26
CA THR A 168 -8.82 -28.57 -31.24
C THR A 168 -10.32 -28.32 -31.00
N GLY A 169 -10.71 -27.70 -29.88
CA GLY A 169 -12.09 -27.31 -29.55
C GLY A 169 -13.07 -28.44 -29.19
N PHE A 170 -12.65 -29.70 -29.20
CA PHE A 170 -13.50 -30.82 -28.80
C PHE A 170 -13.43 -31.12 -27.31
N LYS A 171 -14.56 -31.50 -26.70
CA LYS A 171 -14.66 -31.94 -25.30
C LYS A 171 -14.12 -33.36 -25.10
N THR A 172 -12.84 -33.58 -25.38
CA THR A 172 -12.15 -34.85 -25.15
C THR A 172 -10.66 -34.63 -24.87
N GLY A 173 -10.05 -35.54 -24.09
CA GLY A 173 -8.61 -35.55 -23.83
C GLY A 173 -8.12 -34.26 -23.15
N VAL A 174 -6.99 -33.70 -23.62
CA VAL A 174 -6.35 -32.52 -23.01
C VAL A 174 -7.27 -31.31 -23.02
N VAL A 175 -8.08 -31.17 -24.07
CA VAL A 175 -8.91 -29.98 -24.26
C VAL A 175 -10.03 -29.91 -23.21
N GLN A 176 -10.51 -31.06 -22.75
CA GLN A 176 -11.45 -31.10 -21.63
C GLN A 176 -10.80 -30.58 -20.34
N LEU A 177 -9.58 -31.02 -20.02
CA LEU A 177 -8.84 -30.55 -18.83
C LEU A 177 -8.61 -29.03 -18.87
N VAL A 178 -8.24 -28.51 -20.04
CA VAL A 178 -8.07 -27.06 -20.24
C VAL A 178 -9.40 -26.31 -20.13
N GLY A 179 -10.49 -26.87 -20.65
CA GLY A 179 -11.82 -26.28 -20.53
C GLY A 179 -12.30 -26.19 -19.08
N GLU A 180 -12.10 -27.25 -18.30
CA GLU A 180 -12.39 -27.30 -16.86
C GLU A 180 -11.53 -26.29 -16.09
N ALA A 181 -10.23 -26.20 -16.39
CA ALA A 181 -9.35 -25.19 -15.80
C ALA A 181 -9.80 -23.73 -16.05
N ILE A 182 -10.24 -23.42 -17.28
CA ILE A 182 -10.76 -22.09 -17.63
C ILE A 182 -12.08 -21.83 -16.87
N HIS A 183 -12.92 -22.85 -16.70
CA HIS A 183 -14.15 -22.76 -15.94
C HIS A 183 -13.88 -22.40 -14.47
N ASP A 184 -13.02 -23.14 -13.80
CA ASP A 184 -12.70 -22.97 -12.38
C ASP A 184 -12.07 -21.60 -12.11
N HIS A 185 -11.22 -21.14 -13.02
CA HIS A 185 -10.66 -19.79 -12.94
C HIS A 185 -11.73 -18.70 -13.07
N LYS A 186 -12.67 -18.86 -14.01
CA LYS A 186 -13.76 -17.90 -14.23
C LYS A 186 -14.75 -17.85 -13.07
N VAL A 187 -14.99 -18.97 -12.40
CA VAL A 187 -15.81 -19.03 -11.18
C VAL A 187 -15.11 -18.28 -10.04
N THR A 188 -13.81 -18.50 -9.87
CA THR A 188 -13.00 -17.84 -8.84
C THR A 188 -12.83 -16.34 -9.09
N ASN A 189 -12.60 -15.95 -10.36
CA ASN A 189 -12.33 -14.58 -10.78
C ASN A 189 -13.21 -14.20 -11.98
N PRO A 190 -14.46 -13.75 -11.77
CA PRO A 190 -15.39 -13.44 -12.85
C PRO A 190 -14.99 -12.20 -13.68
N ARG A 191 -14.06 -11.37 -13.17
CA ARG A 191 -13.53 -10.18 -13.85
C ARG A 191 -12.37 -10.49 -14.82
N SER A 192 -11.69 -11.63 -14.68
CA SER A 192 -10.63 -12.03 -15.61
C SER A 192 -11.22 -12.79 -16.78
N HIS A 193 -10.72 -12.51 -17.99
CA HIS A 193 -11.21 -13.15 -19.21
C HIS A 193 -10.05 -13.76 -19.98
N ILE A 194 -10.07 -15.09 -20.13
CA ILE A 194 -9.12 -15.84 -20.96
C ILE A 194 -9.76 -16.11 -22.31
N THR A 195 -9.05 -15.76 -23.39
CA THR A 195 -9.50 -16.01 -24.76
C THR A 195 -9.06 -17.41 -25.19
N ALA A 196 -10.03 -18.30 -25.40
CA ALA A 196 -9.81 -19.66 -25.88
C ALA A 196 -10.48 -19.88 -27.25
N ILE A 197 -9.70 -20.26 -28.25
CA ILE A 197 -10.13 -20.50 -29.63
C ILE A 197 -10.03 -21.99 -29.95
N GLY A 198 -11.15 -22.61 -30.30
CA GLY A 198 -11.21 -23.99 -30.77
C GLY A 198 -11.18 -24.05 -32.29
N CYS A 199 -10.10 -24.57 -32.87
CA CYS A 199 -10.04 -24.91 -34.29
C CYS A 199 -10.48 -26.36 -34.45
N SER A 200 -11.65 -26.61 -35.01
CA SER A 200 -12.26 -27.94 -35.07
C SER A 200 -12.68 -28.29 -36.48
N LYS A 201 -12.64 -29.57 -36.85
CA LYS A 201 -13.18 -30.02 -38.14
C LYS A 201 -14.70 -30.09 -38.11
N TRP A 202 -15.39 -29.39 -39.01
CA TRP A 202 -16.85 -29.42 -39.18
C TRP A 202 -17.41 -30.84 -39.36
N GLY A 203 -16.67 -31.68 -40.08
CA GLY A 203 -16.97 -33.09 -40.32
C GLY A 203 -17.16 -33.94 -39.04
N ALA A 204 -16.53 -33.55 -37.93
CA ALA A 204 -16.50 -34.29 -36.67
C ALA A 204 -17.37 -33.67 -35.57
N VAL A 205 -17.99 -32.51 -35.81
CA VAL A 205 -18.87 -31.85 -34.83
C VAL A 205 -20.20 -32.58 -34.70
N ARG A 206 -20.56 -32.95 -33.47
CA ARG A 206 -21.86 -33.55 -33.15
C ARG A 206 -22.99 -32.51 -33.20
N ASN A 207 -24.18 -32.94 -33.63
CA ASN A 207 -25.38 -32.12 -33.73
C ASN A 207 -25.19 -30.83 -34.56
N ARG A 208 -24.30 -30.87 -35.54
CA ARG A 208 -23.96 -29.72 -36.40
C ARG A 208 -25.13 -29.19 -37.22
N GLU A 209 -26.17 -30.00 -37.45
CA GLU A 209 -27.39 -29.56 -38.14
C GLU A 209 -28.10 -28.43 -37.39
N ALA A 210 -27.98 -28.39 -36.05
CA ALA A 210 -28.50 -27.30 -35.23
C ALA A 210 -27.72 -25.98 -35.42
N LEU A 211 -26.49 -26.05 -35.93
CA LEU A 211 -25.64 -24.89 -36.21
C LEU A 211 -25.89 -24.28 -37.60
N ILE A 212 -26.67 -24.95 -38.46
CA ILE A 212 -26.99 -24.48 -39.81
C ILE A 212 -28.18 -23.52 -39.74
N LEU A 213 -28.01 -22.32 -40.28
CA LEU A 213 -29.05 -21.29 -40.32
C LEU A 213 -30.12 -21.68 -41.35
N LYS A 214 -31.34 -22.01 -40.89
CA LYS A 214 -32.49 -22.31 -41.78
C LYS A 214 -33.25 -21.05 -42.23
N THR A 215 -33.10 -19.92 -41.53
CA THR A 215 -33.66 -18.59 -41.86
C THR A 215 -32.80 -17.49 -41.23
N SER A 216 -32.91 -16.24 -41.69
CA SER A 216 -32.09 -15.08 -41.27
C SER A 216 -32.18 -14.67 -39.78
N MET A 217 -32.86 -15.45 -38.94
CA MET A 217 -32.90 -15.26 -37.50
C MET A 217 -32.29 -16.47 -36.78
N VAL A 218 -31.40 -16.17 -35.83
CA VAL A 218 -30.70 -17.11 -34.95
C VAL A 218 -31.73 -17.95 -34.19
N ASN A 219 -31.93 -19.21 -34.59
CA ASN A 219 -32.73 -20.14 -33.82
C ASN A 219 -31.98 -20.56 -32.56
N ARG A 220 -32.66 -20.50 -31.42
CA ARG A 220 -32.20 -21.04 -30.14
C ARG A 220 -32.03 -22.56 -30.31
N CYS A 221 -30.84 -23.09 -30.05
CA CYS A 221 -30.62 -24.54 -30.03
C CYS A 221 -31.55 -25.19 -28.99
N ALA A 222 -32.40 -26.10 -29.46
CA ALA A 222 -33.08 -27.06 -28.61
C ALA A 222 -32.18 -28.29 -28.45
N ASP A 223 -31.88 -28.66 -27.21
CA ASP A 223 -31.21 -29.91 -26.87
C ASP A 223 -32.09 -31.09 -27.32
N VAL A 224 -31.61 -31.86 -28.29
CA VAL A 224 -32.19 -33.17 -28.62
C VAL A 224 -31.10 -34.22 -28.43
N ALA A 225 -31.27 -35.02 -27.39
CA ALA A 225 -30.43 -36.15 -27.05
C ALA A 225 -30.66 -37.32 -28.04
N THR A 226 -30.05 -37.26 -29.22
CA THR A 226 -29.91 -38.44 -30.10
C THR A 226 -28.62 -39.18 -29.76
N LYS A 227 -28.62 -40.53 -29.79
CA LYS A 227 -27.43 -41.38 -29.56
C LYS A 227 -26.29 -40.95 -30.50
N ALA A 228 -25.08 -40.84 -29.97
CA ALA A 228 -23.89 -40.44 -30.74
C ALA A 228 -23.56 -41.48 -31.82
N GLU A 229 -23.41 -41.05 -33.07
CA GLU A 229 -22.79 -41.88 -34.11
C GLU A 229 -21.28 -42.02 -33.84
N LYS A 230 -20.69 -43.18 -34.20
CA LYS A 230 -19.25 -43.43 -34.04
C LYS A 230 -18.44 -42.38 -34.80
N GLY A 231 -17.66 -41.56 -34.10
CA GLY A 231 -16.70 -40.60 -34.68
C GLY A 231 -17.09 -39.12 -34.61
N GLN A 232 -18.22 -38.76 -33.99
CA GLN A 232 -18.57 -37.37 -33.70
C GLN A 232 -18.25 -36.97 -32.25
N GLN A 233 -17.81 -35.73 -32.04
CA GLN A 233 -17.46 -35.18 -30.72
C GLN A 233 -18.22 -33.89 -30.42
N HIS A 234 -18.45 -33.61 -29.13
CA HIS A 234 -19.04 -32.34 -28.68
C HIS A 234 -17.99 -31.23 -28.70
N LEU A 235 -18.43 -30.00 -28.93
CA LEU A 235 -17.62 -28.80 -28.72
C LEU A 235 -17.45 -28.55 -27.22
N GLU A 236 -16.30 -28.03 -26.81
CA GLU A 236 -15.98 -27.72 -25.41
C GLU A 236 -16.76 -26.48 -24.92
N PRO A 237 -17.63 -26.58 -23.90
CA PRO A 237 -18.47 -25.46 -23.49
C PRO A 237 -17.74 -24.24 -22.93
N ASN A 238 -16.50 -24.40 -22.46
CA ASN A 238 -15.75 -23.33 -21.82
C ASN A 238 -14.88 -22.49 -22.79
N HIS A 239 -14.88 -22.81 -24.08
CA HIS A 239 -14.19 -22.02 -25.10
C HIS A 239 -14.98 -20.77 -25.48
N THR A 240 -14.26 -19.72 -25.91
CA THR A 240 -14.85 -18.42 -26.26
C THR A 240 -15.21 -18.29 -27.73
N HIS A 241 -14.45 -18.94 -28.61
CA HIS A 241 -14.60 -18.83 -30.06
C HIS A 241 -14.32 -20.18 -30.74
N PHE A 242 -15.01 -20.45 -31.84
CA PHE A 242 -14.85 -21.68 -32.64
C PHE A 242 -14.66 -21.38 -34.13
N LEU A 243 -13.58 -21.94 -34.69
CA LEU A 243 -13.31 -21.98 -36.12
C LEU A 243 -13.57 -23.40 -36.62
N LEU A 244 -14.66 -23.59 -37.36
CA LEU A 244 -15.11 -24.89 -37.82
C LEU A 244 -14.68 -25.12 -39.28
N LEU A 245 -13.55 -25.81 -39.47
CA LEU A 245 -12.91 -26.06 -40.76
C LEU A 245 -13.61 -27.19 -41.52
N ASP A 246 -13.93 -26.93 -42.78
CA ASP A 246 -14.76 -27.79 -43.61
C ASP A 246 -14.00 -28.23 -44.88
N ASP A 247 -13.73 -29.52 -44.98
CA ASP A 247 -13.05 -30.15 -46.12
C ASP A 247 -14.01 -30.98 -46.99
N GLY A 248 -15.32 -30.91 -46.69
CA GLY A 248 -16.36 -31.69 -47.38
C GLY A 248 -16.54 -33.13 -46.87
N THR A 249 -15.65 -33.64 -46.00
CA THR A 249 -15.73 -35.02 -45.47
C THR A 249 -16.60 -35.14 -44.20
N TYR A 250 -17.02 -36.36 -43.91
CA TYR A 250 -17.58 -36.79 -42.63
C TYR A 250 -16.49 -37.56 -41.90
N TYR A 251 -16.21 -37.22 -40.63
CA TYR A 251 -15.15 -37.80 -39.80
C TYR A 251 -13.69 -37.36 -40.13
N GLY A 252 -12.78 -37.69 -39.20
CA GLY A 252 -11.36 -37.29 -39.22
C GLY A 252 -11.07 -36.07 -38.34
N TYR A 253 -9.85 -35.98 -37.82
CA TYR A 253 -9.44 -34.92 -36.87
C TYR A 253 -8.26 -34.09 -37.38
N GLU A 254 -7.73 -34.41 -38.57
CA GLU A 254 -6.51 -33.83 -39.12
C GLU A 254 -6.73 -32.41 -39.65
N ILE A 255 -6.33 -31.43 -38.84
CA ILE A 255 -6.28 -30.00 -39.21
C ILE A 255 -4.99 -29.33 -38.72
N GLY A 256 -4.00 -30.14 -38.30
CA GLY A 256 -2.77 -29.67 -37.66
C GLY A 256 -2.03 -28.62 -38.48
N ASP A 257 -1.77 -28.93 -39.76
CA ASP A 257 -1.09 -28.02 -40.70
C ASP A 257 -1.83 -26.69 -40.88
N TYR A 258 -3.16 -26.72 -41.06
CA TYR A 258 -3.94 -25.49 -41.19
C TYR A 258 -3.86 -24.64 -39.91
N ARG A 259 -3.96 -25.28 -38.73
CA ARG A 259 -3.86 -24.59 -37.45
C ARG A 259 -2.49 -23.93 -37.28
N THR A 260 -1.39 -24.61 -37.64
CA THR A 260 -0.03 -24.05 -37.58
C THR A 260 0.08 -22.80 -38.46
N ARG A 261 -0.40 -22.86 -39.72
CA ARG A 261 -0.40 -21.70 -40.64
C ARG A 261 -1.26 -20.56 -40.11
N PHE A 262 -2.44 -20.87 -39.56
CA PHE A 262 -3.33 -19.88 -38.96
C PHE A 262 -2.72 -19.18 -37.74
N VAL A 263 -2.13 -19.94 -36.82
CA VAL A 263 -1.43 -19.40 -35.64
C VAL A 263 -0.26 -18.50 -36.06
N ASN A 264 0.47 -18.86 -37.13
CA ASN A 264 1.54 -18.02 -37.68
C ASN A 264 1.04 -16.73 -38.32
N GLU A 265 -0.10 -16.75 -39.02
CA GLU A 265 -0.68 -15.53 -39.59
C GLU A 265 -1.21 -14.59 -38.50
N ILE A 266 -1.79 -15.12 -37.42
CA ILE A 266 -2.15 -14.30 -36.25
C ILE A 266 -0.90 -13.67 -35.62
N ALA A 267 0.17 -14.46 -35.45
CA ALA A 267 1.41 -13.99 -34.86
C ALA A 267 2.04 -12.81 -35.63
N LYS A 268 1.89 -12.80 -36.96
CA LYS A 268 2.44 -11.75 -37.85
C LYS A 268 1.46 -10.62 -38.17
N TYR A 269 0.25 -10.65 -37.61
CA TYR A 269 -0.79 -9.69 -37.96
C TYR A 269 -0.36 -8.24 -37.67
N LYS A 270 -0.42 -7.37 -38.68
CA LYS A 270 0.02 -5.95 -38.61
C LYS A 270 1.43 -5.76 -38.03
N ASP A 271 2.36 -6.65 -38.37
CA ASP A 271 3.78 -6.62 -37.95
C ASP A 271 3.99 -6.65 -36.42
N ALA A 272 3.01 -7.15 -35.67
CA ALA A 272 3.07 -7.20 -34.20
C ALA A 272 4.10 -8.22 -33.66
N ASN A 273 4.51 -9.21 -34.48
CA ASN A 273 5.46 -10.27 -34.12
C ASN A 273 5.17 -10.92 -32.76
N VAL A 274 3.92 -11.35 -32.55
CA VAL A 274 3.50 -12.00 -31.31
C VAL A 274 4.14 -13.38 -31.21
N PRO A 275 4.81 -13.71 -30.09
CA PRO A 275 5.39 -15.03 -29.88
C PRO A 275 4.31 -16.11 -29.76
N ASN A 276 4.56 -17.26 -30.36
CA ASN A 276 3.71 -18.44 -30.27
C ASN A 276 4.53 -19.64 -29.75
N VAL A 277 3.85 -20.57 -29.10
CA VAL A 277 4.45 -21.77 -28.51
C VAL A 277 3.47 -22.93 -28.57
N THR A 278 3.98 -24.12 -28.85
CA THR A 278 3.18 -25.35 -28.89
C THR A 278 3.44 -26.16 -27.62
N ILE A 279 2.39 -26.50 -26.88
CA ILE A 279 2.47 -27.32 -25.66
C ILE A 279 1.89 -28.69 -25.97
N VAL A 280 2.65 -29.76 -25.69
CA VAL A 280 2.28 -31.13 -26.03
C VAL A 280 2.04 -31.98 -24.80
N VAL A 281 0.83 -32.55 -24.69
CA VAL A 281 0.41 -33.44 -23.59
C VAL A 281 -0.21 -34.71 -24.12
N GLU A 282 0.42 -35.86 -23.82
CA GLU A 282 0.13 -37.11 -24.51
C GLU A 282 0.20 -36.93 -26.05
N GLY A 283 -0.16 -37.93 -26.84
CA GLY A 283 -0.24 -37.76 -28.29
C GLY A 283 -0.17 -39.05 -29.08
N GLY A 284 -0.73 -39.01 -30.29
CA GLY A 284 -0.63 -40.08 -31.28
C GLY A 284 0.33 -39.71 -32.42
N PRO A 285 0.33 -40.50 -33.51
CA PRO A 285 1.10 -40.20 -34.72
C PRO A 285 0.86 -38.79 -35.27
N ASP A 286 -0.40 -38.33 -35.28
CA ASP A 286 -0.78 -37.00 -35.76
C ASP A 286 -0.19 -35.86 -34.91
N THR A 287 0.01 -36.12 -33.61
CA THR A 287 0.66 -35.18 -32.70
C THR A 287 2.13 -35.01 -33.09
N LEU A 288 2.84 -36.09 -33.43
CA LEU A 288 4.22 -36.03 -33.92
C LEU A 288 4.33 -35.26 -35.24
N LEU A 289 3.39 -35.46 -36.17
CA LEU A 289 3.32 -34.69 -37.42
C LEU A 289 3.07 -33.20 -37.17
N THR A 290 2.24 -32.87 -36.17
CA THR A 290 2.00 -31.48 -35.77
C THR A 290 3.26 -30.85 -35.17
N ILE A 291 3.98 -31.56 -34.31
CA ILE A 291 5.28 -31.11 -33.76
C ILE A 291 6.27 -30.85 -34.89
N TYR A 292 6.38 -31.76 -35.84
CA TYR A 292 7.24 -31.60 -37.02
C TYR A 292 6.90 -30.32 -37.80
N ASN A 293 5.61 -30.10 -38.10
CA ASN A 293 5.15 -28.91 -38.82
C ASN A 293 5.41 -27.62 -38.04
N ASP A 294 5.20 -27.61 -36.72
CA ASP A 294 5.44 -26.44 -35.86
C ASP A 294 6.94 -26.09 -35.82
N LEU A 295 7.82 -27.08 -35.70
CA LEU A 295 9.28 -26.88 -35.70
C LEU A 295 9.81 -26.38 -37.05
N CYS A 296 9.27 -26.89 -38.17
CA CYS A 296 9.56 -26.40 -39.53
C CYS A 296 9.18 -24.93 -39.69
N ASN A 297 8.14 -24.49 -38.99
CA ASN A 297 7.65 -23.12 -39.01
C ASN A 297 8.30 -22.20 -37.95
N ASN A 298 9.38 -22.66 -37.29
CA ASN A 298 10.08 -21.93 -36.22
C ASN A 298 9.23 -21.65 -34.96
N ILE A 299 8.26 -22.52 -34.66
CA ILE A 299 7.49 -22.43 -33.42
C ILE A 299 8.16 -23.30 -32.34
N PRO A 300 8.49 -22.76 -31.16
CA PRO A 300 9.02 -23.55 -30.04
C PRO A 300 7.99 -24.56 -29.52
N VAL A 301 8.47 -25.73 -29.11
CA VAL A 301 7.64 -26.83 -28.61
C VAL A 301 8.02 -27.17 -27.16
N VAL A 302 7.05 -27.17 -26.25
CA VAL A 302 7.20 -27.60 -24.86
C VAL A 302 6.59 -28.99 -24.69
N LEU A 303 7.42 -29.96 -24.33
CA LEU A 303 7.01 -31.35 -24.06
C LEU A 303 6.78 -31.55 -22.57
N ILE A 304 5.61 -32.05 -22.19
CA ILE A 304 5.32 -32.42 -20.80
C ILE A 304 5.76 -33.87 -20.56
N ASP A 305 6.90 -34.05 -19.89
CA ASP A 305 7.39 -35.37 -19.49
C ASP A 305 6.46 -36.00 -18.43
N GLY A 306 6.30 -37.31 -18.50
CA GLY A 306 5.33 -38.05 -17.68
C GLY A 306 3.89 -38.02 -18.20
N SER A 307 3.59 -37.32 -19.30
CA SER A 307 2.23 -37.30 -19.91
C SER A 307 1.90 -38.52 -20.79
N GLY A 308 2.93 -39.27 -21.23
CA GLY A 308 2.80 -40.55 -21.96
C GLY A 308 2.91 -40.44 -23.49
N ARG A 309 3.14 -41.57 -24.17
CA ARG A 309 3.25 -41.71 -25.64
C ARG A 309 4.34 -40.82 -26.28
N VAL A 310 3.98 -39.92 -27.19
CA VAL A 310 4.93 -39.12 -28.00
C VAL A 310 5.82 -38.21 -27.13
N PRO A 311 5.30 -37.38 -26.21
CA PRO A 311 6.12 -36.58 -25.30
C PRO A 311 7.16 -37.39 -24.53
N ASN A 312 6.78 -38.50 -23.90
CA ASN A 312 7.71 -39.32 -23.13
C ASN A 312 8.78 -39.96 -24.02
N LEU A 313 8.40 -40.46 -25.20
CA LEU A 313 9.35 -41.05 -26.14
C LEU A 313 10.39 -40.01 -26.59
N LEU A 314 9.95 -38.83 -27.02
CA LEU A 314 10.84 -37.73 -27.41
C LEU A 314 11.70 -37.26 -26.23
N ALA A 315 11.12 -37.02 -25.05
CA ALA A 315 11.84 -36.58 -23.86
C ALA A 315 12.94 -37.58 -23.45
N THR A 316 12.66 -38.89 -23.51
CA THR A 316 13.64 -39.95 -23.18
C THR A 316 14.86 -39.86 -24.09
N PHE A 317 14.66 -39.76 -25.40
CA PHE A 317 15.77 -39.70 -26.37
C PHE A 317 16.47 -38.32 -26.38
N LEU A 318 15.74 -37.24 -26.12
CA LEU A 318 16.33 -35.91 -25.94
C LEU A 318 17.25 -35.87 -24.72
N LYS A 319 16.86 -36.42 -23.58
CA LYS A 319 17.70 -36.52 -22.38
C LYS A 319 18.94 -37.40 -22.60
N ARG A 320 18.78 -38.55 -23.28
CA ARG A 320 19.90 -39.47 -23.60
C ARG A 320 20.95 -38.82 -24.52
N THR A 321 20.51 -37.98 -25.45
CA THR A 321 21.41 -37.26 -26.37
C THR A 321 22.13 -36.06 -25.71
N GLU A 322 21.68 -35.57 -24.55
CA GLU A 322 22.38 -34.51 -23.78
C GLU A 322 23.66 -35.05 -23.14
N GLY A 323 23.60 -36.23 -22.52
CA GLY A 323 24.74 -36.84 -21.84
C GLY A 323 25.92 -37.21 -22.75
N ILE A 324 25.72 -37.18 -24.07
CA ILE A 324 26.76 -37.46 -25.07
C ILE A 324 27.45 -36.16 -25.54
N SER A 325 26.75 -35.02 -25.49
CA SER A 325 27.26 -33.71 -25.92
C SER A 325 28.15 -33.04 -24.87
N SER A 326 27.97 -33.38 -23.59
CA SER A 326 28.75 -32.86 -22.45
C SER A 326 30.12 -33.52 -22.24
N ARG A 327 30.61 -34.33 -23.20
CA ARG A 327 31.95 -34.96 -23.15
C ARG A 327 33.04 -34.17 -23.90
N LYS A 328 32.73 -32.98 -24.40
CA LYS A 328 33.71 -32.05 -24.99
C LYS A 328 33.45 -30.64 -24.47
N ASP A 329 34.01 -30.31 -23.31
CA ASP A 329 34.26 -28.93 -22.91
C ASP A 329 35.76 -28.66 -23.08
N ASP A 330 36.08 -27.64 -23.88
CA ASP A 330 37.00 -26.55 -23.55
C ASP A 330 37.34 -25.77 -24.84
N ASP A 331 37.14 -24.45 -24.79
CA ASP A 331 37.71 -23.44 -25.69
C ASP A 331 37.55 -23.61 -27.21
N SER A 332 36.38 -23.21 -27.75
CA SER A 332 36.37 -22.40 -28.99
C SER A 332 34.99 -21.81 -29.30
N THR A 333 34.97 -20.50 -29.53
CA THR A 333 33.90 -19.67 -30.06
C THR A 333 33.67 -19.91 -31.56
N ASN A 334 33.57 -21.17 -32.00
CA ASN A 334 33.24 -21.48 -33.39
C ASN A 334 32.38 -22.75 -33.49
N TRP A 335 31.06 -22.57 -33.40
CA TRP A 335 30.08 -23.64 -33.58
C TRP A 335 29.81 -23.98 -35.06
N ASP A 336 30.48 -23.32 -36.00
CA ASP A 336 30.23 -23.44 -37.44
C ASP A 336 31.01 -24.59 -38.11
N GLU A 337 31.90 -25.28 -37.40
CA GLU A 337 32.79 -26.31 -38.01
C GLU A 337 32.58 -27.76 -37.53
N ILE A 338 31.40 -28.08 -36.98
CA ILE A 338 31.00 -29.49 -36.78
C ILE A 338 29.68 -29.75 -37.51
N VAL A 339 29.75 -29.69 -38.84
CA VAL A 339 28.83 -30.41 -39.73
C VAL A 339 29.63 -31.55 -40.34
N ASP A 340 29.81 -32.61 -39.56
CA ASP A 340 30.09 -33.93 -40.14
C ASP A 340 28.89 -34.81 -39.84
N ILE A 341 27.97 -34.84 -40.80
CA ILE A 341 26.71 -35.60 -40.80
C ILE A 341 26.97 -37.10 -40.56
N GLY A 342 28.20 -37.59 -40.84
CA GLY A 342 28.58 -39.01 -40.76
C GLY A 342 28.73 -39.61 -39.35
N GLN A 343 28.87 -38.82 -38.27
CA GLN A 343 28.94 -39.40 -36.90
C GLN A 343 27.57 -39.49 -36.20
N SER A 344 26.57 -38.75 -36.66
CA SER A 344 25.21 -38.80 -36.11
C SER A 344 24.41 -39.99 -36.63
N GLU A 345 24.64 -40.43 -37.88
CA GLU A 345 23.96 -41.57 -38.49
C GLU A 345 24.22 -42.88 -37.72
N ASN A 346 25.47 -43.15 -37.32
CA ASN A 346 25.84 -44.37 -36.56
C ASN A 346 25.18 -44.49 -35.17
N LEU A 347 24.71 -43.39 -34.58
CA LEU A 347 24.10 -43.37 -33.24
C LEU A 347 22.58 -43.61 -33.32
N PHE A 348 21.95 -43.18 -34.41
CA PHE A 348 20.53 -43.44 -34.65
C PHE A 348 20.28 -44.88 -35.10
N ASP A 349 21.23 -45.49 -35.82
CA ASP A 349 21.16 -46.91 -36.19
C ASP A 349 21.09 -47.84 -34.96
N GLN A 350 21.76 -47.48 -33.86
CA GLN A 350 21.74 -48.26 -32.61
C GLN A 350 20.36 -48.28 -31.94
N TYR A 351 19.61 -47.19 -32.04
CA TYR A 351 18.31 -47.02 -31.37
C TYR A 351 17.13 -47.09 -32.35
N GLU A 352 17.38 -47.34 -33.64
CA GLU A 352 16.36 -47.37 -34.67
C GLU A 352 15.26 -48.39 -34.34
N ASP A 353 15.65 -49.60 -33.90
CA ASP A 353 14.70 -50.64 -33.51
C ASP A 353 13.85 -50.24 -32.29
N GLU A 354 14.44 -49.59 -31.28
CA GLU A 354 13.73 -49.10 -30.08
C GLU A 354 12.74 -47.99 -30.44
N ILE A 355 13.15 -47.04 -31.29
CA ILE A 355 12.30 -45.94 -31.75
C ILE A 355 11.17 -46.47 -32.64
N ARG A 356 11.47 -47.37 -33.59
CA ARG A 356 10.45 -47.99 -34.45
C ARG A 356 9.45 -48.81 -33.65
N LEU A 357 9.91 -49.51 -32.61
CA LEU A 357 9.03 -50.25 -31.70
C LEU A 357 8.14 -49.31 -30.89
N GLY A 358 8.70 -48.21 -30.36
CA GLY A 358 7.94 -47.16 -29.69
C GLY A 358 6.90 -46.47 -30.60
N LEU A 359 7.25 -46.20 -31.87
CA LEU A 359 6.32 -45.66 -32.86
C LEU A 359 5.22 -46.67 -33.25
N LYS A 360 5.57 -47.96 -33.37
CA LYS A 360 4.60 -49.05 -33.55
C LYS A 360 3.63 -49.11 -32.37
N ASP A 361 4.13 -48.95 -31.15
CA ASP A 361 3.31 -48.91 -29.93
C ASP A 361 2.36 -47.71 -29.90
N ILE A 362 2.84 -46.52 -30.27
CA ILE A 362 2.02 -45.31 -30.39
C ILE A 362 0.93 -45.48 -31.47
N SER A 363 1.22 -46.27 -32.52
CA SER A 363 0.32 -46.53 -33.65
C SER A 363 -0.70 -47.67 -33.45
N LYS A 364 -0.67 -48.41 -32.32
CA LYS A 364 -1.51 -49.60 -32.02
C LYS A 364 -3.04 -49.43 -32.11
N GLY A 365 -3.55 -48.23 -32.44
CA GLY A 365 -4.97 -47.94 -32.68
C GLY A 365 -5.34 -47.64 -34.14
N SER A 366 -4.40 -47.62 -35.08
CA SER A 366 -4.63 -47.35 -36.51
C SER A 366 -4.13 -48.54 -37.34
N LYS A 367 -4.77 -48.88 -38.46
CA LYS A 367 -4.22 -49.83 -39.44
C LYS A 367 -3.08 -49.14 -40.21
N SER A 368 -1.97 -48.85 -39.53
CA SER A 368 -0.85 -48.12 -40.14
C SER A 368 -0.05 -49.05 -41.05
N SER A 369 0.08 -48.66 -42.32
CA SER A 369 1.05 -49.24 -43.26
C SER A 369 2.49 -49.01 -42.78
N GLU A 370 3.41 -49.92 -43.13
CA GLU A 370 4.85 -49.77 -42.79
C GLU A 370 5.44 -48.47 -43.38
N GLU A 371 4.91 -48.01 -44.51
CA GLU A 371 5.23 -46.69 -45.11
C GLU A 371 4.96 -45.51 -44.17
N THR A 372 3.86 -45.57 -43.40
CA THR A 372 3.49 -44.53 -42.44
C THR A 372 4.46 -44.50 -41.27
N ILE A 373 4.89 -45.68 -40.80
CA ILE A 373 5.86 -45.79 -39.70
C ILE A 373 7.23 -45.26 -40.15
N ASN A 374 7.65 -45.57 -41.38
CA ASN A 374 8.87 -45.02 -41.96
C ASN A 374 8.82 -43.49 -42.07
N HIS A 375 7.67 -42.93 -42.41
CA HIS A 375 7.48 -41.47 -42.43
C HIS A 375 7.58 -40.87 -41.02
N LEU A 376 6.89 -41.45 -40.03
CA LEU A 376 6.93 -41.01 -38.63
C LEU A 376 8.34 -41.10 -38.05
N PHE A 377 9.09 -42.15 -38.40
CA PHE A 377 10.48 -42.31 -38.00
C PHE A 377 11.36 -41.17 -38.52
N LYS A 378 11.20 -40.77 -39.78
CA LYS A 378 11.90 -39.59 -40.34
C LYS A 378 11.54 -38.30 -39.61
N CYS A 379 10.26 -38.09 -39.30
CA CYS A 379 9.81 -36.94 -38.51
C CYS A 379 10.40 -36.94 -37.09
N PHE A 380 10.52 -38.11 -36.48
CA PHE A 380 11.13 -38.28 -35.16
C PHE A 380 12.62 -37.93 -35.17
N LEU A 381 13.38 -38.44 -36.17
CA LEU A 381 14.80 -38.13 -36.33
C LEU A 381 15.03 -36.63 -36.56
N PHE A 382 14.17 -35.97 -37.33
CA PHE A 382 14.21 -34.52 -37.50
C PHE A 382 14.15 -33.77 -36.16
N CYS A 383 13.31 -34.21 -35.23
CA CYS A 383 13.18 -33.58 -33.91
C CYS A 383 14.45 -33.73 -33.05
N LEU A 384 15.27 -34.76 -33.30
CA LEU A 384 16.49 -35.04 -32.54
C LEU A 384 17.75 -34.34 -33.09
N GLN A 385 17.67 -33.70 -34.25
CA GLN A 385 18.82 -33.01 -34.83
C GLN A 385 19.31 -31.87 -33.92
N PRO A 386 20.62 -31.68 -33.71
CA PRO A 386 21.16 -30.62 -32.83
C PRO A 386 20.66 -29.22 -33.19
N ALA A 387 20.47 -28.94 -34.49
CA ALA A 387 19.97 -27.67 -34.98
C ALA A 387 18.52 -27.37 -34.57
N ILE A 388 17.71 -28.41 -34.35
CA ILE A 388 16.27 -28.32 -34.04
C ILE A 388 16.00 -28.52 -32.56
N ARG A 389 16.83 -29.33 -31.88
CA ARG A 389 16.79 -29.58 -30.43
C ARG A 389 16.55 -28.33 -29.61
N CYS A 390 17.22 -27.23 -29.96
CA CYS A 390 17.13 -25.97 -29.24
C CYS A 390 15.77 -25.26 -29.30
N LYS A 391 14.84 -25.78 -30.10
CA LYS A 391 13.45 -25.34 -30.16
C LYS A 391 12.50 -26.20 -29.33
N ILE A 392 13.00 -27.29 -28.75
CA ILE A 392 12.23 -28.22 -27.94
C ILE A 392 12.68 -28.09 -26.49
N GLN A 393 11.76 -27.69 -25.62
CA GLN A 393 11.99 -27.65 -24.17
C GLN A 393 11.21 -28.78 -23.51
N VAL A 394 11.85 -29.50 -22.60
CA VAL A 394 11.18 -30.57 -21.83
C VAL A 394 10.87 -30.03 -20.44
N TYR A 395 9.59 -30.09 -20.07
CA TYR A 395 9.14 -29.84 -18.70
C TYR A 395 9.07 -31.17 -17.94
N SER A 396 9.66 -31.20 -16.75
CA SER A 396 9.66 -32.36 -15.86
C SER A 396 9.11 -31.94 -14.49
N LEU A 397 8.32 -32.80 -13.86
CA LEU A 397 7.80 -32.56 -12.50
C LEU A 397 8.89 -32.38 -11.45
N ASP A 398 10.04 -33.01 -11.66
CA ASP A 398 11.21 -32.95 -10.78
C ASP A 398 12.14 -31.76 -11.12
N GLY A 399 11.74 -30.89 -12.05
CA GLY A 399 12.52 -29.72 -12.43
C GLY A 399 12.38 -28.54 -11.45
N ASP A 400 13.36 -27.64 -11.46
CA ASP A 400 13.41 -26.46 -10.58
C ASP A 400 12.44 -25.32 -10.98
N HIS A 401 11.81 -25.41 -12.16
CA HIS A 401 11.01 -24.33 -12.72
C HIS A 401 9.54 -24.73 -12.87
N ASP A 402 8.65 -23.77 -12.62
CA ASP A 402 7.22 -23.91 -12.92
C ASP A 402 7.00 -24.00 -14.44
N LEU A 403 5.83 -24.52 -14.84
CA LEU A 403 5.52 -24.74 -16.26
C LEU A 403 5.43 -23.43 -17.05
N ASP A 404 4.90 -22.35 -16.46
CA ASP A 404 4.81 -21.05 -17.12
C ASP A 404 6.19 -20.44 -17.40
N ASP A 405 7.11 -20.53 -16.44
CA ASP A 405 8.50 -20.12 -16.65
C ASP A 405 9.17 -20.96 -17.75
N THR A 406 8.94 -22.27 -17.77
CA THR A 406 9.44 -23.18 -18.83
C THR A 406 8.93 -22.77 -20.22
N ILE A 407 7.67 -22.35 -20.32
CA ILE A 407 7.07 -21.84 -21.55
C ILE A 407 7.79 -20.57 -22.02
N PHE A 408 8.04 -19.61 -21.12
CA PHE A 408 8.75 -18.38 -21.47
C PHE A 408 10.21 -18.63 -21.85
N VAL A 409 10.90 -19.53 -21.14
CA VAL A 409 12.27 -19.97 -21.45
C VAL A 409 12.36 -20.54 -22.87
N ALA A 410 11.43 -21.42 -23.25
CA ALA A 410 11.41 -22.02 -24.59
C ALA A 410 11.35 -20.97 -25.70
N ILE A 411 10.56 -19.91 -25.49
CA ILE A 411 10.44 -18.82 -26.47
C ILE A 411 11.70 -17.95 -26.47
N ILE A 412 12.23 -17.58 -25.31
CA ILE A 412 13.42 -16.72 -25.22
C ILE A 412 14.62 -17.41 -25.87
N GLN A 413 14.86 -18.69 -25.56
CA GLN A 413 15.99 -19.44 -26.12
C GLN A 413 15.90 -19.59 -27.65
N THR A 414 14.70 -19.84 -28.19
CA THR A 414 14.50 -19.93 -29.63
C THR A 414 14.75 -18.60 -30.33
N LYS A 415 14.18 -17.51 -29.81
CA LYS A 415 14.36 -16.16 -30.36
C LYS A 415 15.80 -15.66 -30.26
N GLN A 416 16.50 -15.97 -29.17
CA GLN A 416 17.91 -15.62 -29.01
C GLN A 416 18.79 -16.31 -30.07
N ARG A 417 18.52 -17.57 -30.42
CA ARG A 417 19.26 -18.29 -31.47
C ARG A 417 18.90 -17.86 -32.89
N GLU A 418 17.66 -17.46 -33.13
CA GLU A 418 17.25 -16.85 -34.41
C GLU A 418 18.02 -15.55 -34.70
N SER A 419 18.25 -14.74 -33.66
CA SER A 419 19.03 -13.51 -33.75
C SER A 419 20.50 -13.74 -34.07
N LEU A 420 21.08 -14.88 -33.69
CA LEU A 420 22.46 -15.22 -34.02
C LEU A 420 22.62 -15.66 -35.48
N LYS A 421 21.61 -16.33 -36.06
CA LYS A 421 21.66 -16.86 -37.44
C LYS A 421 21.22 -15.86 -38.51
N THR A 422 20.36 -14.91 -38.16
CA THR A 422 19.81 -13.94 -39.11
C THR A 422 19.92 -12.54 -38.52
N LYS A 423 20.38 -11.55 -39.31
CA LYS A 423 20.34 -10.12 -38.95
C LYS A 423 18.91 -9.59 -38.65
N SER A 424 17.89 -10.45 -38.76
CA SER A 424 16.46 -10.19 -38.56
C SER A 424 15.88 -10.74 -37.24
N GLY A 425 16.67 -11.39 -36.37
CA GLY A 425 16.14 -11.87 -35.09
C GLY A 425 16.02 -10.79 -34.02
N LEU A 426 15.34 -11.12 -32.91
CA LEU A 426 15.05 -10.15 -31.87
C LEU A 426 16.31 -9.75 -31.09
N ASN A 427 16.57 -8.45 -31.01
CA ASN A 427 17.66 -7.91 -30.19
C ASN A 427 17.44 -8.22 -28.71
N ARG A 428 18.53 -8.24 -27.91
CA ARG A 428 18.48 -8.41 -26.45
C ARG A 428 17.51 -7.43 -25.77
N GLU A 429 17.37 -6.21 -26.30
CA GLU A 429 16.33 -5.25 -25.89
C GLU A 429 14.90 -5.81 -26.04
N GLN A 430 14.58 -6.36 -27.20
CA GLN A 430 13.24 -6.86 -27.51
C GLN A 430 12.92 -8.11 -26.69
N LEU A 431 13.92 -8.94 -26.40
CA LEU A 431 13.78 -10.08 -25.47
C LEU A 431 13.45 -9.60 -24.05
N LEU A 432 14.09 -8.52 -23.58
CA LEU A 432 13.79 -7.96 -22.27
C LEU A 432 12.43 -7.27 -22.23
N GLN A 433 12.00 -6.60 -23.31
CA GLN A 433 10.63 -6.06 -23.46
C GLN A 433 9.58 -7.19 -23.38
N LEU A 434 9.85 -8.33 -24.02
CA LEU A 434 9.00 -9.53 -23.92
C LEU A 434 8.91 -10.07 -22.49
N ALA A 435 10.05 -10.27 -21.83
CA ALA A 435 10.07 -10.76 -20.46
C ALA A 435 9.33 -9.81 -19.49
N LEU A 436 9.46 -8.50 -19.70
CA LEU A 436 8.77 -7.46 -18.94
C LEU A 436 7.27 -7.45 -19.22
N ALA A 437 6.86 -7.63 -20.48
CA ALA A 437 5.46 -7.74 -20.86
C ALA A 437 4.77 -8.94 -20.20
N TRP A 438 5.50 -10.04 -20.01
CA TRP A 438 5.05 -11.29 -19.38
C TRP A 438 5.23 -11.36 -17.85
N ASP A 439 5.83 -10.35 -17.21
CA ASP A 439 6.19 -10.41 -15.79
C ASP A 439 7.11 -11.59 -15.41
N ALA A 440 7.94 -12.06 -16.35
CA ALA A 440 8.79 -13.24 -16.21
C ALA A 440 10.19 -12.84 -15.70
N ILE A 441 10.25 -12.31 -14.47
CA ILE A 441 11.48 -11.76 -13.90
C ILE A 441 12.55 -12.81 -13.60
N GLU A 442 12.17 -13.99 -13.10
CA GLU A 442 13.13 -15.04 -12.79
C GLU A 442 13.77 -15.59 -14.08
N VAL A 443 12.96 -15.78 -15.12
CA VAL A 443 13.43 -16.12 -16.46
C VAL A 443 14.35 -15.03 -17.02
N ALA A 444 14.00 -13.75 -16.84
CA ALA A 444 14.85 -12.64 -17.27
C ALA A 444 16.20 -12.65 -16.54
N LYS A 445 16.23 -12.81 -15.21
CA LYS A 445 17.47 -12.90 -14.43
C LYS A 445 18.34 -14.06 -14.88
N GLN A 446 17.76 -15.23 -15.05
CA GLN A 446 18.51 -16.45 -15.36
C GLN A 446 19.01 -16.49 -16.79
N HIS A 447 18.23 -16.03 -17.79
CA HIS A 447 18.56 -16.24 -19.19
C HIS A 447 18.97 -14.97 -19.95
N ILE A 448 18.51 -13.78 -19.52
CA ILE A 448 18.74 -12.52 -20.24
C ILE A 448 19.75 -11.62 -19.50
N ILE A 449 19.66 -11.55 -18.17
CA ILE A 449 20.46 -10.68 -17.29
C ILE A 449 21.57 -11.51 -16.62
N LYS A 450 22.34 -12.27 -17.42
CA LYS A 450 23.52 -13.02 -16.92
C LYS A 450 24.75 -12.14 -16.73
N ASP A 451 24.93 -11.16 -17.62
CA ASP A 451 26.04 -10.19 -17.61
C ASP A 451 25.50 -8.78 -17.29
N ASP A 452 26.39 -7.90 -16.82
CA ASP A 452 26.06 -6.47 -16.65
C ASP A 452 25.45 -5.92 -17.94
N LEU A 453 24.27 -5.30 -17.85
CA LEU A 453 23.55 -4.71 -19.00
C LEU A 453 24.23 -3.43 -19.55
N ASN A 454 25.56 -3.37 -19.54
CA ASN A 454 26.35 -2.23 -20.00
C ASN A 454 26.27 -2.05 -21.52
N ASP A 455 26.01 -3.12 -22.27
CA ASP A 455 25.86 -3.10 -23.74
C ASP A 455 24.61 -2.35 -24.23
N LEU A 456 23.62 -2.13 -23.36
CA LEU A 456 22.38 -1.44 -23.74
C LEU A 456 22.59 0.08 -23.78
N SER A 457 22.07 0.71 -24.83
CA SER A 457 22.04 2.17 -24.96
C SER A 457 21.27 2.81 -23.79
N PRO A 458 21.63 4.04 -23.37
CA PRO A 458 20.92 4.74 -22.29
C PRO A 458 19.45 4.98 -22.63
N GLU A 459 19.12 5.23 -23.91
CA GLU A 459 17.74 5.39 -24.38
C GLU A 459 16.91 4.11 -24.25
N THR A 460 17.53 2.95 -24.54
CA THR A 460 16.91 1.63 -24.36
C THR A 460 16.64 1.36 -22.88
N LYS A 461 17.62 1.63 -22.00
CA LYS A 461 17.46 1.49 -20.54
C LYS A 461 16.34 2.37 -20.01
N GLU A 462 16.26 3.60 -20.52
CA GLU A 462 15.18 4.53 -20.20
C GLU A 462 13.81 3.94 -20.59
N LYS A 463 13.66 3.51 -21.84
CA LYS A 463 12.41 2.94 -22.37
C LYS A 463 11.92 1.75 -21.53
N LEU A 464 12.81 0.80 -21.22
CA LEU A 464 12.50 -0.39 -20.43
C LEU A 464 12.03 -0.04 -19.01
N PHE A 465 12.68 0.93 -18.37
CA PHE A 465 12.30 1.35 -17.02
C PHE A 465 10.92 2.03 -17.00
N PHE A 466 10.61 2.89 -17.98
CA PHE A 466 9.28 3.49 -18.11
C PHE A 466 8.20 2.43 -18.37
N GLU A 467 8.48 1.44 -19.21
CA GLU A 467 7.55 0.34 -19.49
C GLU A 467 7.26 -0.49 -18.23
N ALA A 468 8.28 -0.75 -17.40
CA ALA A 468 8.11 -1.44 -16.12
C ALA A 468 7.20 -0.66 -15.15
N LEU A 469 7.35 0.66 -15.09
CA LEU A 469 6.52 1.53 -14.25
C LEU A 469 5.06 1.56 -14.73
N ILE A 470 4.84 1.72 -16.04
CA ILE A 470 3.50 1.78 -16.64
C ILE A 470 2.75 0.46 -16.40
N LEU A 471 3.40 -0.67 -16.71
CA LEU A 471 2.83 -2.02 -16.59
C LEU A 471 2.73 -2.54 -15.15
N ASP A 472 3.09 -1.73 -14.14
CA ASP A 472 2.98 -2.08 -12.72
C ASP A 472 3.86 -3.27 -12.30
N ARG A 473 5.13 -3.33 -12.76
CA ARG A 473 6.04 -4.46 -12.52
C ARG A 473 7.10 -4.13 -11.44
N PRO A 474 6.78 -4.22 -10.13
CA PRO A 474 7.66 -3.76 -9.05
C PRO A 474 8.99 -4.53 -8.98
N GLN A 475 8.99 -5.83 -9.29
CA GLN A 475 10.20 -6.66 -9.22
C GLN A 475 11.21 -6.32 -10.32
N PHE A 476 10.74 -6.00 -11.53
CA PHE A 476 11.59 -5.48 -12.60
C PHE A 476 12.17 -4.11 -12.23
N VAL A 477 11.37 -3.21 -11.66
CA VAL A 477 11.84 -1.90 -11.17
C VAL A 477 12.96 -2.08 -10.14
N HIS A 478 12.80 -3.00 -9.19
CA HIS A 478 13.83 -3.31 -8.18
C HIS A 478 15.15 -3.78 -8.82
N VAL A 479 15.06 -4.71 -9.78
CA VAL A 479 16.24 -5.24 -10.48
C VAL A 479 16.92 -4.15 -11.31
N PHE A 480 16.18 -3.31 -12.03
CA PHE A 480 16.75 -2.22 -12.80
C PHE A 480 17.43 -1.16 -11.93
N ILE A 481 16.91 -0.87 -10.74
CA ILE A 481 17.57 0.01 -9.77
C ILE A 481 18.88 -0.63 -9.28
N LYS A 482 18.91 -1.94 -8.99
CA LYS A 482 20.12 -2.68 -8.58
C LYS A 482 21.19 -2.72 -9.66
N LEU A 483 20.79 -2.78 -10.94
CA LEU A 483 21.69 -2.72 -12.09
C LEU A 483 22.19 -1.28 -12.39
N ASN A 484 22.02 -0.35 -11.44
CA ASN A 484 22.51 1.03 -11.51
C ASN A 484 22.09 1.78 -12.79
N PHE A 485 20.82 1.62 -13.21
CA PHE A 485 20.27 2.47 -14.26
C PHE A 485 20.40 3.94 -13.81
N ASN A 486 20.86 4.81 -14.71
CA ASN A 486 21.12 6.21 -14.39
C ASN A 486 19.81 7.01 -14.34
N LEU A 487 19.04 6.81 -13.27
CA LEU A 487 17.73 7.44 -13.07
C LEU A 487 17.82 8.97 -12.99
N ARG A 488 18.96 9.49 -12.55
CA ARG A 488 19.22 10.93 -12.47
C ARG A 488 19.09 11.56 -13.84
N ASP A 489 19.84 11.08 -14.82
CA ASP A 489 19.88 11.70 -16.15
C ASP A 489 18.59 11.44 -16.95
N MET A 490 17.82 10.41 -16.55
CA MET A 490 16.49 10.11 -17.09
C MET A 490 15.44 11.15 -16.70
N PHE A 491 15.37 11.55 -15.43
CA PHE A 491 14.33 12.45 -14.91
C PHE A 491 14.79 13.89 -14.74
N TYR A 492 16.09 14.13 -14.59
CA TYR A 492 16.67 15.46 -14.35
C TYR A 492 17.74 15.80 -15.39
N GLU A 493 17.80 17.06 -15.78
CA GLU A 493 18.80 17.58 -16.70
C GLU A 493 19.67 18.64 -16.02
N ARG A 494 20.99 18.56 -16.24
CA ARG A 494 21.93 19.59 -15.80
C ARG A 494 22.00 20.69 -16.85
N GLN A 495 21.60 21.90 -16.48
CA GLN A 495 21.71 23.06 -17.35
C GLN A 495 23.07 23.75 -17.20
N ILE A 496 23.66 24.22 -18.30
CA ILE A 496 25.02 24.79 -18.38
C ILE A 496 25.24 25.96 -17.38
N ASN A 497 24.19 26.66 -16.94
CA ASN A 497 24.26 27.80 -16.01
C ASN A 497 23.13 27.84 -14.93
N ASN A 498 22.33 26.78 -14.79
CA ASN A 498 21.12 26.71 -13.94
C ASN A 498 21.10 25.44 -13.06
N PRO A 499 20.28 25.40 -11.99
CA PRO A 499 20.07 24.18 -11.20
C PRO A 499 19.51 23.03 -12.03
N TRP A 500 19.63 21.81 -11.49
CA TRP A 500 19.01 20.61 -12.04
C TRP A 500 17.51 20.85 -12.28
N ARG A 501 17.06 20.58 -13.50
CA ARG A 501 15.66 20.77 -13.90
C ARG A 501 14.98 19.42 -14.10
N LEU A 502 13.79 19.26 -13.52
CA LEU A 502 12.93 18.11 -13.78
C LEU A 502 12.50 18.10 -15.25
N LYS A 503 12.62 16.96 -15.92
CA LYS A 503 12.06 16.69 -17.25
C LYS A 503 10.58 16.38 -17.10
N TRP A 504 9.75 17.41 -16.89
CA TRP A 504 8.30 17.25 -16.68
C TRP A 504 7.62 16.35 -17.70
N ASP A 505 7.98 16.45 -18.99
CA ASP A 505 7.40 15.65 -20.07
C ASP A 505 7.48 14.14 -19.79
N LYS A 506 8.50 13.68 -19.05
CA LYS A 506 8.68 12.28 -18.68
C LYS A 506 7.79 11.87 -17.50
N LEU A 507 7.69 12.71 -16.48
CA LEU A 507 6.80 12.47 -15.34
C LEU A 507 5.32 12.61 -15.74
N ALA A 508 5.00 13.58 -16.59
CA ALA A 508 3.66 13.80 -17.13
C ALA A 508 3.15 12.60 -17.95
N ARG A 509 4.03 11.91 -18.69
CA ARG A 509 3.69 10.64 -19.37
C ARG A 509 3.22 9.58 -18.38
N LEU A 510 3.84 9.49 -17.21
CA LEU A 510 3.45 8.52 -16.17
C LEU A 510 2.09 8.86 -15.53
N TYR A 511 1.69 10.13 -15.46
CA TYR A 511 0.37 10.52 -14.96
C TYR A 511 -0.74 10.45 -16.01
N ASN A 512 -0.43 10.77 -17.27
CA ASN A 512 -1.43 10.94 -18.33
C ASN A 512 -1.55 9.74 -19.28
N ASP A 513 -1.05 8.56 -18.90
CA ASP A 513 -1.16 7.37 -19.75
C ASP A 513 -2.63 6.89 -19.87
N ASN A 514 -2.99 6.45 -21.08
CA ASN A 514 -4.36 6.22 -21.51
C ASN A 514 -4.89 4.80 -21.25
N GLU A 515 -4.12 3.95 -20.57
CA GLU A 515 -4.57 2.59 -20.25
C GLU A 515 -5.84 2.60 -19.39
N LYS A 516 -6.80 1.70 -19.69
CA LYS A 516 -8.07 1.58 -18.95
C LYS A 516 -7.85 1.38 -17.44
N LYS A 517 -6.87 0.55 -17.05
CA LYS A 517 -6.49 0.31 -15.65
C LYS A 517 -5.97 1.57 -14.97
N GLN A 518 -5.28 2.43 -15.72
CA GLN A 518 -4.76 3.69 -15.22
C GLN A 518 -5.87 4.72 -15.01
N LYS A 519 -6.90 4.75 -15.88
CA LYS A 519 -8.09 5.61 -15.69
C LYS A 519 -8.87 5.27 -14.42
N GLU A 520 -9.04 3.98 -14.11
CA GLU A 520 -9.66 3.55 -12.85
C GLU A 520 -8.84 4.01 -11.62
N ARG A 521 -7.50 3.96 -11.73
CA ARG A 521 -6.57 4.37 -10.65
C ARG A 521 -6.46 5.89 -10.50
N LEU A 522 -6.62 6.66 -11.57
CA LEU A 522 -6.56 8.12 -11.58
C LEU A 522 -7.87 8.80 -11.18
N TYR A 523 -8.98 8.07 -11.09
CA TYR A 523 -10.30 8.63 -10.74
C TYR A 523 -10.28 9.51 -9.48
N LEU A 524 -9.57 9.09 -8.43
CA LEU A 524 -9.43 9.87 -7.19
C LEU A 524 -8.65 11.17 -7.43
N LEU A 525 -7.58 11.10 -8.21
CA LEU A 525 -6.76 12.26 -8.58
C LEU A 525 -7.56 13.25 -9.43
N GLU A 526 -8.35 12.77 -10.40
CA GLU A 526 -9.23 13.61 -11.24
C GLU A 526 -10.27 14.35 -10.40
N LYS A 527 -10.91 13.63 -9.45
CA LYS A 527 -11.88 14.22 -8.52
C LYS A 527 -11.25 15.24 -7.57
N CYS A 528 -9.99 15.04 -7.18
CA CYS A 528 -9.23 15.98 -6.37
C CYS A 528 -8.80 17.23 -7.13
N SER A 529 -8.26 17.04 -8.34
CA SER A 529 -7.71 18.09 -9.21
C SER A 529 -8.80 18.94 -9.87
N GLY A 530 -9.96 18.34 -10.14
CA GLY A 530 -11.04 18.95 -10.94
C GLY A 530 -10.74 18.95 -12.45
N LYS A 531 -9.61 18.36 -12.86
CA LYS A 531 -9.18 18.17 -14.25
C LYS A 531 -8.89 16.69 -14.51
N ALA A 532 -9.14 16.23 -15.74
CA ALA A 532 -8.86 14.86 -16.18
C ALA A 532 -7.35 14.58 -16.37
N HIS A 533 -6.53 15.61 -16.62
CA HIS A 533 -5.10 15.48 -16.88
C HIS A 533 -4.27 16.45 -16.03
N VAL A 534 -3.07 16.02 -15.64
CA VAL A 534 -2.08 16.89 -14.97
C VAL A 534 -1.20 17.48 -16.06
N GLU A 535 -1.46 18.72 -16.43
CA GLU A 535 -0.83 19.38 -17.58
C GLU A 535 0.52 20.03 -17.21
N SER A 536 0.67 20.50 -15.97
CA SER A 536 1.83 21.28 -15.52
C SER A 536 2.34 20.89 -14.13
N GLU A 537 3.62 21.15 -13.88
CA GLU A 537 4.24 21.06 -12.54
C GLU A 537 3.48 21.88 -11.49
N HIS A 538 2.90 23.02 -11.89
CA HIS A 538 2.08 23.88 -11.02
C HIS A 538 0.75 23.23 -10.66
N ASP A 539 0.12 22.49 -11.58
CA ASP A 539 -1.10 21.73 -11.28
C ASP A 539 -0.80 20.62 -10.26
N LEU A 540 0.34 19.93 -10.38
CA LEU A 540 0.76 18.90 -9.42
C LEU A 540 1.03 19.50 -8.03
N ASP A 541 1.77 20.62 -7.96
CA ASP A 541 2.01 21.34 -6.70
C ASP A 541 0.71 21.84 -6.04
N ARG A 542 -0.30 22.22 -6.84
CA ARG A 542 -1.62 22.60 -6.33
C ARG A 542 -2.37 21.40 -5.75
N VAL A 543 -2.32 20.26 -6.43
CA VAL A 543 -2.94 19.01 -5.94
C VAL A 543 -2.26 18.54 -4.66
N LEU A 544 -0.92 18.53 -4.62
CA LEU A 544 -0.17 18.14 -3.42
C LEU A 544 -0.45 19.05 -2.23
N ARG A 545 -0.56 20.37 -2.43
CA ARG A 545 -0.95 21.28 -1.32
C ARG A 545 -2.38 21.08 -0.85
N LYS A 546 -3.30 20.73 -1.75
CA LYS A 546 -4.68 20.39 -1.38
C LYS A 546 -4.75 19.08 -0.57
N LEU A 547 -3.88 18.11 -0.84
CA LEU A 547 -3.86 16.80 -0.18
C LEU A 547 -3.02 16.79 1.11
N VAL A 548 -1.85 17.40 1.11
CA VAL A 548 -0.92 17.39 2.25
C VAL A 548 -1.16 18.60 3.15
N GLY A 549 -1.42 19.78 2.59
CA GLY A 549 -1.69 21.01 3.34
C GLY A 549 -0.96 22.24 2.78
N ASP A 550 -1.47 23.43 3.10
CA ASP A 550 -0.95 24.72 2.61
C ASP A 550 0.40 25.13 3.24
N TYR A 551 0.82 24.45 4.31
CA TYR A 551 2.10 24.68 4.98
C TYR A 551 3.30 24.14 4.18
N VAL A 552 3.06 23.26 3.21
CA VAL A 552 4.09 22.71 2.33
C VAL A 552 4.51 23.78 1.31
N LYS A 553 5.80 24.11 1.27
CA LYS A 553 6.31 24.96 0.18
C LYS A 553 6.20 24.21 -1.15
N PRO A 554 5.95 24.91 -2.27
CA PRO A 554 5.94 24.26 -3.57
C PRO A 554 7.17 23.40 -3.79
N MET A 555 6.99 22.16 -4.25
CA MET A 555 8.08 21.24 -4.47
C MET A 555 8.68 21.40 -5.87
N TYR A 556 7.87 21.79 -6.86
CA TYR A 556 8.25 21.78 -8.29
C TYR A 556 8.38 23.18 -8.93
N THR A 557 8.00 24.28 -8.27
CA THR A 557 8.11 25.65 -8.87
C THR A 557 9.53 26.24 -8.92
N ARG A 558 9.83 27.10 -9.90
CA ARG A 558 11.14 27.81 -10.02
C ARG A 558 11.56 28.59 -8.76
N ASP A 559 10.62 29.13 -7.99
CA ASP A 559 10.92 29.87 -6.75
C ASP A 559 11.37 28.95 -5.59
N SER A 560 11.01 27.66 -5.59
CA SER A 560 11.54 26.69 -4.62
C SER A 560 12.97 26.26 -4.94
N LEU A 561 13.34 26.32 -6.24
CA LEU A 561 14.71 26.14 -6.73
C LEU A 561 15.64 27.34 -6.43
N SER A 562 15.16 28.43 -5.81
CA SER A 562 16.01 29.45 -5.17
C SER A 562 16.84 28.89 -3.99
N PHE A 563 16.46 27.71 -3.47
CA PHE A 563 17.34 26.86 -2.66
C PHE A 563 18.68 26.58 -3.36
N PHE A 564 18.66 26.37 -4.68
CA PHE A 564 19.83 26.07 -5.50
C PHE A 564 20.52 27.31 -6.07
N GLU A 565 19.93 28.51 -6.05
CA GLU A 565 20.64 29.75 -6.42
C GLU A 565 21.84 30.03 -5.48
N ARG A 566 21.80 29.54 -4.23
CA ARG A 566 22.93 29.63 -3.29
C ARG A 566 24.13 28.76 -3.67
N LEU A 567 23.94 27.71 -4.47
CA LEU A 567 25.03 26.88 -5.01
C LEU A 567 25.87 27.64 -6.04
N LYS A 568 25.35 28.73 -6.61
CA LYS A 568 25.99 29.49 -7.68
C LYS A 568 27.16 30.36 -7.20
N SER A 569 27.22 30.70 -5.90
CA SER A 569 28.31 31.55 -5.38
C SER A 569 29.66 30.82 -5.27
N CYS A 570 29.69 29.49 -5.41
CA CYS A 570 30.89 28.67 -5.17
C CYS A 570 31.67 28.26 -6.43
N CYS A 571 31.17 28.53 -7.65
CA CYS A 571 31.77 27.97 -8.88
C CYS A 571 32.27 29.01 -9.90
N GLN A 572 32.35 30.30 -9.55
CA GLN A 572 32.92 31.31 -10.43
C GLN A 572 33.99 32.14 -9.73
N ARG A 573 35.26 31.83 -10.00
CA ARG A 573 36.25 32.88 -10.27
C ARG A 573 37.04 32.50 -11.52
N PRO A 574 37.26 33.48 -12.41
CA PRO A 574 38.58 33.69 -12.95
C PRO A 574 39.10 35.08 -12.56
N ASN A 575 40.41 35.13 -12.36
CA ASN A 575 41.23 36.31 -12.11
C ASN A 575 40.88 37.50 -13.02
N VAL A 576 40.28 38.57 -12.47
CA VAL A 576 40.58 39.97 -12.85
C VAL A 576 40.30 40.87 -11.65
N ALA A 577 41.35 41.41 -11.05
CA ALA A 577 41.24 42.58 -10.20
C ALA A 577 41.07 43.83 -11.09
N ARG A 578 39.89 44.45 -11.12
CA ARG A 578 39.72 45.88 -11.46
C ARG A 578 38.56 46.51 -10.68
N VAL A 579 38.97 47.21 -9.63
CA VAL A 579 38.45 48.46 -9.04
C VAL A 579 37.08 48.96 -9.49
N GLY A 580 36.17 49.12 -8.52
CA GLY A 580 35.24 50.24 -8.49
C GLY A 580 33.75 49.94 -8.35
N ASP A 581 33.30 49.26 -7.28
CA ASP A 581 31.94 49.50 -6.77
C ASP A 581 31.79 49.17 -5.27
N SER A 582 31.69 50.20 -4.43
CA SER A 582 31.74 50.11 -2.96
C SER A 582 30.40 49.75 -2.30
N ARG A 583 29.61 48.86 -2.91
CA ARG A 583 28.29 48.45 -2.35
C ARG A 583 28.05 46.94 -2.25
N ALA A 584 29.02 46.09 -2.60
CA ALA A 584 28.88 44.63 -2.61
C ALA A 584 29.61 43.86 -1.48
N ASN A 585 30.24 44.54 -0.51
CA ASN A 585 31.11 43.89 0.49
C ASN A 585 30.50 43.74 1.90
N LEU A 586 29.21 43.42 2.04
CA LEU A 586 28.59 43.26 3.38
C LEU A 586 27.95 41.90 3.67
N TYR A 587 28.07 40.92 2.76
CA TYR A 587 27.56 39.56 3.01
C TYR A 587 28.44 38.45 2.39
N VAL A 588 29.75 38.47 2.61
CA VAL A 588 30.57 37.26 2.44
C VAL A 588 31.69 37.29 3.47
N ASN A 589 31.35 36.97 4.72
CA ASN A 589 32.29 36.45 5.71
C ASN A 589 31.53 35.34 6.42
N ASN A 590 31.83 34.09 6.05
CA ASN A 590 31.90 32.93 6.93
C ASN A 590 32.18 31.71 6.04
N ASP A 591 33.18 30.95 6.47
CA ASP A 591 33.70 29.72 5.88
C ASP A 591 32.57 28.72 5.58
N SER A 592 32.08 28.75 4.33
CA SER A 592 31.21 27.69 3.80
C SER A 592 32.04 26.95 2.77
N GLU A 593 32.56 25.80 3.18
CA GLU A 593 33.22 24.83 2.32
C GLU A 593 32.32 24.53 1.11
N ILE A 594 32.95 24.49 -0.06
CA ILE A 594 32.32 24.19 -1.35
C ILE A 594 31.72 22.77 -1.24
N PRO A 595 30.43 22.54 -1.57
CA PRO A 595 29.89 21.20 -1.58
C PRO A 595 30.59 20.39 -2.68
N ASP A 596 31.11 19.23 -2.32
CA ASP A 596 31.76 18.35 -3.29
C ASP A 596 30.78 17.96 -4.42
N PRO A 597 31.26 17.82 -5.67
CA PRO A 597 30.43 17.45 -6.81
C PRO A 597 29.75 16.08 -6.65
N GLU A 598 30.22 15.23 -5.74
CA GLU A 598 29.56 13.96 -5.37
C GLU A 598 28.30 14.17 -4.51
N ASP A 599 28.28 15.20 -3.66
CA ASP A 599 27.17 15.47 -2.76
C ASP A 599 25.97 16.05 -3.51
N ALA A 600 26.22 16.90 -4.50
CA ALA A 600 25.19 17.37 -5.41
C ALA A 600 24.55 16.22 -6.22
N GLN A 601 25.26 15.10 -6.44
CA GLN A 601 24.71 13.96 -7.16
C GLN A 601 23.80 13.10 -6.28
N LYS A 602 24.11 12.96 -4.98
CA LYS A 602 23.28 12.25 -4.02
C LYS A 602 21.94 12.96 -3.79
N GLU A 603 21.95 14.28 -3.64
CA GLU A 603 20.71 15.07 -3.45
C GLU A 603 19.74 14.91 -4.64
N VAL A 604 20.23 14.93 -5.88
CA VAL A 604 19.35 14.76 -7.05
C VAL A 604 18.81 13.34 -7.15
N ARG A 605 19.59 12.34 -6.75
CA ARG A 605 19.13 10.94 -6.69
C ARG A 605 17.96 10.80 -5.72
N GLU A 606 18.02 11.45 -4.56
CA GLU A 606 16.92 11.45 -3.60
C GLU A 606 15.65 12.11 -4.16
N LEU A 607 15.79 13.22 -4.89
CA LEU A 607 14.65 13.88 -5.57
C LEU A 607 13.96 12.96 -6.58
N VAL A 608 14.72 12.18 -7.34
CA VAL A 608 14.16 11.20 -8.30
C VAL A 608 13.31 10.17 -7.57
N PHE A 609 13.83 9.59 -6.49
CA PHE A 609 13.08 8.59 -5.73
C PHE A 609 11.85 9.19 -5.04
N ARG A 610 11.95 10.42 -4.51
CA ARG A 610 10.81 11.18 -3.98
C ARG A 610 9.71 11.33 -5.02
N ASP A 611 10.04 11.77 -6.23
CA ASP A 611 9.05 12.06 -7.27
C ASP A 611 8.36 10.80 -7.78
N LEU A 612 9.14 9.72 -7.98
CA LEU A 612 8.61 8.40 -8.32
C LEU A 612 7.74 7.83 -7.19
N PHE A 613 8.15 8.04 -5.93
CA PHE A 613 7.39 7.62 -4.77
C PHE A 613 6.05 8.35 -4.70
N LEU A 614 6.05 9.69 -4.79
CA LEU A 614 4.82 10.49 -4.80
C LEU A 614 3.90 10.12 -5.98
N TRP A 615 4.46 9.86 -7.18
CA TRP A 615 3.69 9.35 -8.31
C TRP A 615 3.04 7.99 -8.00
N SER A 616 3.79 7.06 -7.42
CA SER A 616 3.26 5.74 -7.07
C SER A 616 2.15 5.81 -6.03
N ILE A 617 2.25 6.71 -5.05
CA ILE A 617 1.20 6.92 -4.03
C ILE A 617 -0.04 7.59 -4.66
N LEU A 618 0.15 8.66 -5.44
CA LEU A 618 -0.96 9.38 -6.08
C LEU A 618 -1.75 8.51 -7.07
N THR A 619 -1.09 7.53 -7.69
CA THR A 619 -1.70 6.56 -8.61
C THR A 619 -2.08 5.22 -7.95
N ASN A 620 -1.99 5.11 -6.63
CA ASN A 620 -2.34 3.92 -5.83
C ASN A 620 -1.58 2.63 -6.25
N ARG A 621 -0.26 2.75 -6.50
CA ARG A 621 0.68 1.66 -6.85
C ARG A 621 1.58 1.31 -5.66
N ILE A 622 1.02 0.60 -4.70
CA ILE A 622 1.66 0.37 -3.39
C ILE A 622 2.92 -0.47 -3.47
N GLU A 623 2.92 -1.55 -4.25
CA GLU A 623 4.09 -2.44 -4.32
C GLU A 623 5.31 -1.74 -4.92
N ILE A 624 5.11 -0.85 -5.91
CA ILE A 624 6.18 0.00 -6.42
C ILE A 624 6.64 0.99 -5.34
N SER A 625 5.71 1.60 -4.60
CA SER A 625 6.06 2.54 -3.53
C SER A 625 6.95 1.89 -2.45
N LYS A 626 6.68 0.63 -2.08
CA LYS A 626 7.50 -0.17 -1.15
C LYS A 626 8.91 -0.44 -1.68
N VAL A 627 9.02 -0.76 -2.97
CA VAL A 627 10.34 -0.94 -3.62
C VAL A 627 11.13 0.36 -3.62
N LEU A 628 10.50 1.49 -3.94
CA LEU A 628 11.15 2.80 -3.95
C LEU A 628 11.60 3.25 -2.56
N LEU A 629 10.80 2.96 -1.51
CA LEU A 629 11.14 3.25 -0.12
C LEU A 629 12.47 2.64 0.33
N ASN A 630 12.80 1.44 -0.15
CA ASN A 630 14.08 0.78 0.17
C ASN A 630 15.29 1.58 -0.32
N HIS A 631 15.10 2.44 -1.32
CA HIS A 631 16.16 3.26 -1.92
C HIS A 631 16.13 4.73 -1.48
N MET A 632 15.12 5.15 -0.71
CA MET A 632 15.06 6.52 -0.15
C MET A 632 15.88 6.64 1.13
N GLU A 633 16.51 7.81 1.33
CA GLU A 633 17.24 8.15 2.56
C GLU A 633 16.29 8.74 3.61
N THR A 634 15.42 9.69 3.22
CA THR A 634 14.36 10.24 4.09
C THR A 634 13.04 9.46 3.99
N ARG A 635 12.99 8.30 4.64
CA ARG A 635 11.84 7.37 4.60
C ARG A 635 10.70 7.82 5.49
N ILE A 636 10.97 8.19 6.74
CA ILE A 636 9.95 8.47 7.76
C ILE A 636 9.00 9.57 7.27
N CYS A 637 9.54 10.65 6.72
CA CYS A 637 8.73 11.74 6.19
C CYS A 637 7.91 11.35 4.97
N GLY A 638 8.51 10.59 4.03
CA GLY A 638 7.78 10.07 2.86
C GLY A 638 6.59 9.19 3.26
N LEU A 639 6.77 8.35 4.27
CA LEU A 639 5.71 7.47 4.81
C LEU A 639 4.56 8.25 5.44
N LEU A 640 4.86 9.28 6.24
CA LEU A 640 3.83 10.13 6.84
C LEU A 640 3.07 10.95 5.77
N ILE A 641 3.77 11.43 4.74
CA ILE A 641 3.12 12.11 3.61
C ILE A 641 2.21 11.14 2.86
N ALA A 642 2.62 9.88 2.68
CA ALA A 642 1.77 8.86 2.09
C ALA A 642 0.52 8.59 2.94
N SER A 643 0.65 8.43 4.27
CA SER A 643 -0.49 8.32 5.20
C SER A 643 -1.45 9.50 5.03
N LYS A 644 -0.93 10.73 5.04
CA LYS A 644 -1.71 11.96 4.86
C LYS A 644 -2.47 11.98 3.52
N ILE A 645 -1.83 11.59 2.42
CA ILE A 645 -2.45 11.55 1.10
C ILE A 645 -3.60 10.53 1.07
N PHE A 646 -3.39 9.31 1.57
CA PHE A 646 -4.43 8.29 1.60
C PHE A 646 -5.62 8.68 2.49
N ARG A 647 -5.35 9.26 3.67
CA ARG A 647 -6.40 9.80 4.55
C ARG A 647 -7.18 10.93 3.88
N SER A 648 -6.52 11.77 3.10
CA SER A 648 -7.18 12.83 2.33
C SER A 648 -8.04 12.26 1.18
N TYR A 649 -7.61 11.17 0.55
CA TYR A 649 -8.40 10.47 -0.47
C TYR A 649 -9.70 9.85 0.08
N LEU A 650 -9.79 9.53 1.38
CA LEU A 650 -11.02 9.03 2.00
C LEU A 650 -12.20 10.01 1.84
N HIS A 651 -11.93 11.32 1.83
CA HIS A 651 -12.95 12.35 1.63
C HIS A 651 -13.54 12.33 0.21
N PHE A 652 -12.76 11.89 -0.78
CA PHE A 652 -13.17 11.88 -2.19
C PHE A 652 -13.75 10.54 -2.65
N ALA A 653 -13.45 9.43 -1.95
CA ALA A 653 -14.00 8.12 -2.25
C ALA A 653 -15.53 8.08 -2.05
N SER A 654 -16.26 7.51 -3.02
CA SER A 654 -17.72 7.30 -2.93
C SER A 654 -18.07 6.02 -2.18
N ASP A 655 -17.32 4.95 -2.45
CA ASP A 655 -17.70 3.59 -2.09
C ASP A 655 -17.11 3.19 -0.72
N THR A 656 -17.87 2.43 0.07
CA THR A 656 -17.44 2.00 1.42
C THR A 656 -16.25 1.04 1.37
N GLU A 657 -16.24 0.11 0.41
CA GLU A 657 -15.14 -0.83 0.20
C GLU A 657 -13.83 -0.09 -0.15
N SER A 658 -13.90 0.90 -1.05
CA SER A 658 -12.73 1.72 -1.39
C SER A 658 -12.22 2.55 -0.22
N LYS A 659 -13.13 3.08 0.63
CA LYS A 659 -12.74 3.79 1.86
C LYS A 659 -12.03 2.87 2.85
N GLU A 660 -12.48 1.63 2.99
CA GLU A 660 -11.84 0.67 3.88
C GLU A 660 -10.43 0.30 3.38
N VAL A 661 -10.29 0.04 2.07
CA VAL A 661 -8.98 -0.24 1.46
C VAL A 661 -8.01 0.92 1.66
N LEU A 662 -8.42 2.15 1.35
CA LEU A 662 -7.58 3.35 1.54
C LEU A 662 -7.22 3.59 3.02
N SER A 663 -8.15 3.33 3.94
CA SER A 663 -7.92 3.45 5.38
C SER A 663 -6.88 2.42 5.87
N ASN A 664 -6.99 1.19 5.40
CA ASN A 664 -6.02 0.14 5.70
C ASN A 664 -4.62 0.46 5.13
N GLN A 665 -4.56 1.04 3.94
CA GLN A 665 -3.31 1.49 3.34
C GLN A 665 -2.66 2.62 4.15
N ALA A 666 -3.43 3.64 4.54
CA ALA A 666 -2.92 4.72 5.39
C ALA A 666 -2.33 4.20 6.71
N LYS A 667 -3.03 3.28 7.38
CA LYS A 667 -2.55 2.63 8.62
C LYS A 667 -1.26 1.85 8.42
N GLN A 668 -1.12 1.12 7.31
CA GLN A 668 0.12 0.38 7.01
C GLN A 668 1.34 1.32 6.88
N PHE A 669 1.17 2.48 6.22
CA PHE A 669 2.23 3.47 6.10
C PHE A 669 2.54 4.16 7.43
N GLU A 670 1.53 4.44 8.27
CA GLU A 670 1.70 4.97 9.63
C GLU A 670 2.46 4.00 10.55
N GLU A 671 2.09 2.71 10.54
CA GLU A 671 2.76 1.66 11.31
C GLU A 671 4.23 1.54 10.88
N TYR A 672 4.48 1.50 9.57
CA TYR A 672 5.84 1.41 9.05
C TYR A 672 6.70 2.65 9.40
N ALA A 673 6.12 3.86 9.39
CA ALA A 673 6.79 5.07 9.87
C ALA A 673 7.11 5.01 11.38
N SER A 674 6.16 4.49 12.17
CA SER A 674 6.29 4.35 13.61
C SER A 674 7.40 3.36 13.99
N GLU A 675 7.46 2.21 13.32
CA GLU A 675 8.52 1.23 13.53
C GLU A 675 9.89 1.75 13.10
N CYS A 676 9.99 2.46 11.96
CA CYS A 676 11.22 3.10 11.54
C CYS A 676 11.75 4.07 12.62
N LEU A 677 10.86 4.89 13.21
CA LEU A 677 11.24 5.83 14.25
C LEU A 677 11.63 5.13 15.57
N LYS A 678 10.94 4.04 15.95
CA LYS A 678 11.34 3.19 17.09
C LYS A 678 12.74 2.63 16.90
N CYS A 679 13.07 2.16 15.71
CA CYS A 679 14.41 1.66 15.40
C CYS A 679 15.45 2.76 15.55
N CYS A 680 15.21 3.95 14.98
CA CYS A 680 16.11 5.10 15.18
C CYS A 680 16.31 5.42 16.67
N TYR A 681 15.23 5.41 17.47
CA TYR A 681 15.27 5.67 18.91
C TYR A 681 16.09 4.62 19.68
N ASN A 682 15.98 3.35 19.30
CA ASN A 682 16.76 2.28 19.92
C ASN A 682 18.27 2.37 19.62
N PHE A 683 18.66 3.00 18.50
CA PHE A 683 20.07 3.27 18.20
C PHE A 683 20.58 4.47 18.96
N ASP A 684 19.84 5.57 18.89
CA ASP A 684 20.21 6.84 19.50
C ASP A 684 18.94 7.67 19.77
N GLU A 685 18.58 7.77 21.06
CA GLU A 685 17.35 8.42 21.53
C GLU A 685 17.31 9.90 21.15
N GLU A 686 18.47 10.54 21.30
CA GLU A 686 18.72 11.96 21.11
C GLU A 686 18.59 12.31 19.63
N LYS A 687 19.28 11.54 18.79
CA LYS A 687 19.21 11.67 17.34
C LYS A 687 17.81 11.44 16.77
N ALA A 688 17.09 10.46 17.29
CA ALA A 688 15.73 10.17 16.87
C ALA A 688 14.76 11.34 17.17
N CYS A 689 14.93 12.02 18.31
CA CYS A 689 14.13 13.19 18.66
C CYS A 689 14.35 14.35 17.68
N GLU A 690 15.58 14.57 17.23
CA GLU A 690 15.91 15.61 16.24
C GLU A 690 15.30 15.30 14.87
N ILE A 691 15.33 14.04 14.44
CA ILE A 691 14.70 13.59 13.19
C ILE A 691 13.20 13.86 13.17
N ALA A 692 12.52 13.83 14.32
CA ALA A 692 11.10 14.14 14.39
C ALA A 692 10.80 15.64 14.12
N ILE A 693 11.68 16.56 14.54
CA ILE A 693 11.46 18.03 14.41
C ILE A 693 12.13 18.64 13.18
N ARG A 694 13.22 18.03 12.68
CA ARG A 694 14.01 18.60 11.58
C ARG A 694 13.13 18.99 10.38
N ARG A 695 13.51 20.06 9.70
CA ARG A 695 12.82 20.51 8.47
C ARG A 695 13.41 19.82 7.26
N ILE A 696 12.62 19.00 6.60
CA ILE A 696 13.06 18.22 5.44
C ILE A 696 12.80 19.02 4.17
N ASN A 697 13.87 19.58 3.61
CA ASN A 697 13.80 20.44 2.43
C ASN A 697 13.30 19.69 1.18
N VAL A 698 13.60 18.39 1.08
CA VAL A 698 13.15 17.48 0.01
C VAL A 698 11.62 17.44 -0.09
N TYR A 699 10.89 17.61 1.01
CA TYR A 699 9.42 17.63 1.04
C TYR A 699 8.84 19.03 1.31
N GLY A 700 9.51 20.10 0.87
CA GLY A 700 8.98 21.46 0.99
C GLY A 700 9.20 22.10 2.36
N GLY A 701 10.14 21.59 3.16
CA GLY A 701 10.57 22.17 4.45
C GLY A 701 9.62 21.86 5.60
N VAL A 702 8.99 20.68 5.57
CA VAL A 702 8.08 20.14 6.60
C VAL A 702 8.83 19.34 7.65
N SER A 703 8.25 19.23 8.85
CA SER A 703 8.74 18.35 9.93
C SER A 703 7.88 17.09 9.99
N CYS A 704 8.49 15.94 10.32
CA CYS A 704 7.76 14.67 10.51
C CYS A 704 6.63 14.80 11.53
N LEU A 705 6.90 15.43 12.68
CA LEU A 705 5.89 15.65 13.72
C LEU A 705 4.73 16.53 13.23
N GLN A 706 5.01 17.54 12.41
CA GLN A 706 3.97 18.39 11.84
C GLN A 706 3.05 17.62 10.87
N VAL A 707 3.63 16.79 10.01
CA VAL A 707 2.85 15.98 9.05
C VAL A 707 2.02 14.93 9.78
N ALA A 708 2.60 14.24 10.77
CA ALA A 708 1.90 13.22 11.55
C ALA A 708 0.66 13.77 12.26
N VAL A 709 0.75 14.97 12.85
CA VAL A 709 -0.40 15.60 13.52
C VAL A 709 -1.45 16.06 12.52
N ASP A 710 -1.05 16.63 11.38
CA ASP A 710 -2.02 17.02 10.35
C ASP A 710 -2.70 15.79 9.70
N ALA A 711 -2.02 14.65 9.69
CA ALA A 711 -2.57 13.37 9.24
C ALA A 711 -3.45 12.67 10.27
N ASP A 712 -3.43 13.06 11.55
CA ASP A 712 -4.03 12.32 12.68
C ASP A 712 -3.38 10.93 12.91
N ASP A 713 -2.06 10.83 12.68
CA ASP A 713 -1.25 9.62 12.87
C ASP A 713 -0.90 9.41 14.36
N LYS A 714 -1.89 8.92 15.12
CA LYS A 714 -1.81 8.74 16.57
C LYS A 714 -0.70 7.77 16.99
N ASN A 715 -0.45 6.69 16.24
CA ASN A 715 0.57 5.69 16.55
C ASN A 715 1.98 6.26 16.46
N PHE A 716 2.20 7.20 15.53
CA PHE A 716 3.49 7.87 15.36
C PHE A 716 3.75 8.89 16.48
N VAL A 717 2.74 9.71 16.82
CA VAL A 717 2.85 10.70 17.92
C VAL A 717 2.97 10.00 19.28
N GLY A 718 2.39 8.82 19.44
CA GLY A 718 2.48 8.01 20.65
C GLY A 718 3.84 7.34 20.90
N GLN A 719 4.82 7.51 20.00
CA GLN A 719 6.15 6.90 20.16
C GLN A 719 6.93 7.50 21.35
N PRO A 720 7.80 6.72 22.02
CA PRO A 720 8.59 7.19 23.17
C PRO A 720 9.46 8.42 22.87
N CYS A 721 10.04 8.51 21.67
CA CYS A 721 10.81 9.67 21.21
C CYS A 721 9.96 10.95 21.17
N CYS A 722 8.75 10.87 20.63
CA CYS A 722 7.80 11.98 20.62
C CYS A 722 7.42 12.37 22.06
N ASP A 723 7.17 11.41 22.95
CA ASP A 723 6.88 11.69 24.36
C ASP A 723 8.04 12.40 25.09
N GLN A 724 9.27 11.93 24.91
CA GLN A 724 10.49 12.54 25.47
C GLN A 724 10.67 13.96 24.94
N LEU A 725 10.41 14.15 23.65
CA LEU A 725 10.48 15.46 23.02
C LEU A 725 9.39 16.40 23.53
N MET A 726 8.15 15.93 23.66
CA MET A 726 7.06 16.72 24.23
C MET A 726 7.33 17.07 25.70
N ASN A 727 7.96 16.17 26.47
CA ASN A 727 8.45 16.46 27.82
C ASN A 727 9.50 17.57 27.80
N SER A 728 10.48 17.50 26.90
CA SER A 728 11.54 18.52 26.83
C SER A 728 10.98 19.90 26.42
N ILE A 729 10.03 19.95 25.46
CA ILE A 729 9.35 21.19 25.07
C ILE A 729 8.50 21.76 26.23
N TRP A 730 7.84 20.90 27.00
CA TRP A 730 6.98 21.33 28.11
C TRP A 730 7.73 22.02 29.26
N PHE A 731 8.91 21.49 29.62
CA PHE A 731 9.77 22.07 30.66
C PHE A 731 10.75 23.13 30.11
N ASP A 732 11.00 23.13 28.80
CA ASP A 732 11.92 24.03 28.10
C ASP A 732 13.31 24.03 28.76
N LYS A 733 13.70 25.10 29.46
CA LYS A 733 14.99 25.25 30.14
C LYS A 733 15.01 24.78 31.60
N ILE A 734 13.85 24.38 32.12
CA ILE A 734 13.70 23.85 33.48
C ILE A 734 14.02 22.34 33.45
N VAL A 735 14.75 21.84 34.44
CA VAL A 735 14.99 20.40 34.54
C VAL A 735 13.69 19.68 34.95
N PRO A 736 13.32 18.57 34.28
CA PRO A 736 12.12 17.81 34.64
C PRO A 736 12.15 17.34 36.10
N PHE A 737 11.02 17.48 36.80
CA PHE A 737 10.91 17.05 38.20
C PHE A 737 10.96 15.52 38.29
N ARG A 738 11.97 14.97 38.98
CA ARG A 738 11.98 13.57 39.38
C ARG A 738 10.91 13.45 40.46
N SER A 739 9.93 12.58 40.30
CA SER A 739 8.63 12.46 41.01
C SER A 739 8.61 12.46 42.56
N THR A 740 9.43 13.28 43.20
CA THR A 740 9.63 13.44 44.64
C THR A 740 8.70 14.54 45.15
N LEU A 741 8.22 14.39 46.37
CA LEU A 741 7.39 15.40 47.03
C LEU A 741 8.13 16.73 47.17
N SER A 742 9.45 16.70 47.39
CA SER A 742 10.30 17.89 47.47
C SER A 742 10.27 18.70 46.18
N ASP A 743 10.41 18.09 45.01
CA ASP A 743 10.48 18.81 43.75
C ASP A 743 9.14 19.47 43.38
N ARG A 744 8.02 18.82 43.73
CA ARG A 744 6.68 19.43 43.57
C ARG A 744 6.49 20.63 44.49
N LEU A 745 6.92 20.54 45.75
CA LEU A 745 6.83 21.65 46.70
C LEU A 745 7.73 22.82 46.29
N ARG A 746 8.93 22.53 45.80
CA ARG A 746 9.86 23.50 45.22
C ARG A 746 9.23 24.27 44.05
N PHE A 747 8.56 23.56 43.14
CA PHE A 747 7.84 24.17 42.03
C PHE A 747 6.65 25.03 42.49
N ILE A 748 5.85 24.54 43.43
CA ILE A 748 4.72 25.30 44.00
C ILE A 748 5.21 26.58 44.68
N LEU A 749 6.31 26.50 45.43
CA LEU A 749 6.93 27.64 46.10
C LEU A 749 7.52 28.66 45.11
N ALA A 750 8.08 28.20 43.99
CA ALA A 750 8.54 29.07 42.92
C ALA A 750 7.37 29.78 42.20
N ILE A 751 6.26 29.08 41.94
CA ILE A 751 5.06 29.67 41.34
C ILE A 751 4.43 30.71 42.27
N SER A 752 4.25 30.39 43.55
CA SER A 752 3.58 31.26 44.53
C SER A 752 4.34 32.57 44.77
N THR A 753 5.66 32.55 44.62
CA THR A 753 6.53 33.74 44.71
C THR A 753 6.72 34.47 43.38
N PHE A 754 5.87 34.20 42.39
CA PHE A 754 5.94 34.79 41.04
C PHE A 754 7.31 34.59 40.34
N GLY A 755 7.98 33.48 40.64
CA GLY A 755 9.29 33.13 40.09
C GLY A 755 10.48 33.80 40.79
N LEU A 756 10.27 34.61 41.83
CA LEU A 756 11.38 35.33 42.49
C LEU A 756 12.39 34.39 43.17
N LEU A 757 11.92 33.27 43.72
CA LEU A 757 12.77 32.25 44.32
C LEU A 757 13.22 31.16 43.33
N ALA A 758 12.82 31.24 42.05
CA ALA A 758 13.05 30.17 41.08
C ALA A 758 14.55 29.86 40.88
N GLN A 759 15.42 30.88 40.88
CA GLN A 759 16.87 30.68 40.73
C GLN A 759 17.49 29.84 41.87
N PHE A 760 16.97 29.93 43.09
CA PHE A 760 17.56 29.24 44.24
C PHE A 760 17.01 27.82 44.44
N ILE A 761 15.82 27.56 43.88
CA ILE A 761 15.03 26.38 44.20
C ILE A 761 14.97 25.39 43.03
N ILE A 762 14.99 25.90 41.79
CA ILE A 762 14.80 25.11 40.58
C ILE A 762 16.13 25.05 39.81
N PRO A 763 16.65 23.84 39.52
CA PRO A 763 17.81 23.69 38.66
C PRO A 763 17.44 24.02 37.21
N PHE A 764 18.21 24.90 36.58
CA PHE A 764 18.10 25.22 35.15
C PHE A 764 19.08 24.39 34.33
N ARG A 765 18.70 23.96 33.13
CA ARG A 765 19.49 23.09 32.26
C ARG A 765 20.89 23.67 31.96
N THR A 766 20.99 24.98 31.80
CA THR A 766 22.26 25.72 31.60
C THR A 766 23.27 25.55 32.74
N GLU A 767 22.80 25.32 33.99
CA GLU A 767 23.70 25.09 35.13
C GLU A 767 24.19 23.64 35.20
N GLN A 768 23.35 22.68 34.78
CA GLN A 768 23.76 21.27 34.68
C GLN A 768 24.75 21.04 33.53
N GLU A 769 24.54 21.66 32.37
CA GLU A 769 25.45 21.58 31.23
C GLU A 769 26.82 22.16 31.57
N LEU A 770 26.86 23.31 32.26
CA LEU A 770 28.12 23.89 32.77
C LEU A 770 28.83 22.92 33.73
N SER A 771 28.09 22.32 34.68
CA SER A 771 28.67 21.37 35.63
C SER A 771 29.17 20.06 34.99
N LYS A 772 28.52 19.60 33.91
CA LYS A 772 28.94 18.43 33.14
C LYS A 772 30.18 18.75 32.32
N HIS A 773 30.22 19.91 31.65
CA HIS A 773 31.39 20.36 30.90
C HIS A 773 32.59 20.55 31.83
N ASP A 774 32.40 21.17 33.00
CA ASP A 774 33.44 21.32 34.01
C ASP A 774 33.94 19.95 34.52
N PHE A 775 33.04 18.97 34.68
CA PHE A 775 33.38 17.60 35.10
C PHE A 775 34.10 16.79 34.01
N GLU A 776 33.65 16.90 32.75
CA GLU A 776 34.25 16.26 31.57
C GLU A 776 35.61 16.85 31.25
N ASP A 777 35.78 18.17 31.32
CA ASP A 777 37.08 18.84 31.23
C ASP A 777 38.03 18.37 32.34
N HIS A 778 37.51 18.24 33.57
CA HIS A 778 38.29 17.70 34.68
C HIS A 778 38.72 16.25 34.44
N ASN A 779 37.87 15.43 33.80
CA ASN A 779 38.14 14.03 33.49
C ASN A 779 39.09 13.88 32.29
N GLN A 780 38.94 14.70 31.25
CA GLN A 780 39.86 14.76 30.11
C GLN A 780 41.24 15.24 30.54
N GLN A 781 41.32 16.27 31.40
CA GLN A 781 42.60 16.69 31.99
C GLN A 781 43.21 15.62 32.91
N LYS A 782 42.39 14.79 33.57
CA LYS A 782 42.85 13.66 34.39
C LYS A 782 43.37 12.51 33.52
N GLN A 783 42.73 12.21 32.39
CA GLN A 783 43.19 11.23 31.41
C GLN A 783 44.46 11.70 30.69
N LEU A 784 44.58 12.99 30.36
CA LEU A 784 45.80 13.56 29.78
C LEU A 784 46.98 13.52 30.74
N LYS A 785 46.76 13.67 32.05
CA LYS A 785 47.80 13.50 33.08
C LYS A 785 48.23 12.04 33.26
N ILE A 786 47.30 11.10 33.16
CA ILE A 786 47.60 9.65 33.22
C ILE A 786 48.39 9.22 31.97
N ASN A 787 48.00 9.70 30.78
CA ASN A 787 48.70 9.38 29.53
C ASN A 787 50.10 10.00 29.42
N GLN A 788 50.39 11.09 30.16
CA GLN A 788 51.72 11.71 30.20
C GLN A 788 52.71 10.99 31.14
N GLU A 789 52.22 10.17 32.08
CA GLU A 789 53.08 9.38 32.98
C GLU A 789 53.47 8.01 32.38
N ASP A 790 52.75 7.52 31.36
CA ASP A 790 53.00 6.23 30.69
C ASP A 790 53.88 6.31 29.43
N ASP A 791 54.21 7.51 28.94
CA ASP A 791 54.98 7.72 27.68
C ASP A 791 56.51 7.55 27.81
N SER A 792 57.00 6.94 28.89
CA SER A 792 58.40 6.53 29.03
C SER A 792 58.56 5.01 29.03
N LYS A 793 58.32 4.36 27.88
CA LYS A 793 58.97 3.10 27.45
C LYS A 793 58.55 2.69 26.03
N ASP A 794 59.57 2.39 25.22
CA ASP A 794 59.52 2.06 23.80
C ASP A 794 58.76 0.76 23.46
N GLU A 795 58.00 0.76 22.34
CA GLU A 795 58.27 -0.03 21.11
C GLU A 795 57.01 -0.32 20.24
N ILE A 796 57.19 -0.06 18.92
CA ILE A 796 56.66 -0.75 17.71
C ILE A 796 55.13 -0.83 17.51
N LYS A 797 54.63 -0.05 16.52
CA LYS A 797 53.24 -0.07 16.00
C LYS A 797 53.05 -1.11 14.88
N PRO A 798 52.12 -2.07 14.99
CA PRO A 798 51.44 -2.66 13.84
C PRO A 798 50.20 -1.84 13.44
N SER A 799 49.93 -1.81 12.14
CA SER A 799 48.83 -1.12 11.47
C SER A 799 47.47 -1.51 12.05
N LYS A 800 46.74 -0.52 12.61
CA LYS A 800 45.37 -0.66 13.11
C LYS A 800 44.37 -0.70 11.93
N PRO A 801 43.30 -1.49 12.02
CA PRO A 801 42.12 -1.31 11.18
C PRO A 801 41.49 0.06 11.48
N TYR A 802 40.98 0.73 10.45
CA TYR A 802 40.30 2.02 10.54
C TYR A 802 39.24 2.02 11.64
N ARG A 803 39.56 2.67 12.77
CA ARG A 803 38.60 3.07 13.80
C ARG A 803 38.08 4.45 13.44
N LEU A 804 36.81 4.51 13.08
CA LEU A 804 36.05 5.75 12.86
C LEU A 804 35.76 6.40 14.23
N ASN A 805 36.77 6.95 14.91
CA ASN A 805 36.60 7.65 16.19
C ASN A 805 37.72 8.68 16.54
N ASP A 806 38.43 9.23 15.55
CA ASP A 806 39.54 10.18 15.77
C ASP A 806 39.26 11.64 15.33
N TYR A 807 37.99 12.01 15.11
CA TYR A 807 37.58 13.41 15.19
C TYR A 807 36.70 13.59 16.43
N GLY A 808 37.35 13.64 17.59
CA GLY A 808 36.74 14.11 18.84
C GLY A 808 36.44 15.60 18.76
N ILE A 809 35.38 15.95 18.04
CA ILE A 809 34.63 17.18 18.27
C ILE A 809 33.57 16.78 19.29
N ASN A 810 33.60 17.38 20.48
CA ASN A 810 32.61 17.16 21.54
C ASN A 810 31.20 17.42 20.98
N TYR A 811 30.44 16.36 20.73
CA TYR A 811 29.06 16.43 20.24
C TYR A 811 28.03 16.81 21.32
N SER A 812 28.46 17.10 22.55
CA SER A 812 27.61 17.64 23.62
C SER A 812 27.23 19.12 23.43
N ASP A 813 27.84 19.82 22.47
CA ASP A 813 27.62 21.25 22.21
C ASP A 813 26.41 21.59 21.32
N HIS A 814 25.66 20.59 20.83
CA HIS A 814 24.57 20.80 19.86
C HIS A 814 23.14 20.91 20.43
N TYR A 815 22.93 20.75 21.74
CA TYR A 815 21.62 21.00 22.40
C TYR A 815 21.25 22.48 22.59
N VAL A 816 21.93 23.37 21.88
CA VAL A 816 21.74 24.80 22.05
C VAL A 816 20.68 25.28 21.08
N TRP A 817 19.46 25.44 21.63
CA TRP A 817 18.57 26.53 21.23
C TRP A 817 19.40 27.82 21.18
N HIS A 818 19.90 28.23 20.00
CA HIS A 818 20.86 29.32 19.80
C HIS A 818 20.82 30.38 20.91
N SER A 819 21.65 30.17 21.92
CA SER A 819 22.30 31.26 22.64
C SER A 819 23.49 31.60 21.76
N ASP A 820 23.59 32.85 21.35
CA ASP A 820 24.78 33.40 20.71
C ASP A 820 26.03 32.83 21.39
N LYS A 821 26.88 32.13 20.62
CA LYS A 821 28.14 31.50 21.09
C LYS A 821 29.11 32.50 21.75
N HIS A 822 28.80 33.79 21.74
CA HIS A 822 29.58 34.84 22.39
C HIS A 822 29.09 35.29 23.78
N SER A 823 28.02 34.71 24.35
CA SER A 823 27.47 35.17 25.66
C SER A 823 27.50 34.12 26.79
N GLN A 824 28.43 33.16 26.78
CA GLN A 824 28.50 32.09 27.80
C GLN A 824 29.15 32.49 29.14
N ARG A 825 29.49 33.76 29.38
CA ARG A 825 30.04 34.21 30.67
C ARG A 825 29.00 35.07 31.42
N TYR A 826 28.42 34.47 32.46
CA TYR A 826 27.49 35.02 33.47
C TYR A 826 26.02 35.19 33.04
N VAL A 827 25.16 34.27 33.50
CA VAL A 827 23.69 34.38 33.39
C VAL A 827 23.17 35.25 34.55
N THR A 828 22.55 36.39 34.24
CA THR A 828 21.96 37.33 35.23
C THR A 828 20.63 36.81 35.78
N TYR A 829 20.28 37.15 37.04
CA TYR A 829 19.01 36.79 37.70
C TYR A 829 17.76 37.04 36.81
N PHE A 830 17.72 38.18 36.13
CA PHE A 830 16.62 38.54 35.22
C PHE A 830 16.47 37.59 34.02
N ARG A 831 17.55 36.92 33.58
CA ARG A 831 17.49 35.95 32.49
C ARG A 831 16.90 34.62 32.97
N HIS A 832 17.21 34.17 34.19
CA HIS A 832 16.56 33.02 34.82
C HIS A 832 15.06 33.27 35.05
N LEU A 833 14.71 34.45 35.57
CA LEU A 833 13.30 34.85 35.74
C LEU A 833 12.55 34.87 34.39
N LYS A 834 13.20 35.41 33.34
CA LYS A 834 12.63 35.38 31.98
C LYS A 834 12.43 33.95 31.47
N HIS A 835 13.41 33.07 31.62
CA HIS A 835 13.30 31.67 31.18
C HIS A 835 12.22 30.91 31.95
N PHE A 836 12.08 31.15 33.25
CA PHE A 836 11.00 30.57 34.05
C PHE A 836 9.61 30.98 33.53
N HIS A 837 9.39 32.25 33.25
CA HIS A 837 8.11 32.74 32.72
C HIS A 837 7.87 32.41 31.23
N GLU A 838 8.93 32.10 30.48
CA GLU A 838 8.84 31.62 29.08
C GLU A 838 8.45 30.14 28.97
N SER A 839 8.69 29.33 30.01
CA SER A 839 8.38 27.89 30.04
C SER A 839 6.86 27.59 29.94
N PRO A 840 6.41 26.67 29.06
CA PRO A 840 5.00 26.33 28.89
C PRO A 840 4.30 25.83 30.17
N ILE A 841 4.99 25.01 30.97
CA ILE A 841 4.43 24.50 32.24
C ILE A 841 4.08 25.63 33.22
N VAL A 842 4.89 26.69 33.28
CA VAL A 842 4.67 27.83 34.17
C VAL A 842 3.50 28.67 33.67
N LYS A 843 3.42 28.93 32.35
CA LYS A 843 2.27 29.62 31.73
C LYS A 843 0.96 28.86 31.98
N TYR A 844 0.99 27.54 31.86
CA TYR A 844 -0.15 26.67 32.14
C TYR A 844 -0.61 26.78 33.59
N SER A 845 0.32 26.65 34.55
CA SER A 845 0.01 26.77 35.97
C SER A 845 -0.56 28.15 36.33
N TYR A 846 0.01 29.24 35.81
CA TYR A 846 -0.54 30.57 36.02
C TYR A 846 -1.92 30.75 35.39
N ASN A 847 -2.17 30.16 34.22
CA ASN A 847 -3.49 30.21 33.59
C ASN A 847 -4.55 29.51 34.45
N ILE A 848 -4.27 28.32 34.99
CA ILE A 848 -5.18 27.62 35.90
C ILE A 848 -5.46 28.45 37.15
N ILE A 849 -4.42 28.95 37.83
CA ILE A 849 -4.58 29.70 39.06
C ILE A 849 -5.40 30.97 38.80
N SER A 850 -5.09 31.69 37.72
CA SER A 850 -5.84 32.87 37.32
C SER A 850 -7.29 32.56 36.97
N TYR A 851 -7.57 31.39 36.38
CA TYR A 851 -8.93 30.97 36.03
C TYR A 851 -9.76 30.60 37.27
N ILE A 852 -9.16 29.93 38.26
CA ILE A 852 -9.83 29.64 39.54
C ILE A 852 -10.16 30.94 40.29
N ILE A 853 -9.21 31.88 40.35
CA ILE A 853 -9.45 33.21 40.94
C ILE A 853 -10.57 33.94 40.20
N PHE A 854 -10.59 33.88 38.88
CA PHE A 854 -11.68 34.44 38.06
C PHE A 854 -13.04 33.83 38.41
N LEU A 855 -13.17 32.50 38.49
CA LEU A 855 -14.43 31.84 38.85
C LEU A 855 -14.93 32.24 40.24
N LEU A 856 -14.02 32.35 41.21
CA LEU A 856 -14.34 32.81 42.56
C LEU A 856 -14.79 34.27 42.56
N LEU A 857 -14.11 35.15 41.82
CA LEU A 857 -14.49 36.56 41.67
C LEU A 857 -15.84 36.72 40.97
N PHE A 858 -16.10 35.96 39.91
CA PHE A 858 -17.35 36.03 39.16
C PHE A 858 -18.53 35.49 40.00
N SER A 859 -18.32 34.40 40.74
CA SER A 859 -19.28 33.86 41.70
C SER A 859 -19.58 34.87 42.83
N TYR A 860 -18.53 35.50 43.38
CA TYR A 860 -18.67 36.52 44.42
C TYR A 860 -19.47 37.73 43.93
N TYR A 861 -19.18 38.19 42.70
CA TYR A 861 -19.92 39.28 42.06
C TYR A 861 -21.42 38.96 41.94
N LEU A 862 -21.78 37.80 41.38
CA LEU A 862 -23.18 37.42 41.13
C LEU A 862 -23.98 37.17 42.42
N LEU A 863 -23.34 36.62 43.46
CA LEU A 863 -24.00 36.29 44.72
C LEU A 863 -24.21 37.51 45.63
N PHE A 864 -23.20 38.38 45.75
CA PHE A 864 -23.20 39.43 46.79
C PHE A 864 -23.31 40.86 46.25
N ASN A 865 -22.78 41.14 45.06
CA ASN A 865 -22.62 42.52 44.57
C ASN A 865 -23.49 42.86 43.33
N PHE A 866 -24.36 41.94 42.90
CA PHE A 866 -25.32 42.18 41.81
C PHE A 866 -26.56 42.94 42.33
N ASN A 867 -26.41 44.25 42.53
CA ASN A 867 -27.44 45.12 43.12
C ASN A 867 -28.13 45.99 42.06
N ILE A 868 -29.43 46.25 42.26
CA ILE A 868 -30.21 47.19 41.45
C ILE A 868 -29.66 48.60 41.73
N PRO A 869 -29.40 49.43 40.70
CA PRO A 869 -28.92 50.79 40.91
C PRO A 869 -29.96 51.59 41.73
N THR A 870 -29.55 52.07 42.90
CA THR A 870 -30.34 52.97 43.77
C THR A 870 -29.55 54.26 43.96
N ASP A 871 -30.24 55.38 44.22
CA ASP A 871 -29.69 56.75 44.16
C ASP A 871 -28.45 57.02 45.05
N ASN A 872 -28.14 56.16 46.04
CA ASN A 872 -27.04 56.34 47.00
C ASN A 872 -25.86 55.34 46.84
N VAL A 873 -25.87 54.45 45.84
CA VAL A 873 -24.79 53.46 45.61
C VAL A 873 -24.32 53.58 44.16
N PRO A 874 -22.99 53.65 43.88
CA PRO A 874 -22.50 53.68 42.51
C PRO A 874 -23.04 52.48 41.72
N SER A 875 -23.54 52.73 40.51
CA SER A 875 -24.21 51.74 39.65
C SER A 875 -23.32 50.59 39.19
N ILE A 876 -22.02 50.63 39.47
CA ILE A 876 -21.03 49.62 39.09
C ILE A 876 -20.07 49.44 40.27
N HIS A 877 -20.03 48.23 40.84
CA HIS A 877 -19.07 47.87 41.88
C HIS A 877 -17.70 47.56 41.26
N TRP A 878 -16.60 47.80 41.98
CA TRP A 878 -15.25 47.58 41.45
C TRP A 878 -14.99 46.12 41.05
N THR A 879 -15.64 45.15 41.71
CA THR A 879 -15.54 43.72 41.34
C THR A 879 -16.14 43.44 39.97
N GLU A 880 -17.18 44.17 39.58
CA GLU A 880 -17.79 44.03 38.27
C GLU A 880 -16.84 44.52 37.18
N ILE A 881 -16.21 45.68 37.39
CA ILE A 881 -15.21 46.24 36.48
C ILE A 881 -14.05 45.25 36.31
N LEU A 882 -13.57 44.63 37.39
CA LEU A 882 -12.52 43.61 37.33
C LEU A 882 -12.95 42.38 36.53
N VAL A 883 -14.15 41.85 36.76
CA VAL A 883 -14.68 40.70 36.00
C VAL A 883 -14.80 41.04 34.51
N ILE A 884 -15.32 42.24 34.18
CA ILE A 884 -15.41 42.72 32.79
C ILE A 884 -14.04 42.80 32.15
N ILE A 885 -13.05 43.40 32.85
CA ILE A 885 -11.67 43.49 32.34
C ILE A 885 -11.14 42.09 32.07
N ILE A 886 -11.21 41.16 33.03
CA ILE A 886 -10.69 39.79 32.90
C ILE A 886 -11.34 39.03 31.74
N ILE A 887 -12.66 39.09 31.58
CA ILE A 887 -13.34 38.40 30.47
C ILE A 887 -12.97 39.04 29.13
N THR A 888 -12.86 40.37 29.09
CA THR A 888 -12.44 41.09 27.88
C THR A 888 -10.99 40.78 27.50
N THR A 889 -10.08 40.64 28.48
CA THR A 889 -8.69 40.23 28.21
C THR A 889 -8.60 38.82 27.67
N MET A 890 -9.36 37.88 28.25
CA MET A 890 -9.44 36.52 27.75
C MET A 890 -10.03 36.46 26.33
N LEU A 891 -11.02 37.29 26.00
CA LEU A 891 -11.54 37.40 24.64
C LEU A 891 -10.45 37.86 23.65
N PHE A 892 -9.64 38.86 24.00
CA PHE A 892 -8.55 39.31 23.13
C PHE A 892 -7.51 38.23 22.89
N GLU A 893 -7.24 37.37 23.87
CA GLU A 893 -6.35 36.23 23.70
C GLU A 893 -6.93 35.18 22.74
N GLU A 894 -8.23 34.89 22.79
CA GLU A 894 -8.89 34.00 21.81
C GLU A 894 -8.87 34.60 20.40
N ILE A 895 -9.09 35.91 20.26
CA ILE A 895 -8.97 36.62 18.98
C ILE A 895 -7.54 36.54 18.45
N ARG A 896 -6.51 36.72 19.31
CA ARG A 896 -5.10 36.57 18.92
C ARG A 896 -4.83 35.16 18.41
N GLN A 897 -5.26 34.12 19.13
CA GLN A 897 -5.07 32.73 18.72
C GLN A 897 -5.72 32.44 17.37
N PHE A 898 -6.95 32.91 17.16
CA PHE A 898 -7.64 32.81 15.87
C PHE A 898 -6.86 33.50 14.74
N LEU A 899 -6.34 34.72 14.98
CA LEU A 899 -5.57 35.47 13.98
C LEU A 899 -4.21 34.85 13.68
N CYS A 900 -3.56 34.24 14.68
CA CYS A 900 -2.22 33.65 14.56
C CYS A 900 -2.19 32.25 13.93
N GLN A 901 -3.34 31.65 13.58
CA GLN A 901 -3.38 30.38 12.85
C GLN A 901 -2.78 30.49 11.43
N ASP A 902 -2.10 29.43 10.99
CA ASP A 902 -1.26 29.38 9.78
C ASP A 902 -1.99 29.39 8.41
N ASN A 903 -3.30 29.67 8.34
CA ASN A 903 -4.06 29.67 7.06
C ASN A 903 -4.19 31.05 6.41
N ARG A 904 -4.09 31.13 5.07
CA ARG A 904 -4.12 32.42 4.34
C ARG A 904 -5.52 33.04 4.17
N SER A 905 -6.61 32.29 4.38
CA SER A 905 -7.98 32.78 4.26
C SER A 905 -8.73 32.79 5.60
N MET A 906 -9.51 33.86 5.86
CA MET A 906 -10.29 33.98 7.10
C MET A 906 -11.34 32.89 7.25
N ILE A 907 -11.97 32.48 6.14
CA ILE A 907 -12.95 31.39 6.10
C ILE A 907 -12.27 30.05 6.38
N GLY A 908 -11.06 29.83 5.85
CA GLY A 908 -10.27 28.63 6.13
C GLY A 908 -9.81 28.56 7.58
N LYS A 909 -9.47 29.69 8.22
CA LYS A 909 -9.19 29.76 9.67
C LYS A 909 -10.42 29.41 10.51
N LEU A 910 -11.57 29.96 10.15
CA LEU A 910 -12.84 29.71 10.84
C LEU A 910 -13.24 28.24 10.71
N SER A 911 -13.21 27.70 9.49
CA SER A 911 -13.46 26.28 9.24
C SER A 911 -12.50 25.39 10.03
N ASN A 912 -11.18 25.65 9.99
CA ASN A 912 -10.20 24.81 10.67
C ASN A 912 -10.36 24.86 12.20
N THR A 913 -10.68 26.04 12.76
CA THR A 913 -10.94 26.21 14.19
C THR A 913 -12.12 25.36 14.67
N PHE A 914 -13.22 25.32 13.92
CA PHE A 914 -14.38 24.50 14.29
C PHE A 914 -14.22 23.01 13.94
N ILE A 915 -13.31 22.64 13.03
CA ILE A 915 -13.05 21.24 12.65
C ILE A 915 -12.17 20.51 13.69
N ILE A 916 -11.13 21.16 14.24
CA ILE A 916 -10.14 20.49 15.11
C ILE A 916 -10.74 20.10 16.47
N ASN A 917 -11.59 20.96 17.06
CA ASN A 917 -12.23 20.71 18.36
C ASN A 917 -13.60 21.43 18.46
N PRO A 918 -14.64 20.90 17.78
CA PRO A 918 -15.93 21.59 17.65
C PRO A 918 -16.58 21.87 19.00
N PHE A 919 -16.59 20.89 19.92
CA PHE A 919 -17.29 21.00 21.19
C PHE A 919 -16.70 22.11 22.09
N TYR A 920 -15.38 22.08 22.32
CA TYR A 920 -14.74 23.06 23.19
C TYR A 920 -14.80 24.47 22.60
N ASN A 921 -14.56 24.64 21.30
CA ASN A 921 -14.61 25.95 20.67
C ASN A 921 -16.04 26.53 20.63
N VAL A 922 -17.06 25.69 20.47
CA VAL A 922 -18.46 26.11 20.62
C VAL A 922 -18.74 26.59 22.05
N ILE A 923 -18.31 25.85 23.09
CA ILE A 923 -18.45 26.28 24.48
C ILE A 923 -17.75 27.62 24.74
N ARG A 924 -16.53 27.81 24.18
CA ARG A 924 -15.80 29.09 24.30
C ARG A 924 -16.59 30.25 23.68
N VAL A 925 -17.16 30.07 22.49
CA VAL A 925 -17.94 31.13 21.82
C VAL A 925 -19.23 31.43 22.60
N ILE A 926 -19.93 30.40 23.08
CA ILE A 926 -21.16 30.54 23.88
C ILE A 926 -20.87 31.33 25.17
N SER A 927 -19.77 31.04 25.88
CA SER A 927 -19.41 31.75 27.13
C SER A 927 -19.15 33.24 26.92
N TYR A 928 -18.59 33.65 25.78
CA TYR A 928 -18.42 35.10 25.54
C TYR A 928 -19.74 35.74 25.09
N LEU A 929 -20.53 35.08 24.24
CA LEU A 929 -21.80 35.61 23.75
C LEU A 929 -22.80 35.84 24.89
N LEU A 930 -23.00 34.85 25.77
CA LEU A 930 -23.90 34.96 26.91
C LEU A 930 -23.47 36.08 27.86
N PHE A 931 -22.17 36.19 28.15
CA PHE A 931 -21.62 37.28 28.96
C PHE A 931 -21.96 38.67 28.40
N TYR A 932 -21.66 38.94 27.12
CA TYR A 932 -21.93 40.26 26.54
C TYR A 932 -23.43 40.54 26.37
N ILE A 933 -24.26 39.53 26.09
CA ILE A 933 -25.73 39.69 26.08
C ILE A 933 -26.23 40.07 27.48
N GLY A 934 -25.78 39.36 28.51
CA GLY A 934 -26.11 39.67 29.90
C GLY A 934 -25.64 41.06 30.32
N LEU A 935 -24.45 41.47 29.87
CA LEU A 935 -23.88 42.79 30.10
C LEU A 935 -24.66 43.91 29.36
N ILE A 936 -25.06 43.69 28.11
CA ILE A 936 -25.89 44.64 27.35
C ILE A 936 -27.26 44.79 28.03
N LEU A 937 -27.90 43.70 28.44
CA LEU A 937 -29.19 43.75 29.17
C LEU A 937 -29.07 44.46 30.52
N ARG A 938 -27.92 44.33 31.19
CA ARG A 938 -27.60 45.07 32.40
C ARG A 938 -27.56 46.60 32.16
N PHE A 939 -27.11 47.05 30.99
CA PHE A 939 -26.94 48.49 30.69
C PHE A 939 -28.06 49.14 29.85
N THR A 940 -28.87 48.37 29.13
CA THR A 940 -29.80 48.92 28.11
C THR A 940 -31.16 49.37 28.66
N ASN A 941 -31.64 48.84 29.79
CA ASN A 941 -32.96 49.15 30.35
C ASN A 941 -32.89 49.39 31.86
N THR A 942 -32.19 50.44 32.27
CA THR A 942 -31.95 50.82 33.68
C THR A 942 -33.22 51.16 34.47
N SER A 943 -34.42 51.08 33.89
CA SER A 943 -35.71 51.40 34.53
C SER A 943 -36.71 50.23 34.63
N SER A 944 -36.39 49.02 34.15
CA SER A 944 -37.31 47.86 34.23
C SER A 944 -36.75 46.72 35.09
N ASP A 945 -37.46 46.34 36.15
CA ASP A 945 -37.12 45.21 37.05
C ASP A 945 -36.98 43.88 36.29
N GLU A 946 -37.72 43.71 35.19
CA GLU A 946 -37.70 42.51 34.35
C GLU A 946 -36.37 42.32 33.61
N SER A 947 -35.79 43.39 33.03
CA SER A 947 -34.52 43.31 32.30
C SER A 947 -33.35 43.01 33.25
N PHE A 948 -33.37 43.54 34.47
CA PHE A 948 -32.35 43.26 35.49
C PHE A 948 -32.41 41.81 35.98
N SER A 949 -33.62 41.30 36.21
CA SER A 949 -33.85 39.89 36.56
C SER A 949 -33.39 38.95 35.45
N ALA A 950 -33.70 39.31 34.19
CA ALA A 950 -33.25 38.57 33.01
C ALA A 950 -31.72 38.59 32.87
N ALA A 951 -31.06 39.75 33.08
CA ALA A 951 -29.61 39.87 33.05
C ALA A 951 -28.94 39.01 34.13
N LYS A 952 -29.51 38.96 35.35
CA LYS A 952 -29.01 38.09 36.44
C LYS A 952 -29.09 36.61 36.07
N ILE A 953 -30.22 36.19 35.50
CA ILE A 953 -30.43 34.80 35.08
C ILE A 953 -29.46 34.42 33.95
N ILE A 954 -29.29 35.29 32.95
CA ILE A 954 -28.38 35.05 31.83
C ILE A 954 -26.93 34.96 32.31
N LEU A 955 -26.49 35.86 33.20
CA LEU A 955 -25.14 35.81 33.77
C LEU A 955 -24.93 34.62 34.72
N ALA A 956 -25.99 34.13 35.38
CA ALA A 956 -25.93 32.90 36.18
C ALA A 956 -25.72 31.66 35.30
N TYR A 957 -26.45 31.57 34.18
CA TYR A 957 -26.19 30.52 33.18
C TYR A 957 -24.83 30.68 32.52
N ASP A 958 -24.37 31.91 32.29
CA ASP A 958 -23.02 32.17 31.80
C ASP A 958 -21.95 31.62 32.77
N LEU A 959 -22.09 31.88 34.08
CA LEU A 959 -21.21 31.32 35.11
C LEU A 959 -21.15 29.79 35.07
N GLU A 960 -22.29 29.12 34.85
CA GLU A 960 -22.34 27.66 34.67
C GLU A 960 -21.51 27.20 33.46
N VAL A 961 -21.63 27.89 32.32
CA VAL A 961 -20.82 27.60 31.12
C VAL A 961 -19.32 27.81 31.41
N TRP A 962 -18.94 28.82 32.19
CA TRP A 962 -17.54 29.02 32.64
C TRP A 962 -17.05 27.89 33.58
N PHE A 963 -17.91 27.31 34.42
CA PHE A 963 -17.58 26.11 35.19
C PHE A 963 -17.39 24.89 34.29
N ILE A 964 -18.27 24.65 33.32
CA ILE A 964 -18.12 23.55 32.34
C ILE A 964 -16.82 23.72 31.54
N ARG A 965 -16.52 24.95 31.11
CA ARG A 965 -15.27 25.28 30.41
C ARG A 965 -14.03 24.95 31.27
N SER A 966 -14.11 24.97 32.59
CA SER A 966 -12.98 24.59 33.47
C SER A 966 -12.55 23.13 33.31
N LEU A 967 -13.46 22.24 32.90
CA LEU A 967 -13.16 20.81 32.68
C LEU A 967 -12.14 20.62 31.55
N THR A 968 -11.99 21.60 30.66
CA THR A 968 -10.96 21.60 29.62
C THR A 968 -9.54 21.58 30.18
N PHE A 969 -9.30 22.05 31.40
CA PHE A 969 -7.99 21.95 32.06
C PHE A 969 -7.69 20.54 32.59
N LEU A 970 -8.71 19.70 32.78
CA LEU A 970 -8.54 18.31 33.20
C LEU A 970 -8.13 17.40 32.03
N SER A 971 -8.20 17.89 30.78
CA SER A 971 -7.75 17.17 29.58
C SER A 971 -6.26 16.80 29.61
N ILE A 972 -5.44 17.60 30.31
CA ILE A 972 -4.00 17.34 30.43
C ILE A 972 -3.69 16.10 31.28
N SER A 973 -4.62 15.68 32.14
CA SER A 973 -4.41 14.56 33.04
C SER A 973 -4.51 13.25 32.28
N GLN A 974 -3.44 12.44 32.33
CA GLN A 974 -3.38 11.12 31.71
C GLN A 974 -4.57 10.22 32.08
N LYS A 975 -5.09 10.36 33.32
CA LYS A 975 -6.17 9.50 33.84
C LYS A 975 -7.58 10.00 33.54
N MET A 976 -7.75 11.30 33.31
CA MET A 976 -9.07 11.96 33.22
C MET A 976 -9.38 12.53 31.84
N GLY A 977 -8.37 12.92 31.04
CA GLY A 977 -8.60 13.65 29.80
C GLY A 977 -9.40 12.89 28.74
N PRO A 978 -9.01 11.65 28.37
CA PRO A 978 -9.73 10.87 27.35
C PRO A 978 -11.16 10.48 27.73
N LYS A 979 -11.52 10.56 29.02
CA LYS A 979 -12.82 10.13 29.54
C LYS A 979 -13.94 11.16 29.34
N LEU A 980 -13.60 12.38 28.91
CA LEU A 980 -14.54 13.51 28.79
C LEU A 980 -15.29 13.59 27.44
N ILE A 981 -15.08 12.65 26.50
CA ILE A 981 -15.47 12.79 25.07
C ILE A 981 -16.61 11.83 24.61
N ILE A 982 -17.37 11.20 25.52
CA ILE A 982 -18.34 10.15 25.11
C ILE A 982 -19.73 10.74 24.80
N ASP A 983 -20.24 10.46 23.59
CA ASP A 983 -21.56 10.87 23.11
C ASP A 983 -22.70 9.95 23.62
N LEU A 984 -23.66 10.54 24.34
CA LEU A 984 -24.83 9.86 24.93
C LEU A 984 -26.17 10.16 24.22
N PHE A 985 -26.14 11.01 23.20
CA PHE A 985 -27.33 11.72 22.72
C PHE A 985 -28.50 10.81 22.29
N PHE A 986 -28.20 9.72 21.56
CA PHE A 986 -29.23 8.78 21.10
C PHE A 986 -29.93 8.03 22.23
N PHE A 987 -29.22 7.75 23.33
CA PHE A 987 -29.80 7.03 24.46
C PHE A 987 -30.65 7.96 25.34
N THR A 988 -30.15 9.18 25.62
CA THR A 988 -30.93 10.21 26.32
C THR A 988 -32.24 10.51 25.57
N TYR A 989 -32.22 10.47 24.24
CA TYR A 989 -33.42 10.63 23.42
C TYR A 989 -34.46 9.51 23.63
N ILE A 990 -34.02 8.25 23.74
CA ILE A 990 -34.92 7.11 24.01
C ILE A 990 -35.56 7.23 25.40
N ILE A 991 -34.77 7.60 26.41
CA ILE A 991 -35.28 7.87 27.77
C ILE A 991 -36.31 9.01 27.73
N LEU A 992 -36.01 10.11 27.01
CA LEU A 992 -36.93 11.24 26.88
C LEU A 992 -38.28 10.86 26.26
N ILE A 993 -38.28 10.02 25.21
CA ILE A 993 -39.53 9.50 24.62
C ILE A 993 -40.31 8.68 25.64
N ALA A 994 -39.65 7.76 26.36
CA ALA A 994 -40.30 6.93 27.37
C ALA A 994 -40.89 7.78 28.52
N MET A 995 -40.20 8.85 28.92
CA MET A 995 -40.69 9.81 29.92
C MET A 995 -41.92 10.57 29.44
N ILE A 996 -41.88 11.14 28.23
CA ILE A 996 -43.02 11.89 27.68
C ILE A 996 -44.22 10.96 27.51
N ALA A 997 -44.01 9.73 27.04
CA ALA A 997 -45.07 8.74 26.88
C ALA A 997 -45.76 8.42 28.21
N TYR A 998 -45.01 8.12 29.27
CA TYR A 998 -45.59 7.90 30.59
C TYR A 998 -46.25 9.16 31.15
N GLY A 999 -45.61 10.33 31.05
CA GLY A 999 -46.14 11.58 31.58
C GLY A 999 -47.47 11.99 30.95
N VAL A 1000 -47.62 11.79 29.64
CA VAL A 1000 -48.88 12.09 28.94
C VAL A 1000 -49.97 11.12 29.41
N VAL A 1001 -49.68 9.81 29.45
CA VAL A 1001 -50.66 8.78 29.84
C VAL A 1001 -51.06 8.94 31.32
N SER A 1002 -50.09 9.10 32.22
CA SER A 1002 -50.34 9.29 33.65
C SER A 1002 -51.17 10.56 33.87
N ARG A 1003 -50.81 11.69 33.24
CA ARG A 1003 -51.60 12.93 33.35
C ARG A 1003 -53.01 12.80 32.79
N THR A 1004 -53.23 12.06 31.70
CA THR A 1004 -54.59 11.78 31.21
C THR A 1004 -55.42 10.96 32.20
N MET A 1005 -54.81 10.03 32.94
CA MET A 1005 -55.50 9.27 33.98
C MET A 1005 -55.77 10.11 35.24
N TYR A 1006 -54.90 11.08 35.57
CA TYR A 1006 -55.09 12.00 36.69
C TYR A 1006 -56.17 13.08 36.42
N THR A 1007 -56.44 13.42 35.17
CA THR A 1007 -57.38 14.49 34.80
C THR A 1007 -58.82 13.96 34.72
N TYR A 1008 -59.40 13.56 35.86
CA TYR A 1008 -60.83 13.22 35.96
C TYR A 1008 -61.70 14.38 36.49
N ASN A 1009 -61.09 15.41 37.11
CA ASN A 1009 -61.81 16.62 37.54
C ASN A 1009 -61.44 17.83 36.66
N ASN A 1010 -62.45 18.65 36.38
CA ASN A 1010 -62.47 19.78 35.42
C ASN A 1010 -61.47 20.92 35.73
N GLU A 1011 -60.17 20.68 35.63
CA GLU A 1011 -59.20 21.75 35.42
C GLU A 1011 -58.89 21.86 33.93
N THR A 1012 -59.37 22.93 33.28
CA THR A 1012 -59.01 23.24 31.91
C THR A 1012 -57.50 23.47 31.82
N VAL A 1013 -56.77 22.49 31.31
CA VAL A 1013 -55.35 22.65 31.02
C VAL A 1013 -55.23 23.67 29.90
N LEU A 1014 -54.90 24.92 30.26
CA LEU A 1014 -54.51 25.94 29.28
C LEU A 1014 -53.30 25.38 28.51
N PHE A 1015 -53.39 25.38 27.18
CA PHE A 1015 -52.37 24.88 26.25
C PHE A 1015 -51.15 25.82 26.21
N ASN A 1016 -50.51 25.99 27.37
CA ASN A 1016 -49.30 26.78 27.55
C ASN A 1016 -48.13 25.81 27.71
N GLY A 1017 -47.05 25.98 26.93
CA GLY A 1017 -45.87 25.11 27.03
C GLY A 1017 -45.31 24.98 28.47
N ARG A 1018 -45.48 26.03 29.29
CA ARG A 1018 -45.06 26.06 30.70
C ARG A 1018 -45.89 25.14 31.61
N SER A 1019 -47.20 25.04 31.41
CA SER A 1019 -48.06 24.15 32.20
C SER A 1019 -47.82 22.69 31.80
N ILE A 1020 -47.62 22.44 30.50
CA ILE A 1020 -47.27 21.13 29.95
C ILE A 1020 -45.96 20.62 30.57
N PHE A 1021 -44.89 21.41 30.55
CA PHE A 1021 -43.60 20.98 31.11
C PHE A 1021 -43.68 20.68 32.62
N ARG A 1022 -44.28 21.59 33.39
CA ARG A 1022 -44.40 21.47 34.85
C ARG A 1022 -45.28 20.30 35.29
N ASN A 1023 -46.33 20.00 34.53
CA ASN A 1023 -47.33 19.03 34.97
C ASN A 1023 -47.15 17.63 34.34
N ILE A 1024 -46.43 17.52 33.22
CA ILE A 1024 -46.26 16.26 32.47
C ILE A 1024 -44.82 15.72 32.59
N ILE A 1025 -43.81 16.55 32.35
CA ILE A 1025 -42.42 16.08 32.24
C ILE A 1025 -41.72 16.12 33.61
N TYR A 1026 -41.94 17.18 34.38
CA TYR A 1026 -41.23 17.42 35.63
C TYR A 1026 -41.44 16.32 36.69
N PRO A 1027 -42.67 15.83 36.98
CA PRO A 1027 -42.86 14.75 37.97
C PRO A 1027 -42.19 13.44 37.55
N VAL A 1028 -42.31 13.08 36.26
CA VAL A 1028 -41.75 11.83 35.69
C VAL A 1028 -40.23 11.83 35.70
N TYR A 1029 -39.59 12.99 35.60
CA TYR A 1029 -38.14 13.09 35.73
C TYR A 1029 -37.65 12.66 37.12
N TYR A 1030 -38.31 13.13 38.19
CA TYR A 1030 -37.94 12.75 39.57
C TYR A 1030 -38.26 11.29 39.87
N LEU A 1031 -39.25 10.72 39.19
CA LEU A 1031 -39.58 9.30 39.28
C LEU A 1031 -38.43 8.39 38.82
N MET A 1032 -37.65 8.82 37.82
CA MET A 1032 -36.44 8.10 37.38
C MET A 1032 -35.39 7.99 38.49
N TYR A 1033 -35.28 9.01 39.35
CA TYR A 1033 -34.37 9.02 40.51
C TYR A 1033 -34.94 8.30 41.74
N GLY A 1034 -36.13 7.70 41.63
CA GLY A 1034 -36.76 6.95 42.70
C GLY A 1034 -37.56 7.80 43.69
N ASN A 1035 -37.87 9.07 43.38
CA ASN A 1035 -38.79 9.86 44.21
C ASN A 1035 -40.25 9.51 43.89
N VAL A 1036 -40.69 8.32 44.32
CA VAL A 1036 -42.04 7.79 44.06
C VAL A 1036 -43.09 8.33 45.06
N GLY A 1037 -42.65 8.85 46.21
CA GLY A 1037 -43.52 9.19 47.34
C GLY A 1037 -44.52 10.32 47.07
N ASP A 1038 -44.12 11.35 46.33
CA ASP A 1038 -44.99 12.49 45.99
C ASP A 1038 -46.07 12.12 44.94
N GLU A 1039 -45.84 11.07 44.14
CA GLU A 1039 -46.81 10.59 43.14
C GLU A 1039 -47.78 9.55 43.76
N LEU A 1040 -47.29 8.71 44.68
CA LEU A 1040 -48.11 7.80 45.51
C LEU A 1040 -49.08 8.55 46.44
N THR A 1041 -48.66 9.68 47.01
CA THR A 1041 -49.53 10.50 47.87
C THR A 1041 -50.59 11.26 47.06
N ALA A 1042 -50.26 11.71 45.85
CA ALA A 1042 -51.23 12.29 44.92
C ALA A 1042 -52.26 11.27 44.39
N LEU A 1043 -51.94 9.97 44.44
CA LEU A 1043 -52.81 8.84 44.04
C LEU A 1043 -53.89 8.52 45.09
N ASP A 1044 -53.59 8.65 46.38
CA ASP A 1044 -54.49 8.28 47.48
C ASP A 1044 -55.60 9.31 47.75
N GLU A 1045 -55.40 10.59 47.38
CA GLU A 1045 -56.31 11.67 47.76
C GLU A 1045 -57.48 11.94 46.78
N ASN A 1046 -57.45 11.45 45.52
CA ASN A 1046 -58.37 11.97 44.47
C ASN A 1046 -58.90 10.97 43.41
N GLN A 1047 -58.87 9.64 43.60
CA GLN A 1047 -59.26 8.69 42.53
C GLN A 1047 -60.23 7.56 42.92
N SER A 1048 -60.97 7.07 41.91
CA SER A 1048 -61.77 5.84 41.99
C SER A 1048 -60.86 4.60 42.11
N ALA A 1049 -61.30 3.55 42.82
CA ALA A 1049 -60.48 2.35 43.07
C ALA A 1049 -59.92 1.69 41.78
N GLY A 1050 -60.67 1.74 40.67
CA GLY A 1050 -60.24 1.16 39.39
C GLY A 1050 -59.14 1.96 38.68
N THR A 1051 -59.20 3.30 38.74
CA THR A 1051 -58.17 4.17 38.15
C THR A 1051 -56.88 4.12 38.97
N ALA A 1052 -56.99 4.02 40.30
CA ALA A 1052 -55.85 3.86 41.19
C ALA A 1052 -55.08 2.57 40.91
N ILE A 1053 -55.75 1.42 40.77
CA ILE A 1053 -55.06 0.16 40.46
C ILE A 1053 -54.36 0.25 39.09
N ALA A 1054 -55.01 0.84 38.09
CA ALA A 1054 -54.44 0.97 36.76
C ALA A 1054 -53.22 1.90 36.70
N THR A 1055 -53.21 3.01 37.46
CA THR A 1055 -52.05 3.90 37.58
C THR A 1055 -50.90 3.25 38.35
N HIS A 1056 -51.16 2.48 39.41
CA HIS A 1056 -50.13 1.71 40.11
C HIS A 1056 -49.48 0.65 39.21
N VAL A 1057 -50.29 -0.04 38.39
CA VAL A 1057 -49.78 -1.00 37.40
C VAL A 1057 -48.95 -0.29 36.34
N LEU A 1058 -49.41 0.85 35.81
CA LEU A 1058 -48.67 1.65 34.83
C LEU A 1058 -47.34 2.17 35.40
N LEU A 1059 -47.35 2.64 36.64
CA LEU A 1059 -46.17 3.08 37.39
C LEU A 1059 -45.16 1.92 37.55
N ALA A 1060 -45.63 0.73 37.93
CA ALA A 1060 -44.78 -0.46 38.05
C ALA A 1060 -44.14 -0.86 36.70
N PHE A 1061 -44.91 -0.84 35.61
CA PHE A 1061 -44.38 -1.08 34.27
C PHE A 1061 -43.36 -0.03 33.84
N HIS A 1062 -43.62 1.25 34.14
CA HIS A 1062 -42.69 2.33 33.85
C HIS A 1062 -41.38 2.18 34.62
N MET A 1063 -41.44 1.89 35.92
CA MET A 1063 -40.25 1.66 36.74
C MET A 1063 -39.46 0.43 36.28
N LEU A 1064 -40.12 -0.64 35.87
CA LEU A 1064 -39.43 -1.80 35.27
C LEU A 1064 -38.75 -1.42 33.96
N PHE A 1065 -39.47 -0.74 33.07
CA PHE A 1065 -38.95 -0.44 31.73
C PHE A 1065 -37.84 0.62 31.76
N VAL A 1066 -38.02 1.73 32.49
CA VAL A 1066 -37.03 2.80 32.55
C VAL A 1066 -35.89 2.43 33.51
N ASN A 1067 -36.19 2.08 34.76
CA ASN A 1067 -35.14 1.96 35.77
C ASN A 1067 -34.44 0.60 35.74
N ILE A 1068 -35.15 -0.50 35.44
CA ILE A 1068 -34.53 -1.83 35.39
C ILE A 1068 -33.96 -2.12 34.00
N LEU A 1069 -34.64 -1.73 32.92
CA LEU A 1069 -34.18 -2.03 31.56
C LEU A 1069 -33.33 -0.90 30.96
N LEU A 1070 -33.85 0.32 30.82
CA LEU A 1070 -33.13 1.39 30.10
C LEU A 1070 -31.91 1.90 30.89
N ILE A 1071 -32.01 2.18 32.20
CA ILE A 1071 -30.85 2.66 32.97
C ILE A 1071 -29.74 1.59 33.03
N ASN A 1072 -30.08 0.31 33.20
CA ASN A 1072 -29.05 -0.75 33.19
C ASN A 1072 -28.41 -0.95 31.82
N LEU A 1073 -29.19 -0.80 30.74
CA LEU A 1073 -28.63 -0.79 29.38
C LEU A 1073 -27.70 0.41 29.16
N LEU A 1074 -28.02 1.57 29.75
CA LEU A 1074 -27.15 2.74 29.73
C LEU A 1074 -25.83 2.49 30.44
N ILE A 1075 -25.89 1.87 31.63
CA ILE A 1075 -24.70 1.46 32.38
C ILE A 1075 -23.85 0.47 31.57
N ALA A 1076 -24.49 -0.51 30.91
CA ALA A 1076 -23.79 -1.48 30.07
C ALA A 1076 -23.13 -0.83 28.85
N MET A 1077 -23.83 0.09 28.18
CA MET A 1077 -23.28 0.86 27.05
C MET A 1077 -22.09 1.71 27.50
N PHE A 1078 -22.22 2.42 28.63
CA PHE A 1078 -21.11 3.16 29.22
C PHE A 1078 -19.95 2.24 29.59
N SER A 1079 -20.20 1.05 30.15
CA SER A 1079 -19.14 0.11 30.48
C SER A 1079 -18.40 -0.38 29.23
N PHE A 1080 -19.13 -0.71 28.15
CA PHE A 1080 -18.53 -1.09 26.88
C PHE A 1080 -17.71 0.04 26.27
N THR A 1081 -18.29 1.23 26.13
CA THR A 1081 -17.59 2.41 25.58
C THR A 1081 -16.42 2.81 26.46
N PHE A 1082 -16.56 2.74 27.79
CA PHE A 1082 -15.48 3.00 28.73
C PHE A 1082 -14.32 2.03 28.52
N ASN A 1083 -14.57 0.72 28.42
CA ASN A 1083 -13.52 -0.26 28.19
C ASN A 1083 -12.83 -0.06 26.84
N SER A 1084 -13.60 0.13 25.76
CA SER A 1084 -13.03 0.38 24.43
C SER A 1084 -12.22 1.68 24.34
N VAL A 1085 -12.67 2.73 25.02
CA VAL A 1085 -11.92 3.98 25.13
C VAL A 1085 -10.69 3.78 26.01
N GLN A 1086 -10.81 3.06 27.13
CA GLN A 1086 -9.73 2.78 28.11
C GLN A 1086 -8.51 2.17 27.42
N ASP A 1087 -8.70 1.23 26.50
CA ASP A 1087 -7.61 0.57 25.77
C ASP A 1087 -6.82 1.52 24.85
N GLN A 1088 -7.46 2.60 24.37
CA GLN A 1088 -6.84 3.60 23.49
C GLN A 1088 -6.54 4.93 24.21
N THR A 1089 -6.88 5.06 25.48
CA THR A 1089 -6.78 6.33 26.22
C THR A 1089 -5.38 6.89 26.29
N ASP A 1090 -4.38 6.05 26.53
CA ASP A 1090 -2.99 6.50 26.62
C ASP A 1090 -2.51 7.07 25.28
N LEU A 1091 -2.88 6.46 24.16
CA LEU A 1091 -2.51 6.92 22.82
C LEU A 1091 -3.20 8.24 22.48
N VAL A 1092 -4.51 8.32 22.71
CA VAL A 1092 -5.30 9.54 22.49
C VAL A 1092 -4.81 10.67 23.39
N TRP A 1093 -4.47 10.39 24.65
CA TRP A 1093 -3.92 11.38 25.57
C TRP A 1093 -2.56 11.91 25.10
N ARG A 1094 -1.64 11.04 24.67
CA ARG A 1094 -0.33 11.47 24.12
C ARG A 1094 -0.51 12.36 22.90
N TYR A 1095 -1.49 12.07 22.05
CA TYR A 1095 -1.84 12.90 20.90
C TYR A 1095 -2.44 14.26 21.30
N GLU A 1096 -3.45 14.29 22.17
CA GLU A 1096 -4.07 15.55 22.64
C GLU A 1096 -3.08 16.45 23.39
N ARG A 1097 -2.14 15.83 24.11
CA ARG A 1097 -1.05 16.53 24.79
C ARG A 1097 -0.21 17.37 23.82
N TYR A 1098 -0.02 16.92 22.58
CA TYR A 1098 0.69 17.71 21.56
C TYR A 1098 0.00 19.04 21.28
N SER A 1099 -1.31 18.99 21.01
CA SER A 1099 -2.12 20.17 20.69
C SER A 1099 -2.05 21.20 21.82
N LEU A 1100 -2.18 20.72 23.07
CA LEU A 1100 -2.10 21.56 24.26
C LEU A 1100 -0.72 22.20 24.43
N ILE A 1101 0.37 21.43 24.29
CA ILE A 1101 1.73 21.97 24.46
C ILE A 1101 2.01 23.04 23.40
N ARG A 1102 1.59 22.82 22.15
CA ARG A 1102 1.71 23.82 21.08
C ARG A 1102 0.96 25.10 21.43
N GLU A 1103 -0.27 24.99 21.94
CA GLU A 1103 -1.07 26.14 22.37
C GLU A 1103 -0.35 26.97 23.46
N TYR A 1104 0.15 26.32 24.52
CA TYR A 1104 0.79 27.02 25.64
C TYR A 1104 2.20 27.52 25.33
N PHE A 1105 2.90 26.91 24.37
CA PHE A 1105 4.17 27.44 23.91
C PHE A 1105 3.99 28.80 23.23
N ASP A 1106 3.00 28.92 22.34
CA ASP A 1106 2.72 30.15 21.57
C ASP A 1106 1.98 31.24 22.37
N ARG A 1107 1.50 30.92 23.58
CA ARG A 1107 0.91 31.89 24.51
C ARG A 1107 1.96 32.87 25.07
N PRO A 1108 1.59 34.14 25.29
CA PRO A 1108 2.45 35.10 25.97
C PRO A 1108 2.71 34.67 27.43
N PRO A 1109 3.81 35.14 28.04
CA PRO A 1109 4.22 34.69 29.38
C PRO A 1109 3.36 35.25 30.53
N LEU A 1110 2.63 36.35 30.32
CA LEU A 1110 1.82 36.99 31.37
C LEU A 1110 0.43 36.35 31.50
N PHE A 1111 -0.07 36.30 32.73
CA PHE A 1111 -1.39 35.75 33.06
C PHE A 1111 -2.54 36.71 32.69
N PRO A 1112 -3.78 36.22 32.50
CA PRO A 1112 -4.91 36.96 31.91
C PRO A 1112 -5.22 38.39 32.38
N PRO A 1113 -5.05 38.81 33.65
CA PRO A 1113 -5.20 40.23 34.02
C PRO A 1113 -4.04 41.13 33.56
N LEU A 1114 -2.82 40.61 33.41
CA LEU A 1114 -1.64 41.37 32.95
C LEU A 1114 -1.31 41.16 31.46
N ILE A 1115 -2.02 40.23 30.79
CA ILE A 1115 -1.80 39.90 29.37
C ILE A 1115 -2.06 41.08 28.43
N ILE A 1116 -2.91 42.04 28.82
CA ILE A 1116 -3.16 43.28 28.07
C ILE A 1116 -1.84 43.98 27.73
N ILE A 1117 -0.90 44.04 28.67
CA ILE A 1117 0.38 44.72 28.48
C ILE A 1117 1.15 44.05 27.34
N THR A 1118 1.14 42.71 27.27
CA THR A 1118 1.78 42.00 26.15
C THR A 1118 1.08 42.25 24.82
N HIS A 1119 -0.26 42.26 24.78
CA HIS A 1119 -1.00 42.56 23.56
C HIS A 1119 -0.72 43.97 23.04
N ILE A 1120 -0.65 44.97 23.92
CA ILE A 1120 -0.29 46.34 23.56
C ILE A 1120 1.13 46.38 22.98
N ILE A 1121 2.10 45.70 23.62
CA ILE A 1121 3.48 45.64 23.11
C ILE A 1121 3.55 44.96 21.74
N GLU A 1122 2.80 43.87 21.53
CA GLU A 1122 2.75 43.17 20.24
C GLU A 1122 2.08 43.98 19.14
N LEU A 1123 0.98 44.68 19.46
CA LEU A 1123 0.29 45.60 18.57
C LEU A 1123 1.23 46.74 18.14
N VAL A 1124 1.94 47.36 19.09
CA VAL A 1124 2.93 48.42 18.80
C VAL A 1124 4.06 47.89 17.91
N ARG A 1125 4.55 46.67 18.15
CA ARG A 1125 5.55 46.02 17.29
C ARG A 1125 5.02 45.74 15.89
N LEU A 1126 3.76 45.33 15.75
CA LEU A 1126 3.08 45.12 14.47
C LEU A 1126 2.96 46.43 13.69
N CYS A 1127 2.44 47.49 14.33
CA CYS A 1127 2.34 48.83 13.74
C CYS A 1127 3.73 49.36 13.31
N HIS A 1128 4.76 49.16 14.14
CA HIS A 1128 6.14 49.57 13.82
C HIS A 1128 6.74 48.78 12.64
N ARG A 1129 6.43 47.48 12.51
CA ARG A 1129 6.88 46.64 11.37
C ARG A 1129 6.16 46.99 10.08
N HIS A 1130 4.86 47.27 10.15
CA HIS A 1130 4.08 47.76 9.01
C HIS A 1130 4.59 49.12 8.51
N ALA A 1131 4.95 50.03 9.41
CA ALA A 1131 5.58 51.31 9.07
C ALA A 1131 6.96 51.17 8.40
N LYS A 1132 7.69 50.05 8.61
CA LYS A 1132 9.03 49.81 8.06
C LYS A 1132 9.08 48.96 6.78
N LYS A 1133 7.94 48.59 6.16
CA LYS A 1133 7.88 47.71 4.95
C LYS A 1133 8.79 46.47 5.02
N ARG A 1134 9.08 45.92 6.22
CA ARG A 1134 9.79 44.64 6.34
C ARG A 1134 8.78 43.52 6.13
N SER A 1135 9.06 42.64 5.17
CA SER A 1135 8.17 41.53 4.79
C SER A 1135 7.70 40.74 6.01
N ASN A 1136 6.39 40.45 6.05
CA ASN A 1136 5.75 39.60 7.04
C ASN A 1136 6.43 38.22 7.10
N GLN A 1137 7.27 38.00 8.11
CA GLN A 1137 7.77 36.66 8.49
C GLN A 1137 7.59 36.44 10.00
N THR A 1138 6.39 36.67 10.50
CA THR A 1138 5.91 36.08 11.75
C THR A 1138 5.37 34.69 11.44
N HIS A 1139 6.23 33.68 11.41
CA HIS A 1139 5.82 32.29 11.56
C HIS A 1139 6.48 31.73 12.83
N ALA A 1140 5.71 30.93 13.55
CA ALA A 1140 5.89 30.41 14.90
C ALA A 1140 7.36 30.21 15.35
N LYS A 1141 7.66 30.71 16.56
CA LYS A 1141 8.98 30.54 17.20
C LYS A 1141 9.35 29.07 17.41
N ILE A 1142 8.36 28.17 17.54
CA ILE A 1142 8.54 26.72 17.78
C ILE A 1142 9.34 26.06 16.65
N PHE A 1143 8.98 26.33 15.40
CA PHE A 1143 9.46 25.56 14.25
C PHE A 1143 10.48 26.30 13.38
N LYS A 1144 10.90 27.52 13.76
CA LYS A 1144 11.91 28.28 13.00
C LYS A 1144 13.35 27.93 13.37
N MET A 1145 13.57 27.03 14.35
CA MET A 1145 14.82 26.99 15.09
C MET A 1145 15.77 25.83 14.79
N ILE A 1146 15.51 25.01 13.77
CA ILE A 1146 16.52 24.11 13.20
C ILE A 1146 16.66 24.44 11.71
N ALA A 1147 17.39 25.52 11.45
CA ALA A 1147 17.92 25.84 10.14
C ALA A 1147 19.38 26.22 10.34
N ALA A 1148 20.22 25.24 10.67
CA ALA A 1148 21.64 25.46 10.82
C ALA A 1148 22.43 24.21 10.39
N HIS A 1149 23.22 24.42 9.34
CA HIS A 1149 24.26 23.56 8.74
C HIS A 1149 23.83 22.41 7.81
N ARG A 1150 24.19 22.58 6.53
CA ARG A 1150 24.05 21.60 5.44
C ARG A 1150 24.75 20.26 5.71
N GLN A 1151 25.85 20.29 6.46
CA GLN A 1151 26.61 19.10 6.87
C GLN A 1151 25.81 18.20 7.82
N VAL A 1152 25.05 18.85 8.71
CA VAL A 1152 24.25 18.19 9.75
C VAL A 1152 23.07 17.43 9.12
N ASP A 1153 22.35 18.02 8.14
CA ASP A 1153 21.23 17.37 7.43
C ASP A 1153 21.60 16.06 6.72
N LYS A 1154 22.85 15.93 6.26
CA LYS A 1154 23.36 14.74 5.57
C LYS A 1154 23.59 13.60 6.55
N ASP A 1155 24.27 13.88 7.65
CA ASP A 1155 24.56 12.91 8.71
C ASP A 1155 23.25 12.31 9.28
N TRP A 1156 22.20 13.14 9.39
CA TRP A 1156 20.87 12.69 9.81
C TRP A 1156 20.19 11.74 8.83
N SER A 1157 20.29 12.03 7.53
CA SER A 1157 19.64 11.22 6.48
C SER A 1157 20.38 9.89 6.28
N GLU A 1158 21.71 9.91 6.41
CA GLU A 1158 22.54 8.69 6.44
C GLU A 1158 22.24 7.84 7.69
N PHE A 1159 22.11 8.46 8.87
CA PHE A 1159 21.71 7.77 10.10
C PHE A 1159 20.30 7.16 9.97
N GLU A 1160 19.31 7.92 9.49
CA GLU A 1160 17.95 7.43 9.26
C GLU A 1160 17.95 6.22 8.32
N SER A 1161 18.65 6.32 7.19
CA SER A 1161 18.78 5.22 6.23
C SER A 1161 19.45 4.00 6.86
N TYR A 1162 20.55 4.18 7.60
CA TYR A 1162 21.26 3.09 8.26
C TYR A 1162 20.39 2.37 9.30
N SER A 1163 19.76 3.10 10.20
CA SER A 1163 18.90 2.56 11.27
C SER A 1163 17.67 1.85 10.71
N THR A 1164 17.03 2.41 9.68
CA THR A 1164 15.84 1.81 9.07
C THR A 1164 16.17 0.62 8.15
N ASN A 1165 17.37 0.56 7.55
CA ASN A 1165 17.82 -0.62 6.82
C ASN A 1165 17.97 -1.85 7.73
N LEU A 1166 18.31 -1.64 9.01
CA LEU A 1166 18.36 -2.72 9.99
C LEU A 1166 16.96 -3.25 10.32
N TYR A 1167 15.95 -2.38 10.38
CA TYR A 1167 14.54 -2.80 10.47
C TYR A 1167 14.05 -3.54 9.22
N LEU A 1168 14.42 -3.08 8.03
CA LEU A 1168 14.10 -3.81 6.80
C LEU A 1168 14.75 -5.20 6.76
N ARG A 1169 15.98 -5.32 7.25
CA ARG A 1169 16.64 -6.62 7.45
C ARG A 1169 15.93 -7.45 8.51
N SER A 1170 15.49 -6.83 9.61
CA SER A 1170 14.72 -7.53 10.64
C SER A 1170 13.38 -8.01 10.09
N LEU A 1171 12.67 -7.26 9.26
CA LEU A 1171 11.45 -7.72 8.56
C LEU A 1171 11.71 -8.90 7.61
N LEU A 1172 12.87 -8.97 6.98
CA LEU A 1172 13.26 -10.11 6.13
C LEU A 1172 13.62 -11.35 6.96
N THR A 1173 14.12 -11.17 8.20
CA THR A 1173 14.44 -12.28 9.12
C THR A 1173 13.28 -12.67 10.05
N ASP A 1174 12.44 -11.70 10.41
CA ASP A 1174 11.27 -11.75 11.28
C ASP A 1174 9.97 -11.84 10.47
N GLN A 1175 10.02 -12.08 9.15
CA GLN A 1175 8.91 -12.72 8.45
C GLN A 1175 8.56 -13.97 9.27
N PRO A 1176 7.52 -13.90 10.10
CA PRO A 1176 7.44 -14.82 11.22
C PRO A 1176 6.81 -16.09 10.68
N LEU A 1177 7.50 -17.20 10.94
CA LEU A 1177 7.06 -18.30 11.81
C LEU A 1177 5.64 -18.27 12.47
N SER A 1178 4.75 -17.31 12.23
CA SER A 1178 3.41 -17.19 12.83
C SER A 1178 2.24 -17.23 11.83
N ALA A 1179 2.45 -16.95 10.53
CA ALA A 1179 1.42 -17.17 9.49
C ALA A 1179 1.88 -18.15 8.40
N SER A 1180 3.17 -18.14 8.05
CA SER A 1180 3.82 -19.08 7.14
C SER A 1180 4.27 -20.39 7.82
N ALA A 1181 4.04 -20.53 9.13
CA ALA A 1181 4.20 -21.77 9.88
C ALA A 1181 2.88 -22.50 10.20
N LEU A 1182 1.73 -21.80 10.17
CA LEU A 1182 0.40 -22.40 10.35
C LEU A 1182 -0.26 -22.78 9.01
N LEU A 1183 0.09 -22.10 7.93
CA LEU A 1183 0.08 -22.71 6.62
C LEU A 1183 1.45 -23.38 6.47
N PRO A 1184 1.56 -24.71 6.31
CA PRO A 1184 2.83 -25.27 5.87
C PRO A 1184 3.20 -24.50 4.61
N SER A 1185 4.39 -23.90 4.61
CA SER A 1185 4.92 -23.26 3.42
C SER A 1185 4.84 -24.32 2.32
N PRO A 1186 3.98 -24.17 1.29
CA PRO A 1186 3.85 -25.19 0.26
C PRO A 1186 5.22 -25.40 -0.36
N VAL A 1187 6.00 -24.34 -0.54
CA VAL A 1187 7.38 -24.38 -1.04
C VAL A 1187 8.34 -25.25 -0.20
N ARG A 1188 8.23 -25.29 1.14
CA ARG A 1188 9.19 -26.04 1.99
C ARG A 1188 8.80 -27.50 2.20
N THR A 1189 7.49 -27.78 2.19
CA THR A 1189 6.96 -29.15 2.21
C THR A 1189 6.96 -29.79 0.81
N ASP A 1190 6.81 -29.01 -0.25
CA ASP A 1190 6.98 -29.44 -1.65
C ASP A 1190 8.45 -29.68 -1.97
N GLN A 1191 9.38 -28.89 -1.42
CA GLN A 1191 10.83 -29.14 -1.55
C GLN A 1191 11.31 -30.33 -0.70
N GLN A 1192 10.75 -30.55 0.50
CA GLN A 1192 11.07 -31.75 1.30
C GLN A 1192 10.42 -33.02 0.72
N SER A 1193 9.19 -32.93 0.20
CA SER A 1193 8.55 -34.09 -0.47
C SER A 1193 9.11 -34.35 -1.87
N SER A 1194 9.64 -33.34 -2.58
CA SER A 1194 10.40 -33.55 -3.82
C SER A 1194 11.82 -34.05 -3.55
N SER A 1195 12.49 -33.63 -2.46
CA SER A 1195 13.79 -34.19 -2.06
C SER A 1195 13.68 -35.62 -1.56
N ASP A 1196 12.61 -35.97 -0.83
CA ASP A 1196 12.40 -37.33 -0.32
C ASP A 1196 11.91 -38.30 -1.42
N ALA A 1197 11.29 -37.80 -2.49
CA ALA A 1197 10.94 -38.58 -3.68
C ALA A 1197 12.12 -38.79 -4.64
N SER A 1198 13.02 -37.79 -4.75
CA SER A 1198 14.21 -37.85 -5.62
C SER A 1198 15.39 -38.58 -4.98
N THR A 1199 15.45 -38.72 -3.66
CA THR A 1199 16.52 -39.46 -2.96
C THR A 1199 16.46 -40.98 -3.11
N ASN A 1200 15.37 -41.55 -3.64
CA ASN A 1200 15.26 -42.99 -3.89
C ASN A 1200 15.75 -43.46 -5.27
N ASN A 1201 16.14 -42.55 -6.18
CA ASN A 1201 16.67 -42.94 -7.49
C ASN A 1201 17.86 -42.06 -7.90
N ALA A 1202 19.03 -42.70 -7.96
CA ALA A 1202 20.32 -42.23 -8.49
C ALA A 1202 21.22 -41.42 -7.53
N GLN A 1203 22.10 -42.15 -6.84
CA GLN A 1203 23.44 -41.68 -6.50
C GLN A 1203 24.23 -41.42 -7.79
N TYR A 1204 24.64 -40.17 -8.04
CA TYR A 1204 25.98 -39.83 -8.57
C TYR A 1204 26.28 -38.36 -8.27
N GLN A 1205 27.51 -38.13 -7.83
CA GLN A 1205 28.07 -36.85 -7.38
C GLN A 1205 28.08 -35.78 -8.48
N THR A 1206 27.92 -34.51 -8.09
CA THR A 1206 28.95 -33.48 -8.35
C THR A 1206 28.81 -32.34 -7.33
N ASN A 1207 29.91 -32.09 -6.63
CA ASN A 1207 30.13 -30.96 -5.74
C ASN A 1207 30.59 -29.76 -6.58
N ALA A 1208 29.93 -28.62 -6.48
CA ALA A 1208 30.56 -27.29 -6.53
C ALA A 1208 29.54 -26.25 -6.07
N SER A 1209 30.01 -25.19 -5.41
CA SER A 1209 29.28 -23.98 -4.98
C SER A 1209 28.38 -24.05 -3.72
N TYR A 1210 28.78 -24.77 -2.66
CA TYR A 1210 28.15 -24.65 -1.33
C TYR A 1210 29.13 -24.40 -0.16
N LEU A 1211 30.34 -23.92 -0.46
CA LEU A 1211 31.42 -23.77 0.53
C LEU A 1211 31.46 -22.40 1.23
N ASP A 1212 30.91 -21.32 0.66
CA ASP A 1212 31.06 -19.98 1.25
C ASP A 1212 30.02 -19.61 2.32
N PHE A 1213 28.81 -20.19 2.29
CA PHE A 1213 27.77 -19.85 3.28
C PHE A 1213 27.94 -20.58 4.63
N LYS A 1214 28.59 -21.75 4.62
CA LYS A 1214 28.79 -22.55 5.85
C LYS A 1214 29.90 -21.96 6.72
N ALA A 1215 30.98 -21.47 6.11
CA ALA A 1215 32.06 -20.78 6.81
C ALA A 1215 31.58 -19.50 7.51
N ILE A 1216 30.76 -18.69 6.85
CA ILE A 1216 30.20 -17.45 7.43
C ILE A 1216 29.23 -17.74 8.58
N ASN A 1217 28.46 -18.83 8.49
CA ASN A 1217 27.53 -19.21 9.55
C ASN A 1217 28.27 -19.77 10.79
N ASP A 1218 29.35 -20.54 10.58
CA ASP A 1218 30.18 -21.05 11.67
C ASP A 1218 30.96 -19.90 12.36
N ASP A 1219 31.42 -18.90 11.60
CA ASP A 1219 32.03 -17.68 12.14
C ASP A 1219 31.03 -16.80 12.93
N MET A 1220 29.79 -16.66 12.45
CA MET A 1220 28.73 -15.91 13.16
C MET A 1220 28.31 -16.60 14.47
N VAL A 1221 28.28 -17.93 14.50
CA VAL A 1221 28.01 -18.70 15.73
C VAL A 1221 29.14 -18.53 16.75
N SER A 1222 30.40 -18.49 16.28
CA SER A 1222 31.56 -18.17 17.11
C SER A 1222 31.50 -16.75 17.69
N VAL A 1223 31.11 -15.76 16.87
CA VAL A 1223 30.94 -14.36 17.30
C VAL A 1223 29.77 -14.21 18.29
N ARG A 1224 28.65 -14.90 18.08
CA ARG A 1224 27.54 -14.89 19.06
C ARG A 1224 27.93 -15.53 20.39
N LYS A 1225 28.72 -16.61 20.36
CA LYS A 1225 29.20 -17.27 21.57
C LYS A 1225 30.17 -16.38 22.36
N THR A 1226 31.11 -15.73 21.67
CA THR A 1226 32.03 -14.76 22.31
C THR A 1226 31.33 -13.51 22.85
N ILE A 1227 30.29 -12.99 22.17
CA ILE A 1227 29.47 -11.89 22.70
C ILE A 1227 28.68 -12.32 23.94
N LEU A 1228 28.16 -13.55 23.97
CA LEU A 1228 27.46 -14.09 25.13
C LEU A 1228 28.41 -14.27 26.31
N ASP A 1229 29.63 -14.78 26.06
CA ASP A 1229 30.69 -14.95 27.05
C ASP A 1229 31.21 -13.60 27.59
N LEU A 1230 31.28 -12.56 26.74
CA LEU A 1230 31.58 -11.19 27.17
C LEU A 1230 30.47 -10.60 28.04
N ARG A 1231 29.20 -10.92 27.75
CA ARG A 1231 28.05 -10.45 28.53
C ARG A 1231 27.98 -11.12 29.90
N THR A 1232 28.27 -12.42 29.98
CA THR A 1232 28.37 -13.13 31.26
C THR A 1232 29.58 -12.65 32.06
N CYS A 1233 30.72 -12.39 31.41
CA CYS A 1233 31.89 -11.81 32.06
C CYS A 1233 31.63 -10.39 32.60
N ALA A 1234 30.89 -9.55 31.85
CA ALA A 1234 30.47 -8.23 32.32
C ALA A 1234 29.48 -8.29 33.49
N GLN A 1235 28.59 -9.29 33.52
CA GLN A 1235 27.69 -9.53 34.66
C GLN A 1235 28.44 -10.00 35.90
N GLU A 1236 29.44 -10.87 35.74
CA GLU A 1236 30.34 -11.31 36.81
C GLU A 1236 31.22 -10.15 37.32
N MET A 1237 31.74 -9.28 36.45
CA MET A 1237 32.44 -8.05 36.85
C MET A 1237 31.53 -7.11 37.65
N ASN A 1238 30.26 -6.96 37.25
CA ASN A 1238 29.30 -6.15 38.00
C ASN A 1238 28.98 -6.77 39.37
N ARG A 1239 28.95 -8.10 39.50
CA ARG A 1239 28.82 -8.79 40.80
C ARG A 1239 30.06 -8.63 41.66
N CYS A 1240 31.26 -8.73 41.09
CA CYS A 1240 32.51 -8.46 41.81
C CYS A 1240 32.62 -6.99 42.26
N MET A 1241 32.20 -6.04 41.41
CA MET A 1241 32.12 -4.62 41.77
C MET A 1241 31.12 -4.36 42.90
N ALA A 1242 29.95 -5.01 42.85
CA ALA A 1242 28.97 -4.94 43.94
C ALA A 1242 29.53 -5.54 45.25
N TRP A 1243 30.27 -6.65 45.18
CA TRP A 1243 30.92 -7.25 46.33
C TRP A 1243 32.07 -6.39 46.89
N MET A 1244 32.85 -5.74 46.01
CA MET A 1244 33.90 -4.78 46.41
C MET A 1244 33.30 -3.53 47.06
N MET A 1245 32.17 -3.02 46.57
CA MET A 1245 31.44 -1.91 47.20
C MET A 1245 30.94 -2.31 48.60
N ASP A 1246 30.37 -3.51 48.73
CA ASP A 1246 29.87 -4.04 50.02
C ASP A 1246 31.03 -4.35 51.00
N ALA A 1247 32.21 -4.73 50.49
CA ALA A 1247 33.43 -4.89 51.28
C ALA A 1247 34.03 -3.54 51.71
N MET A 1248 34.01 -2.53 50.85
CA MET A 1248 34.45 -1.16 51.18
C MET A 1248 33.55 -0.49 52.21
N ASP A 1249 32.24 -0.74 52.17
CA ASP A 1249 31.30 -0.25 53.18
C ASP A 1249 31.49 -0.95 54.54
N ARG A 1250 31.83 -2.24 54.55
CA ARG A 1250 32.22 -2.96 55.78
C ARG A 1250 33.54 -2.45 56.38
N VAL A 1251 34.50 -2.03 55.56
CA VAL A 1251 35.78 -1.45 56.04
C VAL A 1251 35.58 -0.02 56.57
N LYS A 1252 34.64 0.75 56.02
CA LYS A 1252 34.28 2.09 56.54
C LYS A 1252 33.61 2.06 57.91
N MET A 1253 32.92 0.98 58.28
CA MET A 1253 32.29 0.84 59.60
C MET A 1253 33.27 0.47 60.74
N SER A 1254 34.55 0.20 60.45
CA SER A 1254 35.54 -0.27 61.44
C SER A 1254 36.46 0.83 62.02
N LYS A 1255 36.27 2.10 61.68
CA LYS A 1255 37.08 3.21 62.24
C LYS A 1255 36.20 4.26 62.91
N ASP A 1256 35.83 4.00 64.16
CA ASP A 1256 35.71 5.06 65.16
C ASP A 1256 35.98 4.48 66.58
N PRO A 1257 36.82 5.14 67.40
CA PRO A 1257 37.23 4.66 68.70
C PRO A 1257 36.20 5.06 69.77
N LYS A 1258 35.87 4.16 70.70
CA LYS A 1258 35.18 4.55 71.95
C LYS A 1258 35.92 4.06 73.18
N PRO A 1259 35.88 4.83 74.28
CA PRO A 1259 36.85 4.75 75.35
C PRO A 1259 36.44 3.80 76.48
N TYR A 1260 37.47 3.34 77.18
CA TYR A 1260 37.46 2.65 78.47
C TYR A 1260 36.41 3.14 79.46
N VAL A 1261 35.56 2.22 79.97
CA VAL A 1261 35.12 2.20 81.37
C VAL A 1261 34.98 0.75 81.84
N LYS A 1262 35.62 0.45 82.98
CA LYS A 1262 35.61 -0.81 83.73
C LYS A 1262 34.21 -1.16 84.25
N SER A 1263 33.84 -2.45 84.23
CA SER A 1263 33.87 -3.32 85.42
C SER A 1263 32.79 -4.42 85.39
N ASN A 1264 33.26 -5.63 85.63
CA ASN A 1264 32.69 -6.70 86.46
C ASN A 1264 31.57 -7.61 85.93
N ASN A 1265 31.95 -8.90 86.02
CA ASN A 1265 31.14 -10.08 86.38
C ASN A 1265 30.16 -10.57 85.31
N MET A 1266 30.00 -11.87 85.04
CA MET A 1266 30.51 -13.11 85.60
C MET A 1266 30.00 -14.20 84.63
N ASN A 1267 30.81 -15.25 84.40
CA ASN A 1267 30.43 -16.66 84.17
C ASN A 1267 29.43 -16.99 83.04
N SER A 1268 29.58 -18.01 82.20
CA SER A 1268 30.36 -19.25 82.22
C SER A 1268 30.14 -19.96 80.87
N SER A 1269 31.17 -20.70 80.39
CA SER A 1269 31.15 -21.96 79.60
C SER A 1269 29.78 -22.47 79.12
N ASP A 1270 29.56 -22.88 77.87
CA ASP A 1270 30.42 -23.51 76.84
C ASP A 1270 30.08 -22.98 75.42
#